data_AF-A0A257PLP8-F1
#
_entry.id   AF-A0A257PLP8-F1
#
_cell.length_a   1.000
_cell.length_b   1.000
_cell.length_c   1.000
_cell.angle_alpha   90.00
_cell.angle_beta   90.00
_cell.angle_gamma   90.00
#
_symmetry.space_group_name_H-M   'P 1'
#
loop_
_entity.id
_entity.type
_entity.pdbx_description
1 polymer ?
#
loop_
_entity_poly.entity_id
_entity_poly.type
_entity_poly.pdbx_seq_one_letter_code
_entity_poly.pdbx_strand_id
1 'polypeptide(L)'
;MPRLPPATQEALDQAISEGAQPFSIVRGDGQGLYVRAPGLRRAIKLFRRSGTLSPAGEYFFKKRATAPPDRTYDGAQAPLIAGAKETIALRDGSRAATRTFHRGEWRFTALGRRFYADKRTTWLVYFPTDIRYTHTDTGKVYFQRDQLVESTATPLGALSIPSTLSRAEQEAEVRRRVQEFVAGLVPDEGEIVLASDYYHDYLLRKDWEDKLEVRVEEVSRNADGQLAVDALARRPLQAGRPWLYADRSQHAMADAAFEETDGKCVAHQLLQLARRGDQPVWTAEALDEALQRAWEKLYKDDDPYEGESWRDLGVTAAMAIEVCREQAVPLYIVWKDKQISRFTPERCHHTTAMAMVVEGTHAYFLDDAKTKEILAREDLAAPRARPSKRVAIEKKRARVPEASWRDLSEELVAGETYRATPQQLHELRAKLHSEGVVPKVRMANAKHMAALDVPIRRQKDTAQVVMLPDKADQCRRFAELFAADRGVAFPYMGESREALTQRALEHLLKPPPRRAIAQEAIASILARQGNKCAVCSDPLRAYEIDHCVARSAGGGDDLENLRACCPGCHVHKSALESGASVADDNPLRSRFNRETYQAFHLSRKPPQIVANLGEYDPSRGPVVNIDVMRCRFNGFMQLLRDIPVFSPLDDIQAFSGRLGDYNWLTGCRVDCPLRALPFWGAGWHGRASCEFLLDHGIITSGDIQWVFTASAHIPAAFLQERLAILEGLWREAGDAKGPLNALFGLWAKIRTFRYECHTTEQATDVLFDGKRLVRKAPDGMLHDVITETEILSYASMRPLHQLTLEQERMHLARILFVLRQFGRPRLLSIQVDGVFAQVGARLVPKVKEAFEAITYANIGDLRRRWLPLAPARELPGTDQPVYRVTTNAALQLPGGELSISTAALDIPPLAWRSVYEAGDGFYEGVIRPHIMSGKSARIEGPPGMGKSWVLKRVKHDLEAAGEQVAVIAPYHVAARQLGCGARTCHSFVHRFVMAGSFRGTVLLDEYFVVSPEIASALEHCTLHGTRIICFGDSLQLPTIKPSWRGRPVSETALHDSRMLKLWCDCTDFRLTTYRRGTDRAFADWFIAVRQMPAPDAVAEARRRFPPKPGHARWNLTMSHFRRRQINESIQALLARGQCTIRVTGGDAESQDYDCFVGTRLIGCNSIRPGITNGALLTVTAVSSVECSLRDDETGERTTLPLKCLNRHTRLGHAMTLPAAQGRTLEGRVRLWDIESAHVTPAHIYVAASRATAPELFEVM
;
A
#
# COMPACT_ATOMS: atom_id res chain seq x y z
N MET A 1 43.07 32.83 27.45
CA MET A 1 42.23 32.21 28.50
C MET A 1 41.93 33.25 29.58
N PRO A 2 40.68 33.46 29.98
CA PRO A 2 40.37 34.32 31.12
C PRO A 2 41.07 33.76 32.37
N ARG A 3 41.86 34.60 33.07
CA ARG A 3 42.60 34.21 34.27
C ARG A 3 41.61 33.82 35.37
N LEU A 4 41.65 32.58 35.82
CA LEU A 4 40.94 32.15 37.02
C LEU A 4 41.54 32.85 38.25
N PRO A 5 40.73 33.25 39.24
CA PRO A 5 41.25 33.77 40.50
C PRO A 5 42.20 32.75 41.17
N PRO A 6 43.36 33.17 41.73
CA PRO A 6 44.35 32.27 42.33
C PRO A 6 43.75 31.33 43.38
N ALA A 7 42.87 31.83 44.24
CA ALA A 7 42.17 31.03 45.26
C ALA A 7 41.25 29.94 44.66
N THR A 8 40.64 30.18 43.49
CA THR A 8 39.84 29.16 42.80
C THR A 8 40.72 28.11 42.14
N GLN A 9 41.91 28.51 41.71
CA GLN A 9 42.89 27.63 41.10
C GLN A 9 43.50 26.66 42.13
N GLU A 10 43.93 27.16 43.29
CA GLU A 10 44.40 26.34 44.42
C GLU A 10 43.34 25.36 44.91
N ALA A 11 42.09 25.82 45.06
CA ALA A 11 40.99 24.96 45.48
C ALA A 11 40.68 23.84 44.45
N LEU A 12 40.77 24.12 43.14
CA LEU A 12 40.63 23.12 42.10
C LEU A 12 41.81 22.14 42.08
N ASP A 13 43.03 22.63 42.28
CA ASP A 13 44.24 21.81 42.34
C ASP A 13 44.17 20.78 43.47
N GLN A 14 43.75 21.24 44.65
CA GLN A 14 43.54 20.38 45.79
C GLN A 14 42.42 19.36 45.52
N ALA A 15 41.27 19.80 45.02
CA ALA A 15 40.16 18.90 44.66
C ALA A 15 40.56 17.82 43.63
N ILE A 16 41.42 18.17 42.65
CA ILE A 16 41.94 17.23 41.65
C ILE A 16 42.86 16.20 42.31
N SER A 17 43.76 16.63 43.21
CA SER A 17 44.67 15.74 43.94
C SER A 17 43.93 14.75 44.86
N GLU A 18 42.80 15.18 45.44
CA GLU A 18 41.91 14.36 46.27
C GLU A 18 40.96 13.45 45.43
N GLY A 19 41.06 13.48 44.10
CA GLY A 19 40.26 12.63 43.22
C GLY A 19 38.79 13.04 43.09
N ALA A 20 38.44 14.29 43.41
CA ALA A 20 37.06 14.78 43.36
C ALA A 20 36.42 14.58 41.98
N GLN A 21 35.24 13.96 41.96
CA GLN A 21 34.48 13.72 40.74
C GLN A 21 33.44 14.82 40.52
N PRO A 22 33.25 15.28 39.26
CA PRO A 22 32.15 16.18 38.94
C PRO A 22 30.78 15.55 39.20
N PHE A 23 29.83 16.36 39.66
CA PHE A 23 28.46 15.94 39.93
C PHE A 23 27.44 16.97 39.42
N SER A 24 26.20 16.52 39.23
CA SER A 24 25.05 17.38 38.92
C SER A 24 24.31 17.75 40.20
N ILE A 25 23.80 18.98 40.30
CA ILE A 25 22.98 19.41 41.44
C ILE A 25 21.51 19.12 41.14
N VAL A 26 20.84 18.41 42.05
CA VAL A 26 19.45 17.89 41.92
C VAL A 26 18.39 18.98 41.67
N ARG A 27 18.63 20.22 42.12
CA ARG A 27 17.74 21.38 41.90
C ARG A 27 18.17 22.28 40.72
N GLY A 28 19.00 21.77 39.81
CA GLY A 28 19.61 22.51 38.71
C GLY A 28 19.04 22.21 37.32
N ASP A 29 19.34 23.12 36.40
CA ASP A 29 18.94 23.30 34.99
C ASP A 29 19.30 22.18 33.98
N GLY A 30 19.56 20.95 34.45
CA GLY A 30 19.77 19.74 33.64
C GLY A 30 21.15 19.59 32.97
N GLN A 31 21.82 20.69 32.59
CA GLN A 31 23.13 20.66 31.91
C GLN A 31 24.34 21.07 32.78
N GLY A 32 24.15 21.62 33.98
CA GLY A 32 25.25 22.08 34.82
C GLY A 32 26.05 20.94 35.49
N LEU A 33 27.38 21.03 35.44
CA LEU A 33 28.31 20.14 36.13
C LEU A 33 29.13 20.94 37.15
N TYR A 34 29.30 20.41 38.35
CA TYR A 34 29.97 21.09 39.46
C TYR A 34 31.00 20.17 40.13
N VAL A 35 32.01 20.76 40.78
CA VAL A 35 32.96 20.02 41.63
C VAL A 35 33.02 20.67 43.01
N ARG A 36 33.06 19.86 44.07
CA ARG A 36 33.30 20.36 45.42
C ARG A 36 34.80 20.55 45.59
N ALA A 37 35.19 21.73 46.06
CA ALA A 37 36.57 22.06 46.31
C ALA A 37 36.76 22.38 47.80
N PRO A 38 37.81 21.87 48.45
CA PRO A 38 38.13 22.19 49.84
C PRO A 38 38.27 23.70 50.05
N GLY A 39 37.80 24.22 51.20
CA GLY A 39 37.91 25.63 51.55
C GLY A 39 36.86 26.58 50.93
N LEU A 40 36.01 26.11 50.00
CA LEU A 40 34.93 26.92 49.42
C LEU A 40 33.53 26.48 49.90
N ARG A 41 32.72 27.44 50.37
CA ARG A 41 31.32 27.21 50.77
C ARG A 41 30.40 26.77 49.62
N ARG A 42 30.76 27.04 48.36
CA ARG A 42 29.94 26.72 47.17
C ARG A 42 30.76 25.86 46.20
N ALA A 43 30.10 24.88 45.59
CA ALA A 43 30.70 24.06 44.54
C ALA A 43 31.07 24.90 43.32
N ILE A 44 32.21 24.60 42.71
CA ILE A 44 32.73 25.32 41.54
C ILE A 44 32.01 24.78 40.29
N LYS A 45 31.49 25.69 39.46
CA LYS A 45 30.76 25.35 38.25
C LYS A 45 31.72 25.05 37.09
N LEU A 46 31.72 23.82 36.59
CA LEU A 46 32.55 23.38 35.47
C LEU A 46 31.90 23.60 34.10
N PHE A 47 30.58 23.46 34.02
CA PHE A 47 29.80 23.73 32.80
C PHE A 47 28.83 24.88 33.01
N ARG A 48 28.77 25.82 32.07
CA ARG A 48 27.80 26.93 32.03
C ARG A 48 26.38 26.39 31.76
N ARG A 49 25.38 27.26 31.96
CA ARG A 49 23.97 26.94 31.68
C ARG A 49 23.70 26.57 30.23
N SER A 50 24.60 26.92 29.30
CA SER A 50 24.56 26.65 27.86
C SER A 50 25.07 25.26 27.46
N GLY A 51 25.58 24.44 28.39
CA GLY A 51 26.28 23.20 28.05
C GLY A 51 27.71 23.40 27.57
N THR A 52 28.23 24.64 27.61
CA THR A 52 29.62 24.97 27.28
C THR A 52 30.48 25.01 28.55
N LEU A 53 31.79 24.79 28.42
CA LEU A 53 32.72 24.86 29.55
C LEU A 53 32.77 26.27 30.18
N SER A 54 32.94 26.32 31.49
CA SER A 54 33.36 27.51 32.20
C SER A 54 34.90 27.60 32.18
N PRO A 55 35.50 28.78 32.47
CA PRO A 55 36.96 28.87 32.67
C PRO A 55 37.49 27.88 33.70
N ALA A 56 36.73 27.64 34.77
CA ALA A 56 37.06 26.64 35.79
C ALA A 56 36.98 25.21 35.26
N GLY A 57 36.01 24.92 34.37
CA GLY A 57 35.92 23.66 33.64
C GLY A 57 37.10 23.42 32.71
N GLU A 58 37.47 24.40 31.90
CA GLU A 58 38.63 24.32 31.01
C GLU A 58 39.91 24.00 31.81
N TYR A 59 40.12 24.67 32.94
CA TYR A 59 41.26 24.41 33.81
C TYR A 59 41.20 23.01 34.45
N PHE A 60 40.04 22.62 34.99
CA PHE A 60 39.85 21.33 35.67
C PHE A 60 40.12 20.13 34.75
N PHE A 61 39.51 20.11 33.55
CA PHE A 61 39.69 19.00 32.60
C PHE A 61 41.08 18.99 31.96
N LYS A 62 41.66 20.17 31.69
CA LYS A 62 43.05 20.27 31.20
C LYS A 62 44.05 19.72 32.21
N LYS A 63 43.87 20.01 33.51
CA LYS A 63 44.79 19.57 34.55
C LYS A 63 44.64 18.09 34.92
N ARG A 64 43.44 17.51 34.79
CA ARG A 64 43.23 16.05 34.90
C ARG A 64 43.67 15.25 33.68
N ALA A 65 44.04 15.91 32.57
CA ALA A 65 44.28 15.26 31.28
C ALA A 65 43.10 14.38 30.81
N THR A 66 41.87 14.76 31.15
CA THR A 66 40.65 14.06 30.74
C THR A 66 39.81 14.93 29.81
N ALA A 67 39.21 14.33 28.78
CA ALA A 67 38.32 15.05 27.89
C ALA A 67 37.04 15.49 28.65
N PRO A 68 36.58 16.74 28.47
CA PRO A 68 35.33 17.19 29.05
C PRO A 68 34.14 16.44 28.42
N PRO A 69 33.11 16.05 29.19
CA PRO A 69 31.93 15.38 28.66
C PRO A 69 31.12 16.30 27.74
N ASP A 70 30.64 15.78 26.62
CA ASP A 70 29.80 16.54 25.69
C ASP A 70 28.36 16.65 26.23
N ARG A 71 28.09 17.73 26.95
CA ARG A 71 26.77 18.01 27.55
C ARG A 71 25.79 18.69 26.60
N THR A 72 26.10 18.72 25.29
CA THR A 72 25.16 19.16 24.26
C THR A 72 24.17 18.03 23.91
N TYR A 73 23.19 18.33 23.07
CA TYR A 73 22.13 17.40 22.68
C TYR A 73 21.84 17.51 21.19
N ASP A 74 21.31 16.45 20.60
CA ASP A 74 20.70 16.51 19.27
C ASP A 74 19.32 17.16 19.37
N GLY A 75 19.08 18.27 18.67
CA GLY A 75 17.79 18.97 18.65
C GLY A 75 16.68 18.19 17.93
N ALA A 76 17.06 17.25 17.07
CA ALA A 76 16.13 16.37 16.35
C ALA A 76 15.73 15.13 17.15
N GLN A 77 16.34 14.87 18.31
CA GLN A 77 16.00 13.71 19.12
C GLN A 77 14.57 13.76 19.65
N ALA A 78 13.98 12.59 19.90
CA ALA A 78 12.71 12.48 20.58
C ALA A 78 12.92 12.60 22.10
N PRO A 79 12.16 13.48 22.78
CA PRO A 79 12.18 13.57 24.23
C PRO A 79 11.46 12.38 24.84
N LEU A 80 11.83 12.06 26.07
CA LEU A 80 11.49 10.83 26.76
C LEU A 80 10.66 11.11 28.00
N ILE A 81 9.43 10.63 28.02
CA ILE A 81 8.54 10.80 29.16
C ILE A 81 8.72 9.60 30.11
N ALA A 82 9.14 9.87 31.35
CA ALA A 82 9.24 8.91 32.44
C ALA A 82 8.51 9.49 33.67
N GLY A 83 7.32 8.96 33.97
CA GLY A 83 6.44 9.49 35.01
C GLY A 83 6.07 10.95 34.74
N ALA A 84 6.23 11.81 35.74
CA ALA A 84 5.99 13.25 35.64
C ALA A 84 7.16 14.05 35.04
N LYS A 85 8.16 13.42 34.42
CA LYS A 85 9.34 14.11 33.86
C LYS A 85 9.55 13.71 32.41
N GLU A 86 9.75 14.70 31.54
CA GLU A 86 10.20 14.52 30.18
C GLU A 86 11.69 14.85 30.12
N THR A 87 12.52 13.99 29.54
CA THR A 87 13.99 14.09 29.53
C THR A 87 14.57 13.88 28.14
N ILE A 88 15.77 14.41 27.87
CA ILE A 88 16.53 14.15 26.64
C ILE A 88 17.90 13.55 27.00
N ALA A 89 18.48 12.80 26.06
CA ALA A 89 19.84 12.32 26.15
C ALA A 89 20.82 13.44 25.75
N LEU A 90 21.84 13.62 26.58
CA LEU A 90 23.02 14.42 26.24
C LEU A 90 24.05 13.51 25.55
N ARG A 91 24.96 14.10 24.76
CA ARG A 91 25.97 13.34 23.99
C ARG A 91 26.98 12.60 24.87
N ASP A 92 27.10 12.97 26.15
CA ASP A 92 27.86 12.25 27.18
C ASP A 92 27.14 11.02 27.76
N GLY A 93 25.94 10.69 27.26
CA GLY A 93 25.13 9.57 27.71
C GLY A 93 24.25 9.86 28.94
N SER A 94 24.40 11.02 29.58
CA SER A 94 23.55 11.42 30.72
C SER A 94 22.20 11.98 30.25
N ARG A 95 21.19 11.98 31.13
CA ARG A 95 19.83 12.48 30.83
C ARG A 95 19.53 13.78 31.55
N ALA A 96 18.76 14.66 30.91
CA ALA A 96 18.36 15.93 31.47
C ALA A 96 16.90 16.25 31.19
N ALA A 97 16.17 16.76 32.19
CA ALA A 97 14.73 17.04 32.07
C ALA A 97 14.45 18.25 31.17
N THR A 98 13.56 18.10 30.20
CA THR A 98 13.00 19.14 29.34
C THR A 98 11.65 19.64 29.84
N ARG A 99 10.79 18.77 30.39
CA ARG A 99 9.49 19.17 30.96
C ARG A 99 9.19 18.39 32.24
N THR A 100 8.33 18.95 33.08
CA THR A 100 7.80 18.30 34.29
C THR A 100 6.26 18.41 34.27
N PHE A 101 5.56 17.31 34.38
CA PHE A 101 4.10 17.24 34.43
C PHE A 101 3.63 17.58 35.84
N HIS A 102 2.63 18.45 35.97
CA HIS A 102 2.14 18.95 37.25
C HIS A 102 0.66 19.27 37.11
N ARG A 103 -0.22 18.65 37.91
CA ARG A 103 -1.68 18.89 37.93
C ARG A 103 -2.35 18.90 36.55
N GLY A 104 -2.01 17.91 35.71
CA GLY A 104 -2.58 17.80 34.36
C GLY A 104 -1.84 18.57 33.26
N GLU A 105 -0.77 19.31 33.59
CA GLU A 105 -0.06 20.17 32.63
C GLU A 105 1.46 20.01 32.65
N TRP A 106 2.09 20.04 31.47
CA TRP A 106 3.55 19.98 31.33
C TRP A 106 4.21 21.37 31.39
N ARG A 107 5.16 21.57 32.32
CA ARG A 107 5.96 22.79 32.48
C ARG A 107 7.39 22.63 31.95
N PHE A 108 7.89 23.60 31.20
CA PHE A 108 9.24 23.55 30.61
C PHE A 108 10.35 23.93 31.60
N THR A 109 11.41 23.11 31.63
CA THR A 109 12.69 23.47 32.27
C THR A 109 13.46 24.49 31.41
N ALA A 110 14.53 25.09 31.94
CA ALA A 110 15.38 25.99 31.15
C ALA A 110 16.02 25.31 29.93
N LEU A 111 16.34 24.02 30.05
CA LEU A 111 16.79 23.17 28.95
C LEU A 111 15.65 22.93 27.95
N GLY A 112 14.46 22.58 28.45
CA GLY A 112 13.27 22.36 27.63
C GLY A 112 12.89 23.56 26.77
N ARG A 113 12.91 24.78 27.34
CA ARG A 113 12.61 25.99 26.55
C ARG A 113 13.55 26.18 25.36
N ARG A 114 14.82 25.75 25.46
CA ARG A 114 15.76 25.80 24.35
C ARG A 114 15.57 24.65 23.36
N PHE A 115 15.38 23.44 23.88
CA PHE A 115 15.13 22.25 23.06
C PHE A 115 13.84 22.37 22.22
N TYR A 116 12.83 23.06 22.74
CA TYR A 116 11.55 23.31 22.06
C TYR A 116 11.44 24.70 21.42
N ALA A 117 12.48 25.54 21.48
CA ALA A 117 12.43 26.92 20.98
C ALA A 117 12.00 27.00 19.50
N ASP A 118 12.50 26.07 18.69
CA ASP A 118 12.23 25.98 17.25
C ASP A 118 11.09 25.01 16.93
N LYS A 119 10.56 24.30 17.94
CA LYS A 119 9.45 23.38 17.76
C LYS A 119 8.13 24.17 17.79
N ARG A 120 7.23 23.80 16.89
CA ARG A 120 5.92 24.42 16.71
C ARG A 120 4.85 23.35 16.76
N THR A 121 3.75 23.66 17.43
CA THR A 121 2.52 22.86 17.48
C THR A 121 1.55 23.41 16.45
N THR A 122 0.95 22.54 15.63
CA THR A 122 -0.04 22.96 14.64
C THR A 122 -1.44 22.87 15.25
N TRP A 123 -2.21 23.95 15.14
CA TRP A 123 -3.57 24.07 15.63
C TRP A 123 -4.50 24.31 14.45
N LEU A 124 -5.67 23.66 14.47
CA LEU A 124 -6.76 23.85 13.54
C LEU A 124 -7.96 24.44 14.28
N VAL A 125 -8.60 25.43 13.69
CA VAL A 125 -9.78 26.08 14.26
C VAL A 125 -10.97 25.70 13.42
N TYR A 126 -12.12 25.46 14.04
CA TYR A 126 -13.37 25.17 13.36
C TYR A 126 -14.39 26.22 13.75
N PHE A 127 -14.79 27.00 12.77
CA PHE A 127 -15.75 28.05 12.91
C PHE A 127 -17.17 27.51 12.75
N PRO A 128 -18.08 27.83 13.67
CA PRO A 128 -19.50 27.50 13.53
C PRO A 128 -20.14 28.45 12.51
N THR A 129 -20.75 27.86 11.49
CA THR A 129 -21.27 28.54 10.32
C THR A 129 -22.65 28.05 9.92
N ASP A 130 -23.41 28.90 9.24
CA ASP A 130 -24.55 28.49 8.44
C ASP A 130 -24.13 28.56 6.97
N ILE A 131 -24.37 27.48 6.22
CA ILE A 131 -24.09 27.44 4.80
C ILE A 131 -25.31 27.96 4.05
N ARG A 132 -25.13 29.06 3.34
CA ARG A 132 -26.14 29.62 2.44
C ARG A 132 -25.89 29.12 1.02
N TYR A 133 -26.78 28.27 0.53
CA TYR A 133 -26.81 27.79 -0.84
C TYR A 133 -27.85 28.58 -1.64
N THR A 134 -27.44 29.18 -2.76
CA THR A 134 -28.38 29.89 -3.64
C THR A 134 -28.59 29.08 -4.91
N HIS A 135 -29.81 28.56 -5.10
CA HIS A 135 -30.14 27.74 -6.26
C HIS A 135 -30.15 28.60 -7.53
N THR A 136 -29.18 28.37 -8.41
CA THR A 136 -28.91 29.18 -9.60
C THR A 136 -30.09 29.32 -10.56
N ASP A 137 -30.92 28.27 -10.72
CA ASP A 137 -32.05 28.30 -11.66
C ASP A 137 -33.35 28.90 -11.10
N THR A 138 -33.50 28.98 -9.77
CA THR A 138 -34.77 29.37 -9.13
C THR A 138 -34.64 30.60 -8.22
N GLY A 139 -33.42 31.05 -7.94
CA GLY A 139 -33.13 32.11 -6.97
C GLY A 139 -33.46 31.72 -5.53
N LYS A 140 -33.89 30.48 -5.28
CA LYS A 140 -34.24 30.01 -3.93
C LYS A 140 -32.99 29.80 -3.12
N VAL A 141 -32.94 30.46 -1.97
CA VAL A 141 -31.87 30.32 -0.99
C VAL A 141 -32.25 29.21 -0.01
N TYR A 142 -31.32 28.27 0.18
CA TYR A 142 -31.42 27.18 1.13
C TYR A 142 -30.31 27.35 2.16
N PHE A 143 -30.62 27.08 3.42
CA PHE A 143 -29.65 27.14 4.49
C PHE A 143 -29.39 25.73 5.02
N GLN A 144 -28.12 25.31 5.06
CA GLN A 144 -27.69 24.23 5.91
C GLN A 144 -27.11 24.84 7.18
N ARG A 145 -27.87 24.75 8.27
CA ARG A 145 -27.48 25.36 9.54
C ARG A 145 -26.50 24.47 10.30
N ASP A 146 -25.81 25.07 11.26
CA ASP A 146 -25.00 24.38 12.26
C ASP A 146 -23.82 23.57 11.65
N GLN A 147 -23.14 24.16 10.67
CA GLN A 147 -21.99 23.57 9.99
C GLN A 147 -20.67 24.06 10.61
N LEU A 148 -19.61 23.25 10.55
CA LEU A 148 -18.28 23.63 11.03
C LEU A 148 -17.31 23.77 9.86
N VAL A 149 -16.70 24.95 9.72
CA VAL A 149 -15.71 25.26 8.68
C VAL A 149 -14.33 25.33 9.29
N GLU A 150 -13.41 24.54 8.76
CA GLU A 150 -12.02 24.51 9.22
C GLU A 150 -11.27 25.77 8.75
N SER A 151 -10.37 26.28 9.59
CA SER A 151 -9.55 27.45 9.29
C SER A 151 -8.67 27.30 8.05
N THR A 152 -8.35 26.08 7.61
CA THR A 152 -7.62 25.83 6.35
C THR A 152 -8.47 26.04 5.10
N ALA A 153 -9.81 26.02 5.24
CA ALA A 153 -10.75 26.41 4.20
C ALA A 153 -11.04 27.91 4.22
N THR A 154 -10.48 28.64 5.20
CA THR A 154 -10.53 30.11 5.27
C THR A 154 -9.12 30.67 5.07
N PRO A 155 -8.98 31.99 4.88
CA PRO A 155 -7.66 32.63 4.80
C PRO A 155 -6.82 32.50 6.09
N LEU A 156 -7.42 32.08 7.22
CA LEU A 156 -6.70 31.91 8.49
C LEU A 156 -5.63 30.79 8.40
N GLY A 157 -5.89 29.74 7.62
CA GLY A 157 -4.99 28.61 7.51
C GLY A 157 -4.84 27.79 8.80
N ALA A 158 -3.82 26.95 8.85
CA ALA A 158 -3.42 26.26 10.08
C ALA A 158 -2.54 27.17 10.94
N LEU A 159 -2.77 27.19 12.24
CA LEU A 159 -2.06 28.05 13.18
C LEU A 159 -0.85 27.33 13.76
N SER A 160 0.35 27.86 13.49
CA SER A 160 1.60 27.34 14.06
C SER A 160 1.97 28.13 15.32
N ILE A 161 1.91 27.47 16.47
CA ILE A 161 2.13 28.07 17.79
C ILE A 161 3.40 27.50 18.43
N PRO A 162 4.27 28.30 19.07
CA PRO A 162 5.44 27.81 19.79
C PRO A 162 5.10 26.72 20.82
N SER A 163 5.73 25.56 20.71
CA SER A 163 5.47 24.44 21.63
C SER A 163 5.93 24.75 23.06
N THR A 164 6.74 25.79 23.28
CA THR A 164 7.22 26.26 24.59
C THR A 164 6.15 26.91 25.46
N LEU A 165 5.02 27.31 24.88
CA LEU A 165 3.88 27.85 25.63
C LEU A 165 3.11 26.73 26.33
N SER A 166 2.50 27.01 27.48
CA SER A 166 1.57 26.08 28.13
C SER A 166 0.36 25.79 27.24
N ARG A 167 -0.39 24.72 27.49
CA ARG A 167 -1.56 24.39 26.65
C ARG A 167 -2.62 25.50 26.71
N ALA A 168 -2.85 26.06 27.90
CA ALA A 168 -3.73 27.20 28.09
C ALA A 168 -3.22 28.46 27.36
N GLU A 169 -1.92 28.73 27.38
CA GLU A 169 -1.31 29.86 26.64
C GLU A 169 -1.38 29.65 25.12
N GLN A 170 -1.19 28.42 24.64
CA GLN A 170 -1.34 28.09 23.21
C GLN A 170 -2.78 28.27 22.77
N GLU A 171 -3.76 27.77 23.54
CA GLU A 171 -5.17 27.95 23.23
C GLU A 171 -5.58 29.43 23.28
N ALA A 172 -5.10 30.18 24.26
CA ALA A 172 -5.32 31.62 24.36
C ALA A 172 -4.72 32.37 23.15
N GLU A 173 -3.51 32.02 22.72
CA GLU A 173 -2.89 32.61 21.53
C GLU A 173 -3.64 32.24 20.25
N VAL A 174 -4.14 31.01 20.14
CA VAL A 174 -5.01 30.61 19.03
C VAL A 174 -6.29 31.42 19.03
N ARG A 175 -7.00 31.49 20.17
CA ARG A 175 -8.24 32.29 20.29
C ARG A 175 -7.99 33.77 19.98
N ARG A 176 -6.87 34.34 20.43
CA ARG A 176 -6.46 35.72 20.10
C ARG A 176 -6.29 35.91 18.60
N ARG A 177 -5.56 35.03 17.90
CA ARG A 177 -5.39 35.10 16.44
C ARG A 177 -6.69 34.88 15.67
N VAL A 178 -7.57 34.02 16.18
CA VAL A 178 -8.90 33.81 15.61
C VAL A 178 -9.75 35.06 15.75
N GLN A 179 -9.75 35.69 16.93
CA GLN A 179 -10.45 36.95 17.17
C GLN A 179 -9.91 38.07 16.27
N GLU A 180 -8.58 38.20 16.12
CA GLU A 180 -7.96 39.14 15.19
C GLU A 180 -8.37 38.88 13.75
N PHE A 181 -8.41 37.61 13.34
CA PHE A 181 -8.84 37.22 12.01
C PHE A 181 -10.31 37.59 11.76
N VAL A 182 -11.22 37.22 12.67
CA VAL A 182 -12.65 37.53 12.56
C VAL A 182 -12.90 39.04 12.58
N ALA A 183 -12.19 39.78 13.44
CA ALA A 183 -12.29 41.25 13.51
C ALA A 183 -11.79 41.94 12.23
N GLY A 184 -10.92 41.28 11.47
CA GLY A 184 -10.44 41.75 10.16
C GLY A 184 -11.39 41.46 8.99
N LEU A 185 -12.46 40.69 9.20
CA LEU A 185 -13.45 40.39 8.16
C LEU A 185 -14.49 41.51 8.08
N VAL A 186 -14.85 41.90 6.86
CA VAL A 186 -15.87 42.92 6.61
C VAL A 186 -17.24 42.25 6.55
N PRO A 187 -18.23 42.67 7.36
CA PRO A 187 -19.59 42.13 7.28
C PRO A 187 -20.25 42.48 5.95
N ASP A 188 -20.95 41.53 5.35
CA ASP A 188 -21.79 41.72 4.18
C ASP A 188 -23.26 41.56 4.61
N GLU A 189 -24.08 42.60 4.42
CA GLU A 189 -25.46 42.70 4.92
C GLU A 189 -25.66 42.33 6.41
N GLY A 190 -24.62 42.51 7.24
CA GLY A 190 -24.65 42.19 8.68
C GLY A 190 -24.30 40.74 9.03
N GLU A 191 -23.91 39.93 8.04
CA GLU A 191 -23.39 38.57 8.21
C GLU A 191 -21.87 38.55 7.92
N ILE A 192 -21.11 37.75 8.66
CA ILE A 192 -19.66 37.60 8.43
C ILE A 192 -19.44 36.37 7.56
N VAL A 193 -18.94 36.54 6.34
CA VAL A 193 -18.62 35.42 5.44
C VAL A 193 -17.18 34.97 5.68
N LEU A 194 -16.97 33.73 6.11
CA LEU A 194 -15.62 33.19 6.37
C LEU A 194 -14.92 32.67 5.13
N ALA A 195 -15.72 32.13 4.22
CA ALA A 195 -15.32 31.56 2.95
C ALA A 195 -16.55 31.55 2.05
N SER A 196 -16.33 31.62 0.74
CA SER A 196 -17.35 31.35 -0.27
C SER A 196 -16.77 30.38 -1.27
N ASP A 197 -17.55 29.37 -1.64
CA ASP A 197 -17.32 28.57 -2.83
C ASP A 197 -18.35 28.92 -3.91
N TYR A 198 -18.31 28.18 -5.01
CA TYR A 198 -19.13 28.44 -6.19
C TYR A 198 -20.66 28.37 -5.92
N TYR A 199 -21.09 27.64 -4.89
CA TYR A 199 -22.49 27.38 -4.60
C TYR A 199 -22.88 27.73 -3.16
N HIS A 200 -21.91 27.98 -2.28
CA HIS A 200 -22.08 28.07 -0.84
C HIS A 200 -21.33 29.25 -0.24
N ASP A 201 -22.04 30.10 0.50
CA ASP A 201 -21.42 31.04 1.43
C ASP A 201 -21.40 30.41 2.83
N TYR A 202 -20.24 30.49 3.48
CA TYR A 202 -20.05 29.99 4.84
C TYR A 202 -20.14 31.16 5.83
N LEU A 203 -21.34 31.36 6.37
CA LEU A 203 -21.68 32.50 7.23
C LEU A 203 -21.31 32.18 8.67
N LEU A 204 -20.39 32.92 9.27
CA LEU A 204 -20.05 32.82 10.69
C LEU A 204 -21.28 33.16 11.53
N ARG A 205 -21.61 32.26 12.47
CA ARG A 205 -22.75 32.49 13.36
C ARG A 205 -22.46 33.57 14.39
N LYS A 206 -23.52 34.16 14.95
CA LYS A 206 -23.38 35.19 16.00
C LYS A 206 -22.84 34.63 17.32
N ASP A 207 -23.16 33.38 17.65
CA ASP A 207 -22.70 32.64 18.83
C ASP A 207 -21.36 31.92 18.58
N TRP A 208 -20.54 32.44 17.68
CA TRP A 208 -19.36 31.71 17.23
C TRP A 208 -18.30 31.55 18.30
N GLU A 209 -18.15 32.51 19.21
CA GLU A 209 -17.16 32.46 20.28
C GLU A 209 -17.42 31.28 21.23
N ASP A 210 -18.70 31.04 21.54
CA ASP A 210 -19.15 29.96 22.42
C ASP A 210 -19.04 28.58 21.76
N LYS A 211 -19.14 28.54 20.43
CA LYS A 211 -19.15 27.30 19.62
C LYS A 211 -17.87 27.07 18.83
N LEU A 212 -16.84 27.87 19.07
CA LEU A 212 -15.54 27.74 18.41
C LEU A 212 -14.85 26.46 18.89
N GLU A 213 -14.57 25.54 17.97
CA GLU A 213 -13.76 24.37 18.31
C GLU A 213 -12.31 24.59 17.90
N VAL A 214 -11.37 24.28 18.79
CA VAL A 214 -9.94 24.33 18.50
C VAL A 214 -9.35 22.93 18.68
N ARG A 215 -8.56 22.48 17.72
CA ARG A 215 -7.99 21.13 17.70
C ARG A 215 -6.49 21.17 17.49
N VAL A 216 -5.78 20.25 18.14
CA VAL A 216 -4.31 20.15 18.05
C VAL A 216 -3.92 19.01 17.13
N GLU A 217 -3.11 19.30 16.13
CA GLU A 217 -2.40 18.30 15.34
C GLU A 217 -0.99 18.13 15.89
N GLU A 218 -0.71 16.94 16.41
CA GLU A 218 0.61 16.58 16.91
C GLU A 218 1.29 15.59 15.95
N VAL A 219 2.55 15.87 15.62
CA VAL A 219 3.45 14.90 15.00
C VAL A 219 4.36 14.37 16.10
N SER A 220 4.04 13.21 16.66
CA SER A 220 4.90 12.54 17.62
C SER A 220 5.64 11.39 16.91
N ARG A 221 6.96 11.35 17.08
CA ARG A 221 7.77 10.14 16.86
C ARG A 221 8.02 9.56 18.24
N ASN A 222 7.27 8.53 18.64
CA ASN A 222 7.47 7.95 19.96
C ASN A 222 8.83 7.25 20.07
N ALA A 223 9.48 7.46 21.22
CA ALA A 223 10.73 6.86 21.64
C ALA A 223 10.59 5.35 21.95
N ASP A 224 11.73 4.66 22.06
CA ASP A 224 11.85 3.21 22.32
C ASP A 224 10.83 2.68 23.34
N GLY A 225 10.16 1.57 23.00
CA GLY A 225 9.04 1.04 23.79
C GLY A 225 9.38 0.73 25.25
N GLN A 226 10.65 0.45 25.57
CA GLN A 226 11.09 0.15 26.94
C GLN A 226 10.86 1.32 27.90
N LEU A 227 10.94 2.55 27.41
CA LEU A 227 10.87 3.73 28.26
C LEU A 227 9.42 4.13 28.55
N ALA A 228 8.51 3.80 27.63
CA ALA A 228 7.07 3.88 27.87
C ALA A 228 6.60 2.84 28.91
N VAL A 229 7.24 1.66 28.96
CA VAL A 229 6.99 0.65 30.00
C VAL A 229 7.36 1.17 31.38
N ASP A 230 8.56 1.77 31.52
CA ASP A 230 9.01 2.32 32.81
C ASP A 230 8.08 3.44 33.31
N ALA A 231 7.61 4.31 32.41
CA ALA A 231 6.67 5.37 32.73
C ALA A 231 5.32 4.83 33.21
N LEU A 232 4.82 3.77 32.58
CA LEU A 232 3.57 3.11 32.97
C LEU A 232 3.70 2.35 34.29
N ALA A 233 4.83 1.68 34.53
CA ALA A 233 5.07 0.95 35.77
C ALA A 233 5.01 1.86 37.01
N ARG A 234 5.38 3.13 36.85
CA ARG A 234 5.38 4.18 37.89
C ARG A 234 4.10 5.03 37.91
N ARG A 235 3.11 4.74 37.07
CA ARG A 235 1.85 5.51 37.00
C ARG A 235 0.96 5.18 38.19
N PRO A 236 0.47 6.17 38.95
CA PRO A 236 -0.58 5.97 39.94
C PRO A 236 -1.91 5.55 39.27
N LEU A 237 -2.52 4.48 39.77
CA LEU A 237 -3.78 3.94 39.24
C LEU A 237 -4.92 4.29 40.19
N GLN A 238 -5.67 5.35 39.84
CA GLN A 238 -6.62 6.06 40.70
C GLN A 238 -8.05 6.10 40.17
N ALA A 239 -8.40 5.27 39.18
CA ALA A 239 -9.75 5.29 38.65
C ALA A 239 -10.78 4.90 39.74
N GLY A 240 -11.67 5.83 40.08
CA GLY A 240 -12.77 5.62 41.02
C GLY A 240 -13.87 4.75 40.42
N ARG A 241 -14.42 5.19 39.29
CA ARG A 241 -15.39 4.44 38.46
C ARG A 241 -14.69 3.95 37.18
N PRO A 242 -14.51 2.64 36.98
CA PRO A 242 -13.78 2.11 35.83
C PRO A 242 -14.59 2.14 34.53
N TRP A 243 -13.90 2.40 33.43
CA TRP A 243 -14.48 2.43 32.09
C TRP A 243 -14.63 1.02 31.48
N LEU A 244 -15.66 0.80 30.66
CA LEU A 244 -15.87 -0.42 29.89
C LEU A 244 -15.43 -0.21 28.43
N TYR A 245 -14.25 -0.72 28.04
CA TYR A 245 -13.69 -0.54 26.70
C TYR A 245 -14.06 -1.66 25.71
N ALA A 246 -14.51 -1.29 24.50
CA ALA A 246 -14.91 -2.23 23.46
C ALA A 246 -13.76 -2.99 22.76
N ASP A 247 -12.53 -2.47 22.81
CA ASP A 247 -11.37 -3.07 22.13
C ASP A 247 -10.60 -4.07 23.02
N ARG A 248 -11.22 -4.54 24.10
CA ARG A 248 -10.61 -5.43 25.10
C ARG A 248 -11.47 -6.66 25.37
N SER A 249 -10.80 -7.74 25.77
CA SER A 249 -11.44 -8.99 26.21
C SER A 249 -12.06 -8.84 27.60
N GLN A 250 -13.05 -7.95 27.72
CA GLN A 250 -13.81 -7.73 28.97
C GLN A 250 -14.38 -9.02 29.56
N HIS A 251 -14.69 -10.02 28.72
CA HIS A 251 -15.15 -11.34 29.15
C HIS A 251 -14.10 -12.16 29.91
N ALA A 252 -12.83 -11.76 29.88
CA ALA A 252 -11.73 -12.40 30.61
C ALA A 252 -11.34 -11.66 31.90
N MET A 253 -11.96 -10.50 32.18
CA MET A 253 -11.69 -9.67 33.36
C MET A 253 -12.59 -10.09 34.54
N ALA A 254 -12.08 -9.96 35.76
CA ALA A 254 -12.83 -10.25 36.99
C ALA A 254 -13.92 -9.20 37.28
N ASP A 255 -15.00 -9.57 37.96
CA ASP A 255 -16.08 -8.62 38.33
C ASP A 255 -15.58 -7.46 39.19
N ALA A 256 -14.66 -7.77 40.11
CA ALA A 256 -13.96 -6.82 40.97
C ALA A 256 -13.31 -5.65 40.21
N ALA A 257 -12.96 -5.86 38.94
CA ALA A 257 -12.33 -4.84 38.09
C ALA A 257 -13.30 -3.73 37.66
N PHE A 258 -14.61 -3.93 37.81
CA PHE A 258 -15.65 -3.00 37.38
C PHE A 258 -16.39 -2.33 38.56
N GLU A 259 -15.96 -2.60 39.79
CA GLU A 259 -16.55 -2.01 41.00
C GLU A 259 -16.01 -0.58 41.22
N GLU A 260 -16.86 0.28 41.78
CA GLU A 260 -16.48 1.65 42.15
C GLU A 260 -15.69 1.61 43.48
N THR A 261 -14.48 2.16 43.47
CA THR A 261 -13.50 1.94 44.55
C THR A 261 -12.88 3.22 45.10
N ASP A 262 -13.44 4.39 44.76
CA ASP A 262 -12.94 5.70 45.22
C ASP A 262 -11.42 5.86 45.07
N GLY A 263 -10.90 5.43 43.93
CA GLY A 263 -9.48 5.50 43.55
C GLY A 263 -8.59 4.36 44.06
N LYS A 264 -9.16 3.32 44.70
CA LYS A 264 -8.41 2.23 45.36
C LYS A 264 -8.48 0.90 44.60
N CYS A 265 -8.62 0.95 43.27
CA CYS A 265 -8.94 -0.21 42.44
C CYS A 265 -7.96 -1.38 42.54
N VAL A 266 -6.65 -1.11 42.63
CA VAL A 266 -5.62 -2.15 42.73
C VAL A 266 -5.70 -2.86 44.10
N ALA A 267 -5.78 -2.09 45.18
CA ALA A 267 -5.85 -2.65 46.53
C ALA A 267 -7.12 -3.49 46.73
N HIS A 268 -8.26 -2.97 46.25
CA HIS A 268 -9.55 -3.66 46.27
C HIS A 268 -9.50 -5.01 45.55
N GLN A 269 -9.00 -5.03 44.32
CA GLN A 269 -8.90 -6.27 43.53
C GLN A 269 -7.89 -7.26 44.12
N LEU A 270 -6.78 -6.81 44.70
CA LEU A 270 -5.85 -7.70 45.41
C LEU A 270 -6.51 -8.36 46.62
N LEU A 271 -7.27 -7.61 47.43
CA LEU A 271 -8.03 -8.17 48.57
C LEU A 271 -9.07 -9.20 48.13
N GLN A 272 -9.73 -8.97 46.99
CA GLN A 272 -10.77 -9.88 46.49
C GLN A 272 -10.25 -11.10 45.74
N LEU A 273 -9.15 -10.97 44.99
CA LEU A 273 -8.74 -12.00 44.02
C LEU A 273 -7.51 -12.81 44.47
N ALA A 274 -6.64 -12.25 45.31
CA ALA A 274 -5.48 -12.99 45.79
C ALA A 274 -5.90 -13.97 46.89
N ARG A 275 -5.77 -15.28 46.61
CA ARG A 275 -6.12 -16.36 47.52
C ARG A 275 -4.98 -17.34 47.70
N ARG A 276 -4.89 -17.94 48.89
CA ARG A 276 -4.03 -19.09 49.22
C ARG A 276 -4.96 -20.22 49.64
N GLY A 277 -5.23 -21.17 48.74
CA GLY A 277 -6.41 -22.03 48.86
C GLY A 277 -7.69 -21.17 48.84
N ASP A 278 -8.58 -21.33 49.83
CA ASP A 278 -9.82 -20.56 49.95
C ASP A 278 -9.68 -19.28 50.81
N GLN A 279 -8.51 -19.03 51.39
CA GLN A 279 -8.28 -17.88 52.28
C GLN A 279 -7.69 -16.67 51.55
N PRO A 280 -8.11 -15.43 51.87
CA PRO A 280 -7.48 -14.22 51.36
C PRO A 280 -6.02 -14.12 51.80
N VAL A 281 -5.15 -13.65 50.91
CA VAL A 281 -3.71 -13.50 51.23
C VAL A 281 -3.45 -12.36 52.22
N TRP A 282 -4.27 -11.30 52.19
CA TRP A 282 -4.13 -10.13 53.05
C TRP A 282 -5.47 -9.76 53.71
N THR A 283 -5.41 -9.19 54.92
CA THR A 283 -6.46 -8.29 55.44
C THR A 283 -6.25 -6.87 54.88
N ALA A 284 -7.25 -6.00 55.04
CA ALA A 284 -7.15 -4.62 54.55
C ALA A 284 -5.96 -3.87 55.19
N GLU A 285 -5.77 -4.02 56.50
CA GLU A 285 -4.69 -3.38 57.25
C GLU A 285 -3.32 -3.93 56.83
N ALA A 286 -3.20 -5.26 56.70
CA ALA A 286 -1.96 -5.90 56.30
C ALA A 286 -1.54 -5.53 54.86
N LEU A 287 -2.51 -5.35 53.96
CA LEU A 287 -2.24 -4.89 52.60
C LEU A 287 -1.79 -3.43 52.57
N ASP A 288 -2.43 -2.54 53.34
CA ASP A 288 -2.05 -1.12 53.43
C ASP A 288 -0.61 -0.96 53.96
N GLU A 289 -0.24 -1.71 55.02
CA GLU A 289 1.13 -1.74 55.53
C GLU A 289 2.14 -2.28 54.52
N ALA A 290 1.78 -3.33 53.76
CA ALA A 290 2.64 -3.88 52.73
C ALA A 290 2.86 -2.89 51.57
N LEU A 291 1.79 -2.19 51.14
CA LEU A 291 1.87 -1.14 50.13
C LEU A 291 2.71 0.05 50.62
N GLN A 292 2.62 0.42 51.90
CA GLN A 292 3.46 1.44 52.51
C GLN A 292 4.95 1.05 52.46
N ARG A 293 5.31 -0.18 52.83
CA ARG A 293 6.69 -0.69 52.72
C ARG A 293 7.17 -0.73 51.26
N ALA A 294 6.32 -1.14 50.33
CA ALA A 294 6.63 -1.14 48.91
C ALA A 294 6.91 0.29 48.39
N TRP A 295 6.11 1.27 48.82
CA TRP A 295 6.33 2.69 48.49
C TRP A 295 7.69 3.18 49.05
N GLU A 296 7.98 2.92 50.32
CA GLU A 296 9.26 3.31 50.94
C GLU A 296 10.46 2.67 50.26
N LYS A 297 10.33 1.41 49.81
CA LYS A 297 11.40 0.71 49.10
C LYS A 297 11.62 1.26 47.69
N LEU A 298 10.56 1.59 46.96
CA LEU A 298 10.64 1.96 45.55
C LEU A 298 10.87 3.47 45.34
N TYR A 299 10.33 4.31 46.22
CA TYR A 299 10.13 5.74 45.92
C TYR A 299 10.68 6.71 46.96
N LYS A 300 11.34 6.23 48.03
CA LYS A 300 11.93 7.08 49.09
C LYS A 300 12.85 8.20 48.58
N ASP A 301 13.58 7.96 47.50
CA ASP A 301 14.53 8.92 46.91
C ASP A 301 14.08 9.51 45.55
N ASP A 302 12.97 9.04 44.97
CA ASP A 302 12.42 9.47 43.66
C ASP A 302 10.89 9.27 43.64
N ASP A 303 10.18 10.15 44.36
CA ASP A 303 8.73 10.06 44.58
C ASP A 303 7.91 10.37 43.31
N PRO A 304 7.14 9.40 42.76
CA PRO A 304 6.27 9.61 41.61
C PRO A 304 4.94 10.29 41.97
N TYR A 305 4.66 10.48 43.26
CA TYR A 305 3.43 11.09 43.80
C TYR A 305 3.58 12.59 44.12
N GLU A 306 4.76 13.17 43.86
CA GLU A 306 5.04 14.61 43.99
C GLU A 306 4.72 15.21 45.38
N GLY A 307 4.83 14.41 46.45
CA GLY A 307 4.56 14.82 47.82
C GLY A 307 3.13 14.59 48.30
N GLU A 308 2.24 14.08 47.45
CA GLU A 308 0.90 13.60 47.84
C GLU A 308 0.94 12.11 48.24
N SER A 309 -0.06 11.64 48.99
CA SER A 309 -0.10 10.26 49.47
C SER A 309 -0.53 9.30 48.37
N TRP A 310 0.16 8.16 48.25
CA TRP A 310 -0.28 7.06 47.37
C TRP A 310 -1.67 6.53 47.76
N ARG A 311 -2.14 6.77 48.99
CA ARG A 311 -3.48 6.38 49.44
C ARG A 311 -4.60 7.21 48.79
N ASP A 312 -4.26 8.42 48.35
CA ASP A 312 -5.20 9.35 47.69
C ASP A 312 -5.09 9.24 46.16
N LEU A 313 -3.88 8.98 45.65
CA LEU A 313 -3.59 8.91 44.21
C LEU A 313 -3.47 7.48 43.65
N GLY A 314 -3.72 6.47 44.47
CA GLY A 314 -3.74 5.07 44.07
C GLY A 314 -2.37 4.39 43.94
N VAL A 315 -2.40 3.08 43.69
CA VAL A 315 -1.21 2.20 43.73
C VAL A 315 -0.58 2.09 42.34
N THR A 316 0.76 2.13 42.27
CA THR A 316 1.48 1.87 41.00
C THR A 316 1.60 0.39 40.67
N ALA A 317 1.74 0.06 39.38
CA ALA A 317 2.03 -1.29 38.91
C ALA A 317 3.31 -1.90 39.55
N ALA A 318 4.35 -1.09 39.76
CA ALA A 318 5.57 -1.53 40.44
C ALA A 318 5.34 -1.89 41.92
N MET A 319 4.50 -1.12 42.64
CA MET A 319 4.11 -1.44 44.02
C MET A 319 3.34 -2.75 44.12
N ALA A 320 2.41 -3.01 43.19
CA ALA A 320 1.66 -4.26 43.14
C ALA A 320 2.59 -5.48 43.00
N ILE A 321 3.62 -5.39 42.14
CA ILE A 321 4.65 -6.43 42.02
C ILE A 321 5.41 -6.64 43.33
N GLU A 322 5.81 -5.56 44.00
CA GLU A 322 6.58 -5.65 45.23
C GLU A 322 5.78 -6.31 46.36
N VAL A 323 4.50 -5.95 46.53
CA VAL A 323 3.64 -6.57 47.54
C VAL A 323 3.35 -8.04 47.23
N CYS A 324 3.09 -8.38 45.96
CA CYS A 324 2.93 -9.76 45.54
C CYS A 324 4.23 -10.58 45.76
N ARG A 325 5.40 -9.95 45.62
CA ARG A 325 6.71 -10.56 45.89
C ARG A 325 6.90 -10.92 47.36
N GLU A 326 6.49 -10.06 48.29
CA GLU A 326 6.57 -10.35 49.74
C GLU A 326 5.80 -11.62 50.15
N GLN A 327 4.68 -11.91 49.49
CA GLN A 327 3.79 -13.05 49.81
C GLN A 327 3.87 -14.23 48.84
N ALA A 328 4.85 -14.22 47.93
CA ALA A 328 5.03 -15.23 46.89
C ALA A 328 3.75 -15.49 46.05
N VAL A 329 3.05 -14.41 45.67
CA VAL A 329 1.88 -14.44 44.77
C VAL A 329 2.37 -14.13 43.34
N PRO A 330 2.23 -15.03 42.36
CA PRO A 330 2.62 -14.74 40.98
C PRO A 330 1.77 -13.58 40.41
N LEU A 331 2.41 -12.58 39.78
CA LEU A 331 1.74 -11.44 39.14
C LEU A 331 2.31 -11.15 37.76
N TYR A 332 1.45 -11.09 36.75
CA TYR A 332 1.79 -10.70 35.37
C TYR A 332 1.18 -9.34 35.03
N ILE A 333 1.99 -8.40 34.52
CA ILE A 333 1.51 -7.08 34.10
C ILE A 333 1.49 -7.02 32.57
N VAL A 334 0.30 -6.74 32.04
CA VAL A 334 0.03 -6.61 30.61
C VAL A 334 -0.31 -5.16 30.30
N TRP A 335 0.32 -4.64 29.25
CA TRP A 335 -0.07 -3.36 28.68
C TRP A 335 -0.22 -3.50 27.17
N LYS A 336 -1.37 -3.04 26.66
CA LYS A 336 -1.84 -3.31 25.29
C LYS A 336 -1.93 -4.82 25.03
N ASP A 337 -1.04 -5.37 24.20
CA ASP A 337 -1.00 -6.77 23.78
C ASP A 337 0.29 -7.48 24.20
N LYS A 338 1.06 -6.90 25.13
CA LYS A 338 2.33 -7.44 25.59
C LYS A 338 2.44 -7.49 27.11
N GLN A 339 3.04 -8.57 27.59
CA GLN A 339 3.52 -8.67 28.96
C GLN A 339 4.76 -7.78 29.12
N ILE A 340 4.65 -6.78 29.98
CA ILE A 340 5.69 -5.76 30.17
C ILE A 340 6.52 -5.99 31.44
N SER A 341 5.94 -6.67 32.43
CA SER A 341 6.62 -7.03 33.67
C SER A 341 5.97 -8.26 34.29
N ARG A 342 6.73 -9.03 35.08
CA ARG A 342 6.21 -10.19 35.83
C ARG A 342 6.98 -10.44 37.11
N PHE A 343 6.31 -11.12 38.04
CA PHE A 343 6.91 -11.81 39.16
C PHE A 343 6.40 -13.24 39.22
N THR A 344 7.31 -14.20 39.33
CA THR A 344 7.01 -15.62 39.49
C THR A 344 7.86 -16.15 40.65
N PRO A 345 7.26 -16.72 41.70
CA PRO A 345 7.99 -17.23 42.85
C PRO A 345 8.75 -18.53 42.51
N GLU A 346 9.88 -18.77 43.18
CA GLU A 346 10.68 -20.00 42.98
C GLU A 346 9.98 -21.27 43.50
N ARG A 347 9.08 -21.13 44.49
CA ARG A 347 8.27 -22.21 45.05
C ARG A 347 6.78 -21.87 44.95
N CYS A 348 5.97 -22.85 44.57
CA CYS A 348 4.54 -22.68 44.38
C CYS A 348 3.81 -22.84 45.74
N HIS A 349 3.35 -21.73 46.34
CA HIS A 349 2.75 -21.71 47.68
C HIS A 349 1.21 -21.87 47.68
N HIS A 350 0.64 -22.59 46.70
CA HIS A 350 -0.81 -22.72 46.49
C HIS A 350 -1.55 -21.36 46.41
N THR A 351 -0.85 -20.32 45.95
CA THR A 351 -1.41 -18.98 45.72
C THR A 351 -1.98 -18.86 44.32
N THR A 352 -3.07 -18.12 44.16
CA THR A 352 -3.69 -17.85 42.85
C THR A 352 -2.78 -16.96 42.00
N ALA A 353 -2.51 -17.37 40.76
CA ALA A 353 -1.78 -16.53 39.81
C ALA A 353 -2.63 -15.32 39.41
N MET A 354 -2.04 -14.13 39.49
CA MET A 354 -2.68 -12.86 39.19
C MET A 354 -2.17 -12.33 37.85
N ALA A 355 -3.06 -11.72 37.07
CA ALA A 355 -2.69 -11.00 35.85
C ALA A 355 -3.46 -9.69 35.78
N MET A 356 -2.76 -8.58 35.56
CA MET A 356 -3.31 -7.22 35.59
C MET A 356 -3.06 -6.53 34.25
N VAL A 357 -4.12 -6.05 33.62
CA VAL A 357 -4.08 -5.21 32.41
C VAL A 357 -4.20 -3.75 32.82
N VAL A 358 -3.22 -2.92 32.45
CA VAL A 358 -3.26 -1.47 32.73
C VAL A 358 -3.82 -0.72 31.51
N GLU A 359 -4.84 0.12 31.70
CA GLU A 359 -5.39 1.01 30.67
C GLU A 359 -5.81 2.34 31.30
N GLY A 360 -5.34 3.45 30.74
CA GLY A 360 -5.63 4.78 31.31
C GLY A 360 -5.10 4.90 32.73
N THR A 361 -6.00 5.16 33.68
CA THR A 361 -5.71 5.28 35.12
C THR A 361 -6.22 4.08 35.92
N HIS A 362 -6.65 2.99 35.28
CA HIS A 362 -7.21 1.80 35.93
C HIS A 362 -6.37 0.52 35.70
N ALA A 363 -6.53 -0.43 36.62
CA ALA A 363 -6.01 -1.79 36.51
C ALA A 363 -7.16 -2.80 36.44
N TYR A 364 -7.20 -3.63 35.39
CA TYR A 364 -8.17 -4.69 35.21
C TYR A 364 -7.52 -6.05 35.49
N PHE A 365 -7.88 -6.71 36.58
CA PHE A 365 -7.39 -8.07 36.85
C PHE A 365 -8.16 -9.10 36.02
N LEU A 366 -7.44 -10.08 35.47
CA LEU A 366 -8.00 -11.19 34.69
C LEU A 366 -8.48 -12.31 35.61
N ASP A 367 -9.57 -12.96 35.24
CA ASP A 367 -10.07 -14.17 35.89
C ASP A 367 -9.72 -15.44 35.10
N ASP A 368 -9.65 -15.35 33.76
CA ASP A 368 -9.43 -16.50 32.86
C ASP A 368 -8.12 -17.26 33.12
N ALA A 369 -8.24 -18.50 33.59
CA ALA A 369 -7.11 -19.38 33.90
C ALA A 369 -6.23 -19.69 32.67
N LYS A 370 -6.84 -19.83 31.49
CA LYS A 370 -6.10 -20.15 30.26
C LYS A 370 -5.20 -19.00 29.82
N THR A 371 -5.70 -17.77 29.87
CA THR A 371 -4.90 -16.58 29.57
C THR A 371 -3.74 -16.43 30.57
N LYS A 372 -3.96 -16.69 31.86
CA LYS A 372 -2.89 -16.68 32.88
C LYS A 372 -1.80 -17.73 32.59
N GLU A 373 -2.16 -18.93 32.13
CA GLU A 373 -1.19 -19.97 31.74
C GLU A 373 -0.35 -19.54 30.53
N ILE A 374 -0.97 -18.87 29.54
CA ILE A 374 -0.27 -18.34 28.36
C ILE A 374 0.73 -17.25 28.79
N LEU A 375 0.30 -16.29 29.61
CA LEU A 375 1.12 -15.20 30.12
C LEU A 375 2.33 -15.70 30.93
N ALA A 376 2.15 -16.77 31.71
CA ALA A 376 3.24 -17.40 32.46
C ALA A 376 4.40 -17.87 31.55
N ARG A 377 4.09 -18.29 30.31
CA ARG A 377 5.06 -18.76 29.31
C ARG A 377 5.53 -17.66 28.34
N GLU A 378 4.89 -16.48 28.35
CA GLU A 378 5.21 -15.40 27.42
C GLU A 378 6.45 -14.61 27.87
N ASP A 379 7.29 -14.25 26.90
CA ASP A 379 8.47 -13.40 27.13
C ASP A 379 8.07 -11.94 27.32
N LEU A 380 8.85 -11.22 28.15
CA LEU A 380 8.67 -9.79 28.34
C LEU A 380 9.00 -9.03 27.07
N ALA A 381 8.11 -8.15 26.63
CA ALA A 381 8.31 -7.34 25.46
C ALA A 381 7.64 -5.97 25.61
N ALA A 382 8.36 -4.92 25.21
CA ALA A 382 7.77 -3.59 25.14
C ALA A 382 6.85 -3.45 23.91
N PRO A 383 5.65 -2.85 24.05
CA PRO A 383 4.80 -2.53 22.92
C PRO A 383 5.51 -1.61 21.91
N ARG A 384 5.30 -1.86 20.61
CA ARG A 384 5.88 -1.05 19.52
C ARG A 384 4.85 -0.06 19.00
N ALA A 385 5.30 1.15 18.68
CA ALA A 385 4.46 2.13 18.00
C ALA A 385 3.98 1.59 16.65
N ARG A 386 2.70 1.82 16.36
CA ARG A 386 2.14 1.52 15.04
C ARG A 386 2.70 2.53 14.03
N PRO A 387 3.12 2.09 12.82
CA PRO A 387 3.70 2.99 11.82
C PRO A 387 2.62 3.86 11.15
N SER A 388 2.96 5.11 10.84
CA SER A 388 2.14 6.04 10.02
C SER A 388 1.90 5.57 8.60
N LYS A 389 2.69 4.62 8.13
CA LYS A 389 2.59 4.08 6.77
C LYS A 389 2.42 2.57 6.85
N ARG A 390 1.40 2.08 6.17
CA ARG A 390 1.15 0.66 6.00
C ARG A 390 0.89 0.40 4.54
N VAL A 391 1.43 -0.69 4.03
CA VAL A 391 1.07 -1.14 2.69
C VAL A 391 -0.37 -1.64 2.71
N ALA A 392 -1.06 -1.54 1.57
CA ALA A 392 -2.45 -1.94 1.42
C ALA A 392 -2.68 -3.43 1.73
N ILE A 393 -2.97 -3.75 2.99
CA ILE A 393 -3.50 -5.05 3.41
C ILE A 393 -5.01 -4.91 3.59
N GLU A 394 -5.72 -4.66 2.49
CA GLU A 394 -7.18 -4.59 2.57
C GLU A 394 -7.78 -5.97 2.37
N LYS A 395 -7.96 -6.70 3.47
CA LYS A 395 -8.91 -7.82 3.48
C LYS A 395 -10.31 -7.21 3.42
N LYS A 396 -11.03 -7.40 2.31
CA LYS A 396 -12.45 -7.07 2.20
C LYS A 396 -13.18 -7.76 3.37
N ARG A 397 -13.62 -7.01 4.38
CA ARG A 397 -14.46 -7.56 5.45
C ARG A 397 -15.82 -7.92 4.84
N ALA A 398 -16.33 -9.10 5.13
CA ALA A 398 -17.71 -9.42 4.82
C ALA A 398 -18.60 -8.39 5.55
N ARG A 399 -19.37 -7.61 4.78
CA ARG A 399 -20.41 -6.73 5.32
C ARG A 399 -21.71 -7.49 5.29
N VAL A 400 -22.51 -7.32 6.35
CA VAL A 400 -23.85 -7.90 6.42
C VAL A 400 -24.81 -6.95 5.68
N PRO A 401 -25.77 -7.47 4.88
CA PRO A 401 -26.79 -6.65 4.22
C PRO A 401 -27.51 -5.70 5.17
N GLU A 402 -27.72 -4.46 4.73
CA GLU A 402 -28.41 -3.43 5.52
C GLU A 402 -29.86 -3.84 5.86
N ALA A 403 -30.49 -4.66 5.02
CA ALA A 403 -31.81 -5.23 5.29
C ALA A 403 -31.87 -6.07 6.60
N SER A 404 -30.74 -6.56 7.09
CA SER A 404 -30.66 -7.30 8.37
C SER A 404 -30.46 -6.41 9.60
N TRP A 405 -30.24 -5.10 9.41
CA TRP A 405 -29.97 -4.19 10.52
C TRP A 405 -31.29 -3.81 11.21
N ARG A 406 -31.27 -3.68 12.54
CA ARG A 406 -32.43 -3.27 13.35
C ARG A 406 -32.48 -1.75 13.48
N ASP A 407 -33.64 -1.20 13.78
CA ASP A 407 -33.75 0.21 14.22
C ASP A 407 -33.11 0.37 15.59
N LEU A 408 -32.45 1.52 15.81
CA LEU A 408 -31.79 1.81 17.08
C LEU A 408 -32.80 1.71 18.24
N SER A 409 -32.54 0.78 19.16
CA SER A 409 -33.30 0.57 20.39
C SER A 409 -32.52 1.07 21.61
N GLU A 410 -33.21 1.28 22.73
CA GLU A 410 -32.57 1.59 24.01
C GLU A 410 -31.70 0.44 24.52
N GLU A 411 -32.16 -0.80 24.32
CA GLU A 411 -31.41 -2.01 24.68
C GLU A 411 -30.66 -2.57 23.46
N LEU A 412 -29.34 -2.61 23.55
CA LEU A 412 -28.45 -3.14 22.50
C LEU A 412 -28.07 -4.60 22.78
N VAL A 413 -28.18 -5.46 21.77
CA VAL A 413 -27.87 -6.88 21.87
C VAL A 413 -26.52 -7.19 21.21
N ALA A 414 -25.70 -8.01 21.88
CA ALA A 414 -24.40 -8.43 21.35
C ALA A 414 -24.54 -9.21 20.04
N GLY A 415 -23.70 -8.90 19.05
CA GLY A 415 -23.72 -9.54 17.72
C GLY A 415 -24.73 -8.95 16.74
N GLU A 416 -25.69 -8.14 17.20
CA GLU A 416 -26.67 -7.47 16.35
C GLU A 416 -26.12 -6.16 15.77
N THR A 417 -26.70 -5.74 14.64
CA THR A 417 -26.36 -4.47 13.96
C THR A 417 -27.58 -3.56 13.92
N TYR A 418 -27.37 -2.30 14.27
CA TYR A 418 -28.39 -1.26 14.38
C TYR A 418 -28.08 -0.11 13.42
N ARG A 419 -29.12 0.51 12.86
CA ARG A 419 -29.01 1.71 12.03
C ARG A 419 -29.26 2.96 12.87
N ALA A 420 -28.47 4.02 12.64
CA ALA A 420 -28.63 5.30 13.33
C ALA A 420 -28.44 6.49 12.38
N THR A 421 -29.09 7.61 12.69
CA THR A 421 -28.79 8.91 12.08
C THR A 421 -27.48 9.48 12.66
N PRO A 422 -26.87 10.49 12.00
CA PRO A 422 -25.71 11.18 12.57
C PRO A 422 -25.94 11.67 14.00
N GLN A 423 -27.06 12.33 14.25
CA GLN A 423 -27.42 12.85 15.56
C GLN A 423 -27.56 11.73 16.61
N GLN A 424 -28.31 10.68 16.29
CA GLN A 424 -28.50 9.53 17.19
C GLN A 424 -27.17 8.86 17.56
N LEU A 425 -26.23 8.77 16.61
CA LEU A 425 -24.91 8.18 16.89
C LEU A 425 -24.11 9.02 17.89
N HIS A 426 -24.18 10.35 17.79
CA HIS A 426 -23.52 11.26 18.73
C HIS A 426 -24.17 11.24 20.11
N GLU A 427 -25.51 11.26 20.17
CA GLU A 427 -26.29 11.18 21.42
C GLU A 427 -26.05 9.85 22.14
N LEU A 428 -26.10 8.72 21.40
CA LEU A 428 -25.81 7.41 21.97
C LEU A 428 -24.40 7.36 22.55
N ARG A 429 -23.40 7.92 21.85
CA ARG A 429 -22.03 7.95 22.36
C ARG A 429 -21.93 8.75 23.66
N ALA A 430 -22.57 9.90 23.75
CA ALA A 430 -22.58 10.72 24.96
C ALA A 430 -23.26 9.98 26.12
N LYS A 431 -24.40 9.33 25.86
CA LYS A 431 -25.09 8.47 26.84
C LYS A 431 -24.19 7.35 27.34
N LEU A 432 -23.55 6.60 26.44
CA LEU A 432 -22.62 5.52 26.81
C LEU A 432 -21.48 6.02 27.70
N HIS A 433 -20.90 7.18 27.41
CA HIS A 433 -19.86 7.75 28.28
C HIS A 433 -20.40 8.07 29.69
N SER A 434 -21.60 8.65 29.81
CA SER A 434 -22.21 8.90 31.14
C SER A 434 -22.47 7.62 31.94
N GLU A 435 -22.63 6.49 31.25
CA GLU A 435 -22.79 5.15 31.82
C GLU A 435 -21.44 4.47 32.13
N GLY A 436 -20.31 5.11 31.83
CA GLY A 436 -18.96 4.54 32.02
C GLY A 436 -18.55 3.58 30.89
N VAL A 437 -19.18 3.64 29.72
CA VAL A 437 -18.94 2.75 28.59
C VAL A 437 -18.22 3.48 27.46
N VAL A 438 -17.10 2.92 26.98
CA VAL A 438 -16.30 3.47 25.88
C VAL A 438 -16.45 2.59 24.63
N PRO A 439 -17.32 2.99 23.67
CA PRO A 439 -17.45 2.26 22.42
C PRO A 439 -16.20 2.44 21.55
N LYS A 440 -15.94 1.45 20.69
CA LYS A 440 -14.93 1.58 19.65
C LYS A 440 -15.51 2.41 18.51
N VAL A 441 -14.84 3.52 18.20
CA VAL A 441 -15.27 4.44 17.14
C VAL A 441 -14.67 4.02 15.80
N ARG A 442 -15.53 3.72 14.83
CA ARG A 442 -15.11 3.57 13.43
C ARG A 442 -15.23 4.91 12.73
N MET A 443 -14.14 5.36 12.11
CA MET A 443 -14.06 6.66 11.44
C MET A 443 -14.33 6.52 9.93
N ALA A 444 -15.13 7.44 9.37
CA ALA A 444 -15.26 7.59 7.91
C ALA A 444 -14.07 8.35 7.33
N ASN A 445 -13.60 9.37 8.05
CA ASN A 445 -12.44 10.20 7.75
C ASN A 445 -11.89 10.78 9.07
N ALA A 446 -10.92 11.69 9.02
CA ALA A 446 -10.33 12.30 10.24
C ALA A 446 -11.36 13.01 11.16
N LYS A 447 -12.56 13.32 10.66
CA LYS A 447 -13.54 14.18 11.34
C LYS A 447 -14.82 13.42 11.74
N HIS A 448 -15.37 12.63 10.83
CA HIS A 448 -16.70 12.04 10.96
C HIS A 448 -16.64 10.57 11.42
N MET A 449 -17.48 10.24 12.40
CA MET A 449 -17.73 8.85 12.82
C MET A 449 -18.61 8.16 11.78
N ALA A 450 -18.36 6.88 11.54
CA ALA A 450 -19.15 6.02 10.66
C ALA A 450 -20.00 5.01 11.45
N ALA A 451 -19.49 4.56 12.60
CA ALA A 451 -20.16 3.58 13.44
C ALA A 451 -19.54 3.51 14.84
N LEU A 452 -20.28 2.94 15.78
CA LEU A 452 -19.84 2.56 17.12
C LEU A 452 -19.94 1.04 17.28
N ASP A 453 -18.88 0.41 17.76
CA ASP A 453 -18.95 -0.97 18.26
C ASP A 453 -19.05 -0.88 19.79
N VAL A 454 -20.24 -1.17 20.34
CA VAL A 454 -20.60 -0.99 21.75
C VAL A 454 -20.36 -2.30 22.51
N PRO A 455 -19.58 -2.32 23.61
CA PRO A 455 -19.37 -3.51 24.39
C PRO A 455 -20.59 -3.84 25.24
N ILE A 456 -21.00 -5.10 25.25
CA ILE A 456 -22.01 -5.62 26.17
C ILE A 456 -21.31 -6.43 27.25
N ARG A 457 -21.59 -6.14 28.53
CA ARG A 457 -20.87 -6.73 29.68
C ARG A 457 -20.86 -8.26 29.60
N ARG A 458 -19.69 -8.87 29.83
CA ARG A 458 -19.42 -10.32 29.77
C ARG A 458 -19.70 -11.01 28.41
N GLN A 459 -20.05 -10.26 27.37
CA GLN A 459 -20.18 -10.80 26.02
C GLN A 459 -18.88 -10.63 25.25
N LYS A 460 -18.56 -11.64 24.43
CA LYS A 460 -17.42 -11.58 23.53
C LYS A 460 -17.68 -10.65 22.34
N ASP A 461 -18.91 -10.64 21.85
CA ASP A 461 -19.32 -9.85 20.71
C ASP A 461 -19.85 -8.46 21.14
N THR A 462 -19.64 -7.47 20.30
CA THR A 462 -20.15 -6.10 20.48
C THR A 462 -21.48 -5.92 19.74
N ALA A 463 -22.33 -5.02 20.20
CA ALA A 463 -23.43 -4.49 19.38
C ALA A 463 -22.87 -3.45 18.39
N GLN A 464 -23.23 -3.52 17.12
CA GLN A 464 -22.75 -2.56 16.12
C GLN A 464 -23.82 -1.52 15.82
N VAL A 465 -23.52 -0.24 15.96
CA VAL A 465 -24.42 0.86 15.58
C VAL A 465 -23.79 1.61 14.42
N VAL A 466 -24.40 1.51 13.24
CA VAL A 466 -23.86 2.02 11.97
C VAL A 466 -24.66 3.21 11.50
N MET A 467 -23.95 4.26 11.10
CA MET A 467 -24.57 5.46 10.53
C MET A 467 -25.06 5.16 9.11
N LEU A 468 -26.33 5.49 8.83
CA LEU A 468 -26.83 5.46 7.46
C LEU A 468 -26.33 6.69 6.69
N PRO A 469 -25.79 6.50 5.47
CA PRO A 469 -25.40 7.62 4.64
C PRO A 469 -26.63 8.38 4.12
N ASP A 470 -26.43 9.65 3.80
CA ASP A 470 -27.45 10.47 3.14
C ASP A 470 -27.96 9.79 1.87
N LYS A 471 -29.29 9.82 1.68
CA LYS A 471 -29.97 9.16 0.55
C LYS A 471 -29.74 7.64 0.49
N ALA A 472 -29.63 6.96 1.64
CA ALA A 472 -29.58 5.50 1.72
C ALA A 472 -30.72 4.83 0.93
N ASP A 473 -31.90 5.44 0.87
CA ASP A 473 -33.06 4.95 0.10
C ASP A 473 -32.77 4.87 -1.41
N GLN A 474 -32.09 5.89 -1.95
CA GLN A 474 -31.66 5.87 -3.35
C GLN A 474 -30.61 4.79 -3.60
N CYS A 475 -29.71 4.57 -2.63
CA CYS A 475 -28.71 3.51 -2.71
C CYS A 475 -29.36 2.11 -2.69
N ARG A 476 -30.35 1.89 -1.83
CA ARG A 476 -31.14 0.66 -1.79
C ARG A 476 -31.83 0.42 -3.13
N ARG A 477 -32.55 1.42 -3.63
CA ARG A 477 -33.23 1.35 -4.93
C ARG A 477 -32.28 1.05 -6.09
N PHE A 478 -31.11 1.71 -6.14
CA PHE A 478 -30.09 1.40 -7.14
C PHE A 478 -29.60 -0.05 -7.04
N ALA A 479 -29.37 -0.56 -5.83
CA ALA A 479 -28.91 -1.92 -5.62
C ALA A 479 -29.96 -2.96 -6.09
N GLU A 480 -31.24 -2.70 -5.84
CA GLU A 480 -32.38 -3.50 -6.32
C GLU A 480 -32.47 -3.48 -7.85
N LEU A 481 -32.41 -2.30 -8.48
CA LEU A 481 -32.42 -2.15 -9.93
C LEU A 481 -31.23 -2.86 -10.58
N PHE A 482 -30.04 -2.71 -10.01
CA PHE A 482 -28.84 -3.40 -10.49
C PHE A 482 -28.97 -4.93 -10.38
N ALA A 483 -29.50 -5.43 -9.25
CA ALA A 483 -29.75 -6.85 -9.06
C ALA A 483 -30.73 -7.41 -10.09
N ALA A 484 -31.82 -6.67 -10.37
CA ALA A 484 -32.82 -7.03 -11.37
C ALA A 484 -32.26 -7.02 -12.80
N ASP A 485 -31.56 -5.95 -13.19
CA ASP A 485 -30.97 -5.77 -14.51
C ASP A 485 -29.87 -6.82 -14.81
N ARG A 486 -29.09 -7.21 -13.80
CA ARG A 486 -27.97 -8.16 -13.97
C ARG A 486 -28.33 -9.61 -13.65
N GLY A 487 -29.48 -9.87 -13.01
CA GLY A 487 -29.86 -11.20 -12.55
C GLY A 487 -28.91 -11.77 -11.49
N VAL A 488 -28.37 -10.92 -10.60
CA VAL A 488 -27.39 -11.31 -9.57
C VAL A 488 -27.79 -10.77 -8.20
N ALA A 489 -27.41 -11.47 -7.13
CA ALA A 489 -27.56 -10.95 -5.78
C ALA A 489 -26.63 -9.75 -5.57
N PHE A 490 -27.21 -8.56 -5.41
CA PHE A 490 -26.47 -7.32 -5.16
C PHE A 490 -27.08 -6.54 -3.98
N PRO A 491 -27.11 -7.10 -2.76
CA PRO A 491 -27.71 -6.43 -1.61
C PRO A 491 -26.96 -5.14 -1.26
N TYR A 492 -27.69 -4.13 -0.79
CA TYR A 492 -27.10 -2.92 -0.22
C TYR A 492 -26.51 -3.22 1.17
N MET A 493 -25.29 -2.74 1.43
CA MET A 493 -24.52 -3.03 2.65
C MET A 493 -24.23 -1.76 3.47
N GLY A 494 -25.06 -0.72 3.32
CA GLY A 494 -24.86 0.58 3.98
C GLY A 494 -23.67 1.37 3.43
N GLU A 495 -23.31 1.18 2.17
CA GLU A 495 -22.21 1.91 1.53
C GLU A 495 -22.63 3.31 1.09
N SER A 496 -21.69 4.25 1.00
CA SER A 496 -21.96 5.54 0.33
C SER A 496 -22.26 5.35 -1.16
N ARG A 497 -22.86 6.36 -1.81
CA ARG A 497 -23.15 6.35 -3.25
C ARG A 497 -21.90 6.04 -4.08
N GLU A 498 -20.75 6.59 -3.69
CA GLU A 498 -19.47 6.37 -4.38
C GLU A 498 -19.01 4.92 -4.29
N ALA A 499 -19.02 4.36 -3.08
CA ALA A 499 -18.57 3.00 -2.82
C ALA A 499 -19.51 1.97 -3.45
N LEU A 500 -20.82 2.20 -3.42
CA LEU A 500 -21.82 1.36 -4.09
C LEU A 500 -21.64 1.39 -5.61
N THR A 501 -21.44 2.58 -6.19
CA THR A 501 -21.19 2.74 -7.63
C THR A 501 -19.89 2.07 -8.05
N GLN A 502 -18.83 2.18 -7.25
CA GLN A 502 -17.59 1.47 -7.50
C GLN A 502 -17.79 -0.05 -7.45
N ARG A 503 -18.53 -0.57 -6.45
CA ARG A 503 -18.83 -2.02 -6.36
C ARG A 503 -19.63 -2.51 -7.57
N ALA A 504 -20.59 -1.71 -8.03
CA ALA A 504 -21.37 -2.02 -9.23
C ALA A 504 -20.47 -2.01 -10.48
N LEU A 505 -19.60 -1.00 -10.63
CA LEU A 505 -18.61 -0.97 -11.71
C LEU A 505 -17.67 -2.17 -11.66
N GLU A 506 -17.12 -2.52 -10.49
CA GLU A 506 -16.27 -3.70 -10.31
C GLU A 506 -16.99 -4.99 -10.71
N HIS A 507 -18.31 -5.07 -10.51
CA HIS A 507 -19.12 -6.19 -11.00
C HIS A 507 -19.24 -6.18 -12.53
N LEU A 508 -19.48 -5.02 -13.15
CA LEU A 508 -19.56 -4.85 -14.61
C LEU A 508 -18.21 -5.04 -15.34
N LEU A 509 -17.10 -4.86 -14.62
CA LEU A 509 -15.75 -5.11 -15.15
C LEU A 509 -15.40 -6.60 -15.18
N LYS A 510 -16.15 -7.45 -14.47
CA LYS A 510 -15.97 -8.90 -14.55
C LYS A 510 -16.39 -9.42 -15.93
N PRO A 511 -15.71 -10.45 -16.47
CA PRO A 511 -16.09 -11.01 -17.75
C PRO A 511 -17.51 -11.58 -17.70
N PRO A 512 -18.33 -11.35 -18.74
CA PRO A 512 -19.64 -11.97 -18.83
C PRO A 512 -19.51 -13.50 -18.93
N PRO A 513 -20.55 -14.28 -18.57
CA PRO A 513 -20.56 -15.72 -18.72
C PRO A 513 -20.21 -16.13 -20.17
N ARG A 514 -19.50 -17.26 -20.32
CA ARG A 514 -19.08 -17.78 -21.63
C ARG A 514 -20.30 -17.97 -22.52
N ARG A 515 -20.26 -17.37 -23.72
CA ARG A 515 -21.24 -17.62 -24.79
C ARG A 515 -20.59 -18.55 -25.81
N ALA A 516 -21.37 -19.43 -26.42
CA ALA A 516 -20.88 -20.27 -27.52
C ALA A 516 -20.54 -19.40 -28.73
N ILE A 517 -19.40 -19.65 -29.36
CA ILE A 517 -18.99 -18.99 -30.61
C ILE A 517 -19.75 -19.64 -31.76
N ALA A 518 -20.25 -18.84 -32.71
CA ALA A 518 -21.00 -19.32 -33.86
C ALA A 518 -20.18 -20.29 -34.73
N GLN A 519 -20.81 -21.32 -35.30
CA GLN A 519 -20.10 -22.36 -36.06
C GLN A 519 -19.45 -21.82 -37.33
N GLU A 520 -20.06 -20.81 -37.97
CA GLU A 520 -19.49 -20.14 -39.14
C GLU A 520 -18.18 -19.42 -38.79
N ALA A 521 -18.11 -18.80 -37.61
CA ALA A 521 -16.90 -18.14 -37.10
C ALA A 521 -15.79 -19.17 -36.83
N ILE A 522 -16.14 -20.32 -36.26
CA ILE A 522 -15.20 -21.43 -36.02
C ILE A 522 -14.61 -21.94 -37.34
N ALA A 523 -15.45 -22.16 -38.35
CA ALA A 523 -15.00 -22.61 -39.67
C ALA A 523 -14.04 -21.60 -40.32
N SER A 524 -14.34 -20.30 -40.23
CA SER A 524 -13.47 -19.22 -40.72
C SER A 524 -12.09 -19.22 -40.04
N ILE A 525 -12.06 -19.41 -38.71
CA ILE A 525 -10.81 -19.48 -37.93
C ILE A 525 -9.96 -20.68 -38.37
N LEU A 526 -10.57 -21.87 -38.50
CA LEU A 526 -9.87 -23.09 -38.92
C LEU A 526 -9.31 -22.98 -40.33
N ALA A 527 -10.07 -22.38 -41.26
CA ALA A 527 -9.63 -22.12 -42.63
C ALA A 527 -8.44 -21.14 -42.64
N ARG A 528 -8.54 -20.02 -41.91
CA ARG A 528 -7.45 -19.03 -41.77
C ARG A 528 -6.15 -19.64 -41.24
N GLN A 529 -6.25 -20.66 -40.40
CA GLN A 529 -5.11 -21.34 -39.79
C GLN A 529 -4.67 -22.61 -40.53
N GLY A 530 -5.31 -22.97 -41.65
CA GLY A 530 -4.99 -24.20 -42.39
C GLY A 530 -5.15 -25.48 -41.57
N ASN A 531 -6.17 -25.54 -40.69
CA ASN A 531 -6.39 -26.63 -39.73
C ASN A 531 -5.19 -26.93 -38.82
N LYS A 532 -4.40 -25.91 -38.50
CA LYS A 532 -3.26 -26.01 -37.58
C LYS A 532 -3.47 -25.17 -36.32
N CYS A 533 -2.85 -25.61 -35.23
CA CYS A 533 -2.84 -24.90 -33.96
C CYS A 533 -2.12 -23.56 -34.13
N ALA A 534 -2.73 -22.46 -33.69
CA ALA A 534 -2.13 -21.13 -33.77
C ALA A 534 -0.91 -20.92 -32.85
N VAL A 535 -0.59 -21.90 -31.98
CA VAL A 535 0.52 -21.81 -31.02
C VAL A 535 1.68 -22.71 -31.42
N CYS A 536 1.43 -23.99 -31.69
CA CYS A 536 2.47 -24.97 -32.02
C CYS A 536 2.52 -25.35 -33.49
N SER A 537 1.60 -24.86 -34.33
CA SER A 537 1.49 -25.16 -35.75
C SER A 537 1.23 -26.64 -36.11
N ASP A 538 0.94 -27.49 -35.13
CA ASP A 538 0.54 -28.88 -35.35
C ASP A 538 -0.85 -28.98 -36.00
N PRO A 539 -1.13 -30.03 -36.80
CA PRO A 539 -2.49 -30.34 -37.26
C PRO A 539 -3.48 -30.51 -36.09
N LEU A 540 -4.63 -29.85 -36.18
CA LEU A 540 -5.70 -29.92 -35.19
C LEU A 540 -6.58 -31.17 -35.40
N ARG A 541 -6.47 -32.16 -34.52
CA ARG A 541 -7.43 -33.28 -34.42
C ARG A 541 -8.58 -32.99 -33.45
N ALA A 542 -8.26 -32.24 -32.39
CA ALA A 542 -9.18 -31.65 -31.43
C ALA A 542 -8.71 -30.21 -31.20
N TYR A 543 -9.64 -29.29 -30.97
CA TYR A 543 -9.34 -27.88 -30.83
C TYR A 543 -10.25 -27.21 -29.80
N GLU A 544 -9.72 -26.17 -29.19
CA GLU A 544 -10.47 -25.20 -28.39
C GLU A 544 -10.31 -23.84 -29.05
N ILE A 545 -11.39 -23.05 -29.06
CA ILE A 545 -11.34 -21.68 -29.57
C ILE A 545 -10.92 -20.78 -28.43
N ASP A 546 -9.73 -20.20 -28.60
CA ASP A 546 -9.03 -19.37 -27.63
C ASP A 546 -9.15 -17.89 -28.02
N HIS A 547 -9.35 -17.03 -27.03
CA HIS A 547 -9.22 -15.58 -27.21
C HIS A 547 -7.75 -15.17 -27.13
N CYS A 548 -7.22 -14.50 -28.15
CA CYS A 548 -5.87 -13.92 -28.16
C CYS A 548 -5.66 -12.98 -26.96
N VAL A 549 -6.62 -12.09 -26.72
CA VAL A 549 -6.78 -11.25 -25.52
C VAL A 549 -7.96 -11.81 -24.73
N ALA A 550 -7.71 -12.26 -23.50
CA ALA A 550 -8.76 -12.84 -22.67
C ALA A 550 -9.91 -11.85 -22.41
N ARG A 551 -11.15 -12.35 -22.29
CA ARG A 551 -12.34 -11.52 -21.98
C ARG A 551 -12.21 -10.78 -20.64
N SER A 552 -11.57 -11.39 -19.64
CA SER A 552 -11.27 -10.76 -18.34
C SER A 552 -10.37 -9.52 -18.47
N ALA A 553 -9.71 -9.37 -19.61
CA ALA A 553 -8.81 -8.30 -19.98
C ALA A 553 -9.42 -7.35 -21.03
N GLY A 554 -10.72 -7.46 -21.30
CA GLY A 554 -11.42 -6.61 -22.27
C GLY A 554 -11.34 -7.09 -23.72
N GLY A 555 -10.90 -8.33 -23.98
CA GLY A 555 -10.95 -8.92 -25.32
C GLY A 555 -12.38 -9.24 -25.76
N GLY A 556 -12.71 -8.85 -27.00
CA GLY A 556 -14.01 -9.11 -27.65
C GLY A 556 -14.10 -10.50 -28.30
N ASP A 557 -15.27 -10.82 -28.85
CA ASP A 557 -15.54 -12.05 -29.60
C ASP A 557 -15.29 -11.90 -31.11
N ASP A 558 -14.62 -10.82 -31.52
CA ASP A 558 -14.28 -10.55 -32.91
C ASP A 558 -13.36 -11.64 -33.47
N LEU A 559 -13.54 -12.00 -34.74
CA LEU A 559 -12.76 -13.06 -35.41
C LEU A 559 -11.24 -12.83 -35.36
N GLU A 560 -10.79 -11.59 -35.26
CA GLU A 560 -9.37 -11.24 -35.11
C GLU A 560 -8.82 -11.62 -33.73
N ASN A 561 -9.66 -11.54 -32.70
CA ASN A 561 -9.31 -11.92 -31.34
C ASN A 561 -9.48 -13.43 -31.08
N LEU A 562 -10.07 -14.19 -32.00
CA LEU A 562 -10.30 -15.63 -31.84
C LEU A 562 -9.29 -16.46 -32.64
N ARG A 563 -8.84 -17.59 -32.08
CA ARG A 563 -7.94 -18.54 -32.74
C ARG A 563 -8.19 -19.97 -32.29
N ALA A 564 -7.92 -20.95 -33.15
CA ALA A 564 -8.01 -22.36 -32.79
C ALA A 564 -6.68 -22.84 -32.20
N CYS A 565 -6.74 -23.36 -30.97
CA CYS A 565 -5.59 -23.93 -30.26
C CYS A 565 -5.82 -25.41 -29.99
N CYS A 566 -4.74 -26.21 -29.96
CA CYS A 566 -4.85 -27.58 -29.46
C CYS A 566 -5.08 -27.55 -27.93
N PRO A 567 -5.75 -28.56 -27.34
CA PRO A 567 -6.08 -28.58 -25.91
C PRO A 567 -4.88 -28.29 -25.01
N GLY A 568 -3.72 -28.88 -25.32
CA GLY A 568 -2.51 -28.68 -24.50
C GLY A 568 -1.97 -27.24 -24.52
N CYS A 569 -2.03 -26.55 -25.67
CA CYS A 569 -1.63 -25.15 -25.76
C CYS A 569 -2.64 -24.23 -25.06
N HIS A 570 -3.94 -24.54 -25.15
CA HIS A 570 -4.99 -23.76 -24.51
C HIS A 570 -4.97 -23.93 -22.98
N VAL A 571 -4.80 -25.14 -22.45
CA VAL A 571 -4.63 -25.40 -21.01
C VAL A 571 -3.40 -24.69 -20.46
N HIS A 572 -2.27 -24.73 -21.19
CA HIS A 572 -1.05 -24.05 -20.76
C HIS A 572 -1.23 -22.53 -20.68
N LYS A 573 -1.86 -21.92 -21.70
CA LYS A 573 -2.22 -20.50 -21.69
C LYS A 573 -3.19 -20.18 -20.55
N SER A 574 -4.25 -20.97 -20.41
CA SER A 574 -5.24 -20.79 -19.35
C SER A 574 -4.62 -20.87 -17.96
N ALA A 575 -3.63 -21.74 -17.74
CA ALA A 575 -2.92 -21.84 -16.47
C ALA A 575 -2.05 -20.59 -16.19
N LEU A 576 -1.40 -20.03 -17.22
CA LEU A 576 -0.66 -18.76 -17.10
C LEU A 576 -1.61 -17.57 -16.85
N GLU A 577 -2.74 -17.52 -17.56
CA GLU A 577 -3.78 -16.50 -17.38
C GLU A 577 -4.48 -16.61 -16.02
N SER A 578 -4.70 -17.83 -15.51
CA SER A 578 -5.23 -18.05 -14.16
C SER A 578 -4.26 -17.53 -13.10
N GLY A 579 -2.95 -17.55 -13.38
CA GLY A 579 -1.92 -16.92 -12.56
C GLY A 579 -1.94 -15.39 -12.57
N ALA A 580 -2.50 -14.77 -13.62
CA ALA A 580 -2.66 -13.32 -13.74
C ALA A 580 -3.75 -12.73 -12.79
N SER A 581 -4.59 -13.57 -12.19
CA SER A 581 -5.58 -13.17 -11.16
C SER A 581 -4.95 -12.60 -9.88
N VAL A 582 -3.62 -12.62 -9.78
CA VAL A 582 -2.83 -12.01 -8.72
C VAL A 582 -2.88 -10.47 -8.79
N ALA A 583 -3.10 -9.86 -9.96
CA ALA A 583 -3.06 -8.41 -10.12
C ALA A 583 -4.47 -7.80 -10.23
N ASP A 584 -5.14 -7.53 -9.09
CA ASP A 584 -6.33 -6.67 -8.94
C ASP A 584 -7.48 -6.89 -9.94
N ASP A 585 -8.68 -7.23 -9.44
CA ASP A 585 -9.89 -7.48 -10.24
C ASP A 585 -10.27 -6.32 -11.19
N ASN A 586 -9.78 -5.10 -10.97
CA ASN A 586 -10.06 -3.95 -11.82
C ASN A 586 -9.06 -3.82 -13.00
N PRO A 587 -9.48 -4.11 -14.26
CA PRO A 587 -8.60 -4.03 -15.43
C PRO A 587 -8.16 -2.61 -15.79
N LEU A 588 -8.89 -1.57 -15.35
CA LEU A 588 -8.56 -0.16 -15.62
C LEU A 588 -7.45 0.38 -14.70
N ARG A 589 -7.08 -0.38 -13.67
CA ARG A 589 -6.11 0.07 -12.67
C ARG A 589 -4.67 -0.17 -13.15
N SER A 590 -3.92 0.92 -13.27
CA SER A 590 -2.50 0.91 -13.60
C SER A 590 -1.64 0.52 -12.40
N ARG A 591 -0.49 -0.10 -12.67
CA ARG A 591 0.54 -0.46 -11.69
C ARG A 591 1.87 0.13 -12.12
N PHE A 592 2.64 0.64 -11.17
CA PHE A 592 3.90 1.33 -11.42
C PHE A 592 5.04 0.65 -10.68
N ASN A 593 6.27 0.84 -11.14
CA ASN A 593 7.43 0.68 -10.28
C ASN A 593 7.59 1.91 -9.36
N ARG A 594 8.43 1.81 -8.33
CA ARG A 594 8.58 2.88 -7.33
C ARG A 594 8.99 4.25 -7.90
N GLU A 595 9.82 4.29 -8.95
CA GLU A 595 10.31 5.55 -9.50
C GLU A 595 9.31 6.18 -10.46
N THR A 596 8.70 5.39 -11.36
CA THR A 596 7.60 5.86 -12.22
C THR A 596 6.38 6.29 -11.38
N TYR A 597 6.11 5.63 -10.26
CA TYR A 597 5.09 6.07 -9.31
C TYR A 597 5.41 7.46 -8.72
N GLN A 598 6.67 7.70 -8.34
CA GLN A 598 7.10 9.01 -7.86
C GLN A 598 7.06 10.08 -8.96
N ALA A 599 7.58 9.77 -10.15
CA ALA A 599 7.71 10.67 -11.28
C ALA A 599 6.36 11.03 -11.95
N PHE A 600 5.39 10.10 -11.97
CA PHE A 600 4.10 10.30 -12.62
C PHE A 600 2.94 10.43 -11.62
N HIS A 601 2.71 9.44 -10.76
CA HIS A 601 1.52 9.42 -9.89
C HIS A 601 1.55 10.49 -8.80
N LEU A 602 2.72 10.69 -8.17
CA LEU A 602 2.90 11.74 -7.15
C LEU A 602 3.15 13.14 -7.75
N SER A 603 3.30 13.25 -9.07
CA SER A 603 3.45 14.53 -9.74
C SER A 603 2.19 15.38 -9.66
N ARG A 604 2.35 16.69 -9.90
CA ARG A 604 1.23 17.65 -9.91
C ARG A 604 0.19 17.23 -10.96
N LYS A 605 -1.08 17.26 -10.56
CA LYS A 605 -2.19 17.09 -11.51
C LYS A 605 -2.49 18.38 -12.27
N PRO A 606 -3.13 18.30 -13.46
CA PRO A 606 -3.73 19.48 -14.06
C PRO A 606 -4.54 20.23 -13.00
N PRO A 607 -4.22 21.50 -12.69
CA PRO A 607 -4.94 22.26 -11.68
C PRO A 607 -6.37 22.54 -12.15
N GLN A 608 -7.27 22.85 -11.23
CA GLN A 608 -8.60 23.34 -11.61
C GLN A 608 -8.44 24.67 -12.37
N ILE A 609 -9.27 24.90 -13.39
CA ILE A 609 -9.29 26.15 -14.16
C ILE A 609 -10.39 27.03 -13.60
N VAL A 610 -10.01 27.98 -12.76
CA VAL A 610 -10.92 28.95 -12.15
C VAL A 610 -10.18 30.28 -12.09
N ALA A 611 -10.76 31.32 -12.69
CA ALA A 611 -10.21 32.68 -12.57
C ALA A 611 -11.24 33.77 -12.87
N ASN A 612 -11.09 34.89 -12.16
CA ASN A 612 -11.72 36.16 -12.52
C ASN A 612 -10.82 36.89 -13.53
N LEU A 613 -11.39 37.27 -14.67
CA LEU A 613 -10.64 37.81 -15.82
C LEU A 613 -10.95 39.28 -16.10
N GLY A 614 -12.11 39.78 -15.68
CA GLY A 614 -12.47 41.17 -15.86
C GLY A 614 -13.79 41.54 -15.20
N GLU A 615 -13.99 42.84 -15.04
CA GLU A 615 -15.22 43.41 -14.47
C GLU A 615 -16.33 43.54 -15.52
N TYR A 616 -17.57 43.46 -15.05
CA TYR A 616 -18.78 43.68 -15.85
C TYR A 616 -18.90 45.15 -16.30
N ASP A 617 -19.16 45.35 -17.59
CA ASP A 617 -19.35 46.67 -18.20
C ASP A 617 -20.76 46.77 -18.81
N PRO A 618 -21.70 47.51 -18.21
CA PRO A 618 -23.07 47.64 -18.71
C PRO A 618 -23.18 48.13 -20.16
N SER A 619 -22.16 48.86 -20.66
CA SER A 619 -22.15 49.42 -22.01
C SER A 619 -21.83 48.41 -23.11
N ARG A 620 -21.30 47.23 -22.75
CA ARG A 620 -20.79 46.23 -23.71
C ARG A 620 -21.77 45.12 -24.08
N GLY A 621 -22.95 45.11 -23.48
CA GLY A 621 -24.02 44.16 -23.78
C GLY A 621 -24.11 43.01 -22.77
N PRO A 622 -24.97 42.02 -23.09
CA PRO A 622 -25.36 40.97 -22.15
C PRO A 622 -24.22 40.00 -21.82
N VAL A 623 -24.31 39.40 -20.64
CA VAL A 623 -23.45 38.30 -20.21
C VAL A 623 -23.97 37.00 -20.82
N VAL A 624 -23.08 36.25 -21.47
CA VAL A 624 -23.33 34.88 -21.90
C VAL A 624 -22.49 33.91 -21.07
N ASN A 625 -23.10 32.81 -20.63
CA ASN A 625 -22.41 31.66 -20.08
C ASN A 625 -22.37 30.57 -21.15
N ILE A 626 -21.16 30.15 -21.54
CA ILE A 626 -20.94 29.02 -22.44
C ILE A 626 -20.46 27.85 -21.58
N ASP A 627 -21.38 26.93 -21.28
CA ASP A 627 -21.19 25.79 -20.39
C ASP A 627 -20.92 24.51 -21.18
N VAL A 628 -20.00 23.68 -20.69
CA VAL A 628 -19.65 22.36 -21.24
C VAL A 628 -20.57 21.33 -20.61
N MET A 629 -21.50 20.81 -21.39
CA MET A 629 -22.51 19.90 -20.88
C MET A 629 -21.89 18.61 -20.35
N ARG A 630 -22.17 18.32 -19.08
CA ARG A 630 -21.74 17.09 -18.38
C ARG A 630 -20.23 16.82 -18.54
N CYS A 631 -19.42 17.86 -18.47
CA CYS A 631 -18.00 17.88 -18.86
C CYS A 631 -17.21 16.62 -18.47
N ARG A 632 -17.23 16.21 -17.18
CA ARG A 632 -16.50 15.01 -16.72
C ARG A 632 -17.03 13.70 -17.26
N PHE A 633 -18.35 13.52 -17.24
CA PHE A 633 -18.97 12.29 -17.72
C PHE A 633 -18.77 12.14 -19.23
N ASN A 634 -19.03 13.20 -19.99
CA ASN A 634 -18.82 13.21 -21.43
C ASN A 634 -17.33 13.11 -21.80
N GLY A 635 -16.42 13.62 -20.97
CA GLY A 635 -14.98 13.43 -21.14
C GLY A 635 -14.55 11.95 -21.12
N PHE A 636 -15.31 11.06 -20.48
CA PHE A 636 -15.14 9.60 -20.61
C PHE A 636 -15.96 9.00 -21.76
N MET A 637 -17.22 9.44 -21.90
CA MET A 637 -18.11 8.92 -22.95
C MET A 637 -17.64 9.20 -24.38
N GLN A 638 -16.85 10.26 -24.57
CA GLN A 638 -16.40 10.75 -25.88
C GLN A 638 -14.88 10.61 -26.04
N LEU A 639 -14.25 9.71 -25.28
CA LEU A 639 -12.84 9.35 -25.48
C LEU A 639 -12.62 8.78 -26.88
N LEU A 640 -11.78 9.46 -27.65
CA LEU A 640 -11.40 9.04 -29.01
C LEU A 640 -10.24 8.03 -29.04
N ARG A 641 -9.51 7.93 -27.92
CA ARG A 641 -8.31 7.09 -27.78
C ARG A 641 -8.56 6.04 -26.72
N ASP A 642 -7.91 4.89 -26.91
CA ASP A 642 -7.91 3.83 -25.91
C ASP A 642 -7.32 4.30 -24.58
N ILE A 643 -7.79 3.70 -23.51
CA ILE A 643 -7.42 4.00 -22.13
C ILE A 643 -6.07 3.32 -21.84
N PRO A 644 -5.01 4.07 -21.51
CA PRO A 644 -3.71 3.51 -21.17
C PRO A 644 -3.74 2.87 -19.77
N VAL A 645 -3.23 1.64 -19.66
CA VAL A 645 -3.10 0.90 -18.40
C VAL A 645 -1.65 0.44 -18.22
N PHE A 646 -0.95 1.12 -17.31
CA PHE A 646 0.47 0.89 -17.10
C PHE A 646 0.75 -0.39 -16.31
N SER A 647 1.84 -1.05 -16.66
CA SER A 647 2.46 -2.14 -15.93
C SER A 647 3.69 -1.61 -15.17
N PRO A 648 4.17 -2.32 -14.13
CA PRO A 648 5.39 -1.91 -13.43
C PRO A 648 6.65 -1.95 -14.31
N LEU A 649 6.57 -2.59 -15.49
CA LEU A 649 7.66 -2.69 -16.45
C LEU A 649 7.76 -1.46 -17.36
N ASP A 650 6.71 -0.64 -17.44
CA ASP A 650 6.72 0.58 -18.25
C ASP A 650 7.72 1.60 -17.68
N ASP A 651 8.47 2.25 -18.57
CA ASP A 651 9.53 3.19 -18.21
C ASP A 651 9.30 4.56 -18.86
N ILE A 652 9.83 5.59 -18.20
CA ILE A 652 9.86 6.96 -18.74
C ILE A 652 11.08 7.09 -19.63
N GLN A 653 10.87 7.49 -20.88
CA GLN A 653 11.91 7.57 -21.89
C GLN A 653 12.09 9.00 -22.39
N ALA A 654 13.30 9.35 -22.81
CA ALA A 654 13.55 10.63 -23.47
C ALA A 654 12.72 10.72 -24.76
N PHE A 655 12.21 11.90 -25.07
CA PHE A 655 11.43 12.11 -26.28
C PHE A 655 12.28 11.88 -27.54
N SER A 656 11.81 10.97 -28.40
CA SER A 656 12.49 10.55 -29.63
C SER A 656 11.76 10.97 -30.91
N GLY A 657 10.85 11.96 -30.81
CA GLY A 657 10.03 12.43 -31.93
C GLY A 657 8.65 11.78 -32.03
N ARG A 658 8.32 10.80 -31.18
CA ARG A 658 7.00 10.15 -31.11
C ARG A 658 6.35 10.38 -29.75
N LEU A 659 5.09 10.83 -29.75
CA LEU A 659 4.32 11.03 -28.53
C LEU A 659 4.00 9.69 -27.84
N GLY A 660 4.18 9.67 -26.52
CA GLY A 660 3.66 8.63 -25.64
C GLY A 660 2.20 8.89 -25.24
N ASP A 661 1.68 8.08 -24.30
CA ASP A 661 0.35 8.29 -23.73
C ASP A 661 0.31 9.54 -22.85
N TYR A 662 1.40 9.78 -22.12
CA TYR A 662 1.70 11.02 -21.43
C TYR A 662 3.08 11.54 -21.85
N ASN A 663 3.22 12.86 -21.90
CA ASN A 663 4.40 13.55 -22.38
C ASN A 663 4.73 14.69 -21.42
N TRP A 664 5.96 14.73 -20.92
CA TRP A 664 6.42 15.80 -20.04
C TRP A 664 6.78 17.02 -20.86
N LEU A 665 6.00 18.09 -20.69
CA LEU A 665 6.27 19.39 -21.30
C LEU A 665 7.09 20.25 -20.35
N THR A 666 8.05 21.00 -20.88
CA THR A 666 8.89 21.93 -20.09
C THR A 666 8.43 23.38 -20.23
N GLY A 667 7.78 23.73 -21.33
CA GLY A 667 7.39 25.10 -21.65
C GLY A 667 6.39 25.20 -22.80
N CYS A 668 6.09 26.44 -23.19
CA CYS A 668 5.29 26.74 -24.37
C CYS A 668 5.76 28.06 -25.01
N ARG A 669 5.27 28.37 -26.21
CA ARG A 669 5.62 29.58 -26.99
C ARG A 669 4.69 30.77 -26.72
N VAL A 670 3.79 30.64 -25.76
CA VAL A 670 2.69 31.58 -25.54
C VAL A 670 2.73 32.10 -24.10
N ASP A 671 3.07 33.38 -23.94
CA ASP A 671 3.23 34.00 -22.61
C ASP A 671 1.92 34.28 -21.88
N CYS A 672 0.78 34.26 -22.60
CA CYS A 672 -0.53 34.51 -22.04
C CYS A 672 -1.21 33.20 -21.59
N PRO A 673 -1.50 33.00 -20.28
CA PRO A 673 -2.11 31.77 -19.77
C PRO A 673 -3.43 31.39 -20.46
N LEU A 674 -4.28 32.38 -20.78
CA LEU A 674 -5.54 32.17 -21.50
C LEU A 674 -5.35 31.69 -22.93
N ARG A 675 -4.26 32.08 -23.59
CA ARG A 675 -3.94 31.64 -24.96
C ARG A 675 -3.16 30.33 -24.96
N ALA A 676 -2.50 30.00 -23.87
CA ALA A 676 -1.73 28.77 -23.72
C ALA A 676 -2.63 27.55 -23.44
N LEU A 677 -3.88 27.72 -22.98
CA LEU A 677 -4.81 26.60 -22.74
C LEU A 677 -4.87 25.62 -23.94
N PRO A 678 -4.83 24.30 -23.71
CA PRO A 678 -4.94 23.59 -22.42
C PRO A 678 -3.65 23.52 -21.59
N PHE A 679 -2.52 24.08 -22.06
CA PHE A 679 -1.25 24.09 -21.32
C PHE A 679 -1.42 24.71 -19.93
N TRP A 680 -0.78 24.11 -18.93
CA TRP A 680 -0.87 24.52 -17.53
C TRP A 680 0.48 24.65 -16.85
N GLY A 681 1.54 24.66 -17.65
CA GLY A 681 2.92 24.66 -17.19
C GLY A 681 3.60 23.32 -17.34
N ALA A 682 4.82 23.28 -16.82
CA ALA A 682 5.68 22.11 -16.91
C ALA A 682 5.06 20.94 -16.11
N GLY A 683 4.96 19.78 -16.75
CA GLY A 683 4.20 18.66 -16.21
C GLY A 683 3.88 17.59 -17.23
N TRP A 684 3.23 16.52 -16.78
CA TRP A 684 2.73 15.47 -17.65
C TRP A 684 1.44 15.91 -18.34
N HIS A 685 1.44 15.95 -19.67
CA HIS A 685 0.26 16.19 -20.50
C HIS A 685 -0.09 14.91 -21.27
N GLY A 686 -1.37 14.57 -21.32
CA GLY A 686 -1.88 13.46 -22.12
C GLY A 686 -1.65 13.69 -23.61
N ARG A 687 -1.61 12.59 -24.35
CA ARG A 687 -1.37 12.60 -25.80
C ARG A 687 -2.28 13.55 -26.58
N ALA A 688 -3.59 13.49 -26.32
CA ALA A 688 -4.57 14.33 -27.02
C ALA A 688 -4.33 15.84 -26.79
N SER A 689 -3.95 16.22 -25.56
CA SER A 689 -3.58 17.60 -25.24
C SER A 689 -2.31 18.02 -25.97
N CYS A 690 -1.30 17.16 -26.06
CA CYS A 690 -0.05 17.46 -26.78
C CYS A 690 -0.29 17.62 -28.28
N GLU A 691 -1.10 16.75 -28.89
CA GLU A 691 -1.51 16.87 -30.29
C GLU A 691 -2.24 18.20 -30.52
N PHE A 692 -3.21 18.55 -29.67
CA PHE A 692 -3.89 19.84 -29.74
C PHE A 692 -2.90 21.02 -29.63
N LEU A 693 -1.97 20.98 -28.67
CA LEU A 693 -1.00 22.05 -28.44
C LEU A 693 -0.02 22.21 -29.61
N LEU A 694 0.43 21.10 -30.20
CA LEU A 694 1.28 21.09 -31.40
C LEU A 694 0.51 21.65 -32.61
N ASP A 695 -0.72 21.18 -32.82
CA ASP A 695 -1.56 21.64 -33.92
C ASP A 695 -1.75 23.16 -33.84
N HIS A 696 -2.03 23.70 -32.65
CA HIS A 696 -2.27 25.12 -32.45
C HIS A 696 -0.98 25.97 -32.36
N GLY A 697 0.20 25.38 -32.52
CA GLY A 697 1.48 26.07 -32.44
C GLY A 697 1.77 26.67 -31.05
N ILE A 698 1.14 26.12 -30.01
CA ILE A 698 1.36 26.55 -28.62
C ILE A 698 2.67 25.95 -28.10
N ILE A 699 3.00 24.73 -28.54
CA ILE A 699 4.27 24.05 -28.26
C ILE A 699 4.92 23.57 -29.56
N THR A 700 6.19 23.22 -29.46
CA THR A 700 7.01 22.56 -30.50
C THR A 700 7.53 21.22 -29.98
N SER A 701 8.06 20.38 -30.86
CA SER A 701 8.68 19.10 -30.48
C SER A 701 9.82 19.28 -29.45
N GLY A 702 10.54 20.40 -29.51
CA GLY A 702 11.62 20.73 -28.55
C GLY A 702 11.13 21.07 -27.13
N ASP A 703 9.83 21.32 -26.94
CA ASP A 703 9.25 21.58 -25.62
C ASP A 703 8.85 20.28 -24.89
N ILE A 704 9.02 19.13 -25.54
CA ILE A 704 8.73 17.78 -25.01
C ILE A 704 10.03 17.12 -24.58
N GLN A 705 10.17 16.83 -23.29
CA GLN A 705 11.39 16.25 -22.73
C GLN A 705 11.30 14.74 -22.57
N TRP A 706 10.19 14.25 -22.02
CA TRP A 706 10.00 12.85 -21.65
C TRP A 706 8.68 12.31 -22.20
N VAL A 707 8.63 11.01 -22.45
CA VAL A 707 7.43 10.27 -22.84
C VAL A 707 7.21 9.08 -21.92
N PHE A 708 5.94 8.75 -21.71
CA PHE A 708 5.54 7.60 -20.92
C PHE A 708 4.40 6.87 -21.64
N THR A 709 4.64 5.59 -21.95
CA THR A 709 3.76 4.75 -22.77
C THR A 709 3.39 3.49 -22.00
N ALA A 710 2.12 3.15 -22.02
CA ALA A 710 1.58 2.00 -21.30
C ALA A 710 1.80 0.69 -22.07
N SER A 711 2.04 -0.39 -21.32
CA SER A 711 2.09 -1.77 -21.83
C SER A 711 0.75 -2.26 -22.38
N ALA A 712 -0.37 -1.69 -21.94
CA ALA A 712 -1.71 -2.10 -22.36
C ALA A 712 -2.64 -0.92 -22.60
N HIS A 713 -3.55 -1.11 -23.57
CA HIS A 713 -4.59 -0.16 -23.93
C HIS A 713 -5.95 -0.86 -23.97
N ILE A 714 -6.90 -0.34 -23.20
CA ILE A 714 -8.28 -0.83 -23.14
C ILE A 714 -9.15 0.05 -24.05
N PRO A 715 -9.96 -0.51 -24.96
CA PRO A 715 -10.82 0.26 -25.83
C PRO A 715 -11.70 1.24 -25.05
N ALA A 716 -11.83 2.48 -25.52
CA ALA A 716 -12.66 3.49 -24.86
C ALA A 716 -14.11 2.99 -24.67
N ALA A 717 -14.67 2.34 -25.70
CA ALA A 717 -16.01 1.75 -25.70
C ALA A 717 -16.28 0.84 -24.49
N PHE A 718 -15.26 0.10 -24.03
CA PHE A 718 -15.37 -0.79 -22.88
C PHE A 718 -15.82 -0.03 -21.61
N LEU A 719 -15.22 1.13 -21.33
CA LEU A 719 -15.64 1.95 -20.19
C LEU A 719 -16.97 2.66 -20.47
N GLN A 720 -17.19 3.14 -21.70
CA GLN A 720 -18.37 3.88 -22.10
C GLN A 720 -19.66 3.07 -21.90
N GLU A 721 -19.69 1.83 -22.36
CA GLU A 721 -20.82 0.90 -22.18
C GLU A 721 -21.20 0.74 -20.70
N ARG A 722 -20.18 0.59 -19.84
CA ARG A 722 -20.36 0.34 -18.41
C ARG A 722 -20.83 1.59 -17.67
N LEU A 723 -20.30 2.76 -18.03
CA LEU A 723 -20.78 4.03 -17.50
C LEU A 723 -22.21 4.34 -17.96
N ALA A 724 -22.59 3.98 -19.19
CA ALA A 724 -23.95 4.15 -19.70
C ALA A 724 -24.96 3.32 -18.90
N ILE A 725 -24.62 2.06 -18.58
CA ILE A 725 -25.44 1.20 -17.70
C ILE A 725 -25.62 1.85 -16.33
N LEU A 726 -24.52 2.25 -15.69
CA LEU A 726 -24.57 2.86 -14.36
C LEU A 726 -25.38 4.15 -14.37
N GLU A 727 -25.25 4.97 -15.41
CA GLU A 727 -26.03 6.19 -15.56
C GLU A 727 -27.54 5.89 -15.66
N GLY A 728 -27.94 4.92 -16.48
CA GLY A 728 -29.34 4.54 -16.64
C GLY A 728 -29.97 4.11 -15.32
N LEU A 729 -29.30 3.20 -14.61
CA LEU A 729 -29.77 2.69 -13.32
C LEU A 729 -29.84 3.77 -12.24
N TRP A 730 -28.84 4.65 -12.17
CA TRP A 730 -28.83 5.77 -11.22
C TRP A 730 -29.89 6.82 -11.55
N ARG A 731 -30.19 7.04 -12.83
CA ARG A 731 -31.30 7.89 -13.26
C ARG A 731 -32.64 7.34 -12.77
N GLU A 732 -32.86 6.03 -12.91
CA GLU A 732 -34.06 5.34 -12.41
C GLU A 732 -34.15 5.32 -10.87
N ALA A 733 -33.01 5.35 -10.18
CA ALA A 733 -32.92 5.50 -8.73
C ALA A 733 -33.10 6.97 -8.25
N GLY A 734 -33.16 7.94 -9.17
CA GLY A 734 -33.46 9.35 -8.88
C GLY A 734 -32.27 10.30 -8.81
N ASP A 735 -31.05 9.89 -9.19
CA ASP A 735 -29.87 10.78 -9.29
C ASP A 735 -28.82 10.23 -10.27
N ALA A 736 -28.80 10.74 -11.50
CA ALA A 736 -27.83 10.30 -12.52
C ALA A 736 -26.43 10.94 -12.41
N LYS A 737 -26.30 12.11 -11.77
CA LYS A 737 -25.07 12.94 -11.83
C LYS A 737 -24.20 12.76 -10.59
N GLY A 738 -24.80 12.82 -9.41
CA GLY A 738 -24.10 12.81 -8.13
C GLY A 738 -23.19 11.58 -7.94
N PRO A 739 -23.72 10.35 -8.07
CA PRO A 739 -22.97 9.12 -7.84
C PRO A 739 -21.76 8.95 -8.76
N LEU A 740 -21.93 9.28 -10.06
CA LEU A 740 -20.86 9.16 -11.05
C LEU A 740 -19.74 10.18 -10.84
N ASN A 741 -20.09 11.44 -10.55
CA ASN A 741 -19.08 12.45 -10.22
C ASN A 741 -18.29 12.09 -8.97
N ALA A 742 -18.95 11.48 -7.98
CA ALA A 742 -18.32 11.08 -6.74
C ALA A 742 -17.43 9.83 -6.93
N LEU A 743 -17.81 8.89 -7.82
CA LEU A 743 -16.93 7.83 -8.32
C LEU A 743 -15.66 8.40 -8.98
N PHE A 744 -15.78 9.41 -9.84
CA PHE A 744 -14.62 10.03 -10.49
C PHE A 744 -13.71 10.73 -9.47
N GLY A 745 -14.28 11.35 -8.44
CA GLY A 745 -13.53 11.89 -7.31
C GLY A 745 -12.73 10.82 -6.54
N LEU A 746 -13.22 9.58 -6.49
CA LEU A 746 -12.46 8.48 -5.90
C LEU A 746 -11.22 8.11 -6.72
N TRP A 747 -11.32 8.13 -8.05
CA TRP A 747 -10.19 7.89 -8.95
C TRP A 747 -9.14 8.99 -8.88
N ALA A 748 -9.53 10.19 -8.42
CA ALA A 748 -8.64 11.31 -8.20
C ALA A 748 -7.70 11.15 -7.00
N LYS A 749 -7.96 10.23 -6.06
CA LYS A 749 -7.16 10.13 -4.83
C LYS A 749 -5.71 9.71 -5.13
N ILE A 750 -4.74 10.52 -4.70
CA ILE A 750 -3.30 10.20 -4.82
C ILE A 750 -2.85 9.36 -3.63
N ARG A 751 -3.31 9.76 -2.44
CA ARG A 751 -3.01 9.10 -1.17
C ARG A 751 -4.30 8.61 -0.56
N THR A 752 -4.24 7.44 0.03
CA THR A 752 -5.34 6.83 0.75
C THR A 752 -4.94 6.74 2.21
N PHE A 753 -5.82 7.15 3.10
CA PHE A 753 -5.57 7.13 4.54
C PHE A 753 -6.62 6.27 5.23
N ARG A 754 -6.19 5.54 6.25
CA ARG A 754 -7.05 4.88 7.22
C ARG A 754 -6.95 5.65 8.53
N TYR A 755 -8.11 5.94 9.11
CA TYR A 755 -8.23 6.63 10.38
C TYR A 755 -8.68 5.66 11.46
N GLU A 756 -7.97 5.62 12.58
CA GLU A 756 -8.36 4.87 13.77
C GLU A 756 -8.50 5.85 14.93
N CYS A 757 -9.65 5.85 15.60
CA CYS A 757 -9.90 6.67 16.78
C CYS A 757 -9.75 5.82 18.04
N HIS A 758 -8.85 6.25 18.93
CA HIS A 758 -8.67 5.69 20.26
C HIS A 758 -9.23 6.68 21.28
N THR A 759 -10.31 6.29 21.95
CA THR A 759 -10.86 7.05 23.08
C THR A 759 -10.14 6.58 24.35
N THR A 760 -9.48 7.48 25.07
CA THR A 760 -8.70 7.12 26.26
C THR A 760 -8.58 8.28 27.23
N GLU A 761 -8.43 8.00 28.52
CA GLU A 761 -8.08 8.98 29.56
C GLU A 761 -6.64 9.51 29.39
N GLN A 762 -5.74 8.71 28.80
CA GLN A 762 -4.32 9.03 28.69
C GLN A 762 -3.86 8.93 27.23
N ALA A 763 -3.78 10.07 26.54
CA ALA A 763 -3.39 10.13 25.12
C ALA A 763 -1.98 9.56 24.84
N THR A 764 -1.11 9.50 25.85
CA THR A 764 0.22 8.85 25.78
C THR A 764 0.14 7.34 25.65
N ASP A 765 -0.99 6.71 25.99
CA ASP A 765 -1.18 5.27 25.85
C ASP A 765 -1.34 4.85 24.38
N VAL A 766 -1.56 5.80 23.47
CA VAL A 766 -1.67 5.54 22.03
C VAL A 766 -0.28 5.65 21.40
N LEU A 767 0.37 4.50 21.25
CA LEU A 767 1.68 4.40 20.60
C LEU A 767 1.54 4.43 19.07
N PHE A 768 1.79 5.59 18.48
CA PHE A 768 1.72 5.82 17.03
C PHE A 768 2.90 6.67 16.55
N ASP A 769 3.52 6.27 15.45
CA ASP A 769 4.59 7.00 14.79
C ASP A 769 4.03 7.76 13.59
N GLY A 770 3.46 8.94 13.83
CA GLY A 770 2.74 9.67 12.80
C GLY A 770 1.96 10.89 13.25
N LYS A 771 1.15 11.40 12.33
CA LYS A 771 0.18 12.46 12.59
C LYS A 771 -0.97 11.90 13.43
N ARG A 772 -1.28 12.60 14.53
CA ARG A 772 -2.47 12.34 15.33
C ARG A 772 -3.20 13.65 15.62
N LEU A 773 -4.53 13.56 15.64
CA LEU A 773 -5.41 14.62 16.08
C LEU A 773 -5.93 14.27 17.47
N VAL A 774 -5.69 15.14 18.46
CA VAL A 774 -6.15 14.95 19.84
C VAL A 774 -7.24 15.96 20.17
N ARG A 775 -8.40 15.49 20.61
CA ARG A 775 -9.51 16.34 21.07
C ARG A 775 -10.13 15.78 22.35
N LYS A 776 -10.81 16.63 23.12
CA LYS A 776 -11.68 16.15 24.20
C LYS A 776 -12.83 15.34 23.59
N ALA A 777 -13.15 14.21 24.18
CA ALA A 777 -14.37 13.48 23.87
C ALA A 777 -15.59 14.29 24.38
N PRO A 778 -16.84 13.96 23.98
CA PRO A 778 -18.04 14.69 24.39
C PRO A 778 -18.19 14.93 25.90
N ASP A 779 -17.57 14.11 26.75
CA ASP A 779 -17.65 14.14 28.22
C ASP A 779 -16.49 14.93 28.89
N GLY A 780 -15.57 15.50 28.10
CA GLY A 780 -14.47 16.35 28.61
C GLY A 780 -13.36 15.65 29.39
N MET A 781 -13.63 14.53 30.07
CA MET A 781 -12.68 13.72 30.84
C MET A 781 -11.83 12.78 29.97
N LEU A 782 -12.37 12.37 28.81
CA LEU A 782 -11.69 11.49 27.85
C LEU A 782 -11.08 12.26 26.68
N HIS A 783 -10.11 11.64 26.01
CA HIS A 783 -9.51 12.13 24.78
C HIS A 783 -9.78 11.20 23.60
N ASP A 784 -10.20 11.78 22.47
CA ASP A 784 -10.16 11.12 21.17
C ASP A 784 -8.79 11.36 20.56
N VAL A 785 -8.00 10.29 20.40
CA VAL A 785 -6.74 10.29 19.65
C VAL A 785 -6.98 9.62 18.30
N ILE A 786 -7.07 10.42 17.26
CA ILE A 786 -7.30 9.95 15.89
C ILE A 786 -5.94 9.83 15.20
N THR A 787 -5.58 8.61 14.82
CA THR A 787 -4.33 8.30 14.13
C THR A 787 -4.55 8.22 12.63
N GLU A 788 -3.67 8.86 11.86
CA GLU A 788 -3.71 8.84 10.40
C GLU A 788 -2.66 7.87 9.85
N THR A 789 -3.10 6.74 9.30
CA THR A 789 -2.21 5.77 8.64
C THR A 789 -2.36 5.86 7.13
N GLU A 790 -1.30 6.26 6.43
CA GLU A 790 -1.23 6.22 4.97
C GLU A 790 -1.17 4.78 4.47
N ILE A 791 -2.03 4.46 3.52
CA ILE A 791 -2.10 3.18 2.83
C ILE A 791 -1.26 3.27 1.55
N LEU A 792 -0.09 2.67 1.57
CA LEU A 792 0.85 2.66 0.46
C LEU A 792 0.46 1.63 -0.59
N SER A 793 0.53 2.04 -1.86
CA SER A 793 0.34 1.17 -3.01
C SER A 793 0.94 1.78 -4.26
N TYR A 794 1.50 0.95 -5.14
CA TYR A 794 1.90 1.36 -6.49
C TYR A 794 0.77 1.24 -7.52
N ALA A 795 -0.47 1.08 -7.07
CA ALA A 795 -1.64 1.03 -7.93
C ALA A 795 -2.29 2.40 -8.06
N SER A 796 -2.77 2.75 -9.26
CA SER A 796 -3.45 4.02 -9.46
C SER A 796 -4.51 4.02 -10.56
N MET A 797 -5.54 4.85 -10.34
CA MET A 797 -6.50 5.29 -11.35
C MET A 797 -6.13 6.67 -11.92
N ARG A 798 -4.99 7.24 -11.49
CA ARG A 798 -4.51 8.57 -11.89
C ARG A 798 -4.42 8.79 -13.39
N PRO A 799 -3.91 7.83 -14.22
CA PRO A 799 -3.93 7.97 -15.68
C PRO A 799 -5.35 8.19 -16.19
N LEU A 800 -6.29 7.28 -15.88
CA LEU A 800 -7.68 7.40 -16.34
C LEU A 800 -8.32 8.73 -15.91
N HIS A 801 -8.15 9.12 -14.63
CA HIS A 801 -8.68 10.39 -14.14
C HIS A 801 -8.05 11.62 -14.80
N GLN A 802 -6.79 11.56 -15.23
CA GLN A 802 -6.14 12.69 -15.89
C GLN A 802 -6.80 13.02 -17.23
N LEU A 803 -7.25 12.00 -17.97
CA LEU A 803 -7.85 12.18 -19.28
C LEU A 803 -9.03 13.14 -19.22
N THR A 804 -9.91 13.02 -18.22
CA THR A 804 -11.05 13.93 -18.08
C THR A 804 -10.68 15.33 -17.63
N LEU A 805 -9.74 15.47 -16.69
CA LEU A 805 -9.25 16.78 -16.30
C LEU A 805 -8.68 17.54 -17.50
N GLU A 806 -7.98 16.86 -18.40
CA GLU A 806 -7.43 17.49 -19.59
C GLU A 806 -8.48 17.78 -20.67
N GLN A 807 -9.50 16.92 -20.82
CA GLN A 807 -10.65 17.23 -21.67
C GLN A 807 -11.36 18.50 -21.21
N GLU A 808 -11.57 18.70 -19.91
CA GLU A 808 -12.11 19.97 -19.35
C GLU A 808 -11.33 21.18 -19.91
N ARG A 809 -10.00 21.15 -19.82
CA ARG A 809 -9.14 22.25 -20.31
C ARG A 809 -9.20 22.43 -21.82
N MET A 810 -9.22 21.34 -22.58
CA MET A 810 -9.32 21.39 -24.04
C MET A 810 -10.66 21.99 -24.48
N HIS A 811 -11.76 21.68 -23.80
CA HIS A 811 -13.06 22.28 -24.11
C HIS A 811 -13.08 23.78 -23.85
N LEU A 812 -12.48 24.25 -22.74
CA LEU A 812 -12.32 25.68 -22.49
C LEU A 812 -11.43 26.37 -23.52
N ALA A 813 -10.32 25.73 -23.92
CA ALA A 813 -9.46 26.24 -24.99
C ALA A 813 -10.23 26.41 -26.31
N ARG A 814 -11.09 25.45 -26.65
CA ARG A 814 -11.98 25.51 -27.82
C ARG A 814 -13.03 26.62 -27.69
N ILE A 815 -13.62 26.84 -26.51
CA ILE A 815 -14.54 27.98 -26.28
C ILE A 815 -13.83 29.30 -26.59
N LEU A 816 -12.63 29.49 -26.03
CA LEU A 816 -11.85 30.70 -26.26
C LEU A 816 -11.45 30.87 -27.73
N PHE A 817 -11.14 29.77 -28.43
CA PHE A 817 -10.85 29.79 -29.86
C PHE A 817 -12.06 30.26 -30.69
N VAL A 818 -13.25 29.68 -30.44
CA VAL A 818 -14.49 30.02 -31.16
C VAL A 818 -14.95 31.44 -30.84
N LEU A 819 -14.92 31.85 -29.56
CA LEU A 819 -15.31 33.19 -29.14
C LEU A 819 -14.51 34.30 -29.85
N ARG A 820 -13.22 34.08 -30.10
CA ARG A 820 -12.36 35.03 -30.81
C ARG A 820 -12.77 35.26 -32.27
N GLN A 821 -13.51 34.33 -32.88
CA GLN A 821 -13.99 34.50 -34.25
C GLN A 821 -15.12 35.53 -34.34
N PHE A 822 -15.77 35.84 -33.22
CA PHE A 822 -16.83 36.85 -33.12
C PHE A 822 -16.31 38.22 -32.66
N GLY A 823 -15.00 38.46 -32.74
CA GLY A 823 -14.35 39.73 -32.39
C GLY A 823 -13.55 39.66 -31.09
N ARG A 824 -13.57 40.73 -30.28
CA ARG A 824 -12.91 40.81 -28.97
C ARG A 824 -13.95 40.78 -27.84
N PRO A 825 -14.56 39.62 -27.54
CA PRO A 825 -15.46 39.51 -26.39
C PRO A 825 -14.71 39.81 -25.09
N ARG A 826 -15.38 40.47 -24.14
CA ARG A 826 -14.80 40.74 -22.82
C ARG A 826 -15.04 39.52 -21.94
N LEU A 827 -13.98 38.75 -21.69
CA LEU A 827 -14.03 37.61 -20.77
C LEU A 827 -14.15 38.12 -19.34
N LEU A 828 -15.14 37.64 -18.60
CA LEU A 828 -15.40 38.05 -17.22
C LEU A 828 -14.85 37.02 -16.23
N SER A 829 -15.15 35.74 -16.45
CA SER A 829 -14.62 34.64 -15.63
C SER A 829 -14.53 33.34 -16.42
N ILE A 830 -13.64 32.46 -15.95
CA ILE A 830 -13.50 31.08 -16.43
C ILE A 830 -13.64 30.14 -15.25
N GLN A 831 -14.29 29.00 -15.49
CA GLN A 831 -14.56 27.97 -14.51
C GLN A 831 -14.27 26.60 -15.11
N VAL A 832 -14.38 25.55 -14.29
CA VAL A 832 -14.01 24.19 -14.67
C VAL A 832 -14.74 23.73 -15.93
N ASP A 833 -16.02 24.08 -16.07
CA ASP A 833 -16.89 23.69 -17.17
C ASP A 833 -17.51 24.87 -17.94
N GLY A 834 -17.13 26.12 -17.67
CA GLY A 834 -17.80 27.27 -18.30
C GLY A 834 -16.95 28.51 -18.50
N VAL A 835 -17.36 29.36 -19.45
CA VAL A 835 -16.79 30.69 -19.69
C VAL A 835 -17.90 31.73 -19.68
N PHE A 836 -17.73 32.76 -18.84
CA PHE A 836 -18.59 33.93 -18.81
C PHE A 836 -17.96 35.06 -19.64
N ALA A 837 -18.69 35.59 -20.60
CA ALA A 837 -18.22 36.66 -21.46
C ALA A 837 -19.32 37.70 -21.75
N GLN A 838 -18.93 38.95 -21.95
CA GLN A 838 -19.80 39.95 -22.56
C GLN A 838 -19.56 39.99 -24.06
N VAL A 839 -20.67 39.87 -24.79
CA VAL A 839 -20.73 39.94 -26.24
C VAL A 839 -21.74 41.00 -26.63
N GLY A 840 -21.47 41.73 -27.73
CA GLY A 840 -22.42 42.74 -28.21
C GLY A 840 -23.78 42.12 -28.51
N ALA A 841 -24.87 42.80 -28.14
CA ALA A 841 -26.24 42.25 -28.20
C ALA A 841 -26.62 41.66 -29.58
N ARG A 842 -26.14 42.27 -30.67
CA ARG A 842 -26.36 41.80 -32.06
C ARG A 842 -25.65 40.48 -32.39
N LEU A 843 -24.60 40.13 -31.65
CA LEU A 843 -23.80 38.92 -31.88
C LEU A 843 -24.28 37.72 -31.05
N VAL A 844 -25.05 37.94 -29.98
CA VAL A 844 -25.55 36.87 -29.09
C VAL A 844 -26.23 35.73 -29.86
N PRO A 845 -27.17 35.97 -30.80
CA PRO A 845 -27.81 34.88 -31.53
C PRO A 845 -26.82 34.07 -32.35
N LYS A 846 -25.85 34.72 -32.98
CA LYS A 846 -24.80 34.06 -33.79
C LYS A 846 -23.84 33.24 -32.93
N VAL A 847 -23.47 33.76 -31.77
CA VAL A 847 -22.64 33.04 -30.78
C VAL A 847 -23.39 31.80 -30.30
N LYS A 848 -24.66 31.95 -29.92
CA LYS A 848 -25.51 30.84 -29.47
C LYS A 848 -25.63 29.76 -30.55
N GLU A 849 -26.02 30.13 -31.76
CA GLU A 849 -26.13 29.21 -32.91
C GLU A 849 -24.81 28.48 -33.18
N ALA A 850 -23.70 29.20 -33.18
CA ALA A 850 -22.39 28.63 -33.47
C ALA A 850 -21.94 27.61 -32.41
N PHE A 851 -22.20 27.86 -31.12
CA PHE A 851 -21.83 26.94 -30.04
C PHE A 851 -22.79 25.75 -29.93
N GLU A 852 -24.09 25.96 -30.08
CA GLU A 852 -25.10 24.89 -30.01
C GLU A 852 -25.03 23.94 -31.21
N ALA A 853 -24.48 24.40 -32.35
CA ALA A 853 -24.19 23.56 -33.51
C ALA A 853 -22.93 22.67 -33.34
N ILE A 854 -22.15 22.84 -32.27
CA ILE A 854 -20.94 22.02 -32.03
C ILE A 854 -21.34 20.71 -31.35
N THR A 855 -21.05 19.62 -32.03
CA THR A 855 -21.26 18.25 -31.56
C THR A 855 -19.91 17.54 -31.43
N TYR A 856 -19.88 16.40 -30.73
CA TYR A 856 -18.65 15.60 -30.67
C TYR A 856 -18.22 15.05 -32.03
N ALA A 857 -19.14 14.91 -32.99
CA ALA A 857 -18.85 14.54 -34.38
C ALA A 857 -18.08 15.61 -35.15
N ASN A 858 -18.36 16.89 -34.90
CA ASN A 858 -17.75 18.01 -35.64
C ASN A 858 -16.72 18.83 -34.84
N ILE A 859 -16.48 18.51 -33.56
CA ILE A 859 -15.57 19.28 -32.71
C ILE A 859 -14.10 19.24 -33.19
N GLY A 860 -13.69 18.17 -33.89
CA GLY A 860 -12.37 18.07 -34.52
C GLY A 860 -12.19 19.03 -35.70
N ASP A 861 -13.28 19.49 -36.30
CA ASP A 861 -13.30 20.38 -37.46
C ASP A 861 -13.26 21.86 -37.09
N LEU A 862 -13.33 22.22 -35.81
CA LEU A 862 -13.47 23.61 -35.37
C LEU A 862 -12.39 24.53 -35.96
N ARG A 863 -11.13 24.07 -36.00
CA ARG A 863 -10.04 24.85 -36.57
C ARG A 863 -10.17 24.99 -38.09
N ARG A 864 -10.60 23.93 -38.78
CA ARG A 864 -10.81 23.89 -40.24
C ARG A 864 -11.94 24.81 -40.68
N ARG A 865 -13.00 24.91 -39.86
CA ARG A 865 -14.16 25.78 -40.13
C ARG A 865 -13.78 27.26 -40.21
N TRP A 866 -12.66 27.67 -39.62
CA TRP A 866 -12.25 29.07 -39.53
C TRP A 866 -10.80 29.35 -40.01
N LEU A 867 -10.00 28.33 -40.34
CA LEU A 867 -8.63 28.45 -40.88
C LEU A 867 -8.39 27.48 -42.06
N PRO A 868 -7.72 27.91 -43.15
CA PRO A 868 -7.44 27.06 -44.31
C PRO A 868 -6.29 26.07 -43.99
N LEU A 869 -6.64 24.82 -43.67
CA LEU A 869 -5.70 23.75 -43.32
C LEU A 869 -5.99 22.48 -44.14
N ALA A 870 -4.99 21.60 -44.27
CA ALA A 870 -5.11 20.29 -44.92
C ALA A 870 -6.18 19.39 -44.24
N PRO A 871 -6.80 18.44 -44.97
CA PRO A 871 -7.89 17.64 -44.43
C PRO A 871 -7.49 16.79 -43.22
N ALA A 872 -8.24 16.97 -42.12
CA ALA A 872 -8.32 16.10 -40.96
C ALA A 872 -8.58 14.63 -41.35
N ARG A 873 -7.95 13.66 -40.66
CA ARG A 873 -8.49 12.30 -40.60
C ARG A 873 -9.87 12.35 -39.95
N GLU A 874 -10.89 11.75 -40.55
CA GLU A 874 -12.21 11.62 -39.92
C GLU A 874 -12.07 10.88 -38.58
N LEU A 875 -12.60 11.49 -37.52
CA LEU A 875 -12.62 10.90 -36.18
C LEU A 875 -14.06 10.52 -35.85
N PRO A 876 -14.30 9.30 -35.34
CA PRO A 876 -15.64 8.89 -34.95
C PRO A 876 -16.11 9.74 -33.76
N GLY A 877 -17.20 10.49 -33.94
CA GLY A 877 -17.82 11.27 -32.88
C GLY A 877 -19.34 11.21 -32.97
N THR A 878 -20.02 11.68 -31.93
CA THR A 878 -21.49 11.60 -31.84
C THR A 878 -22.15 12.95 -32.09
N ASP A 879 -23.41 12.95 -32.52
CA ASP A 879 -24.21 14.17 -32.71
C ASP A 879 -24.65 14.81 -31.38
N GLN A 880 -24.17 14.30 -30.24
CA GLN A 880 -24.45 14.89 -28.94
C GLN A 880 -23.83 16.31 -28.88
N PRO A 881 -24.61 17.33 -28.46
CA PRO A 881 -24.10 18.69 -28.37
C PRO A 881 -23.06 18.82 -27.25
N VAL A 882 -22.08 19.69 -27.45
CA VAL A 882 -20.95 19.88 -26.51
C VAL A 882 -21.23 21.03 -25.55
N TYR A 883 -21.74 22.14 -26.06
CA TYR A 883 -21.89 23.40 -25.33
C TYR A 883 -23.36 23.80 -25.19
N ARG A 884 -23.67 24.48 -24.10
CA ARG A 884 -24.94 25.17 -23.88
C ARG A 884 -24.67 26.65 -23.66
N VAL A 885 -25.45 27.53 -24.30
CA VAL A 885 -25.29 28.98 -24.13
C VAL A 885 -26.50 29.59 -23.43
N THR A 886 -26.27 30.18 -22.27
CA THR A 886 -27.28 30.92 -21.49
C THR A 886 -27.01 32.42 -21.60
N THR A 887 -28.02 33.22 -21.96
CA THR A 887 -27.92 34.68 -22.08
C THR A 887 -28.47 35.35 -20.81
N ASN A 888 -27.92 36.50 -20.43
CA ASN A 888 -28.21 37.20 -19.18
C ASN A 888 -28.00 36.31 -17.96
N ALA A 889 -26.98 35.43 -18.03
CA ALA A 889 -26.62 34.58 -16.91
C ALA A 889 -26.17 35.45 -15.73
N ALA A 890 -26.61 35.10 -14.52
CA ALA A 890 -26.08 35.70 -13.30
C ALA A 890 -24.56 35.51 -13.31
N LEU A 891 -23.81 36.62 -13.28
CA LEU A 891 -22.35 36.58 -13.34
C LEU A 891 -21.81 35.87 -12.12
N GLN A 892 -20.96 34.86 -12.33
CA GLN A 892 -20.32 34.12 -11.25
C GLN A 892 -18.82 34.38 -11.26
N LEU A 893 -18.32 34.96 -10.16
CA LEU A 893 -16.93 35.35 -9.96
C LEU A 893 -16.31 34.47 -8.87
N PRO A 894 -15.84 33.26 -9.22
CA PRO A 894 -15.37 32.27 -8.26
C PRO A 894 -14.03 32.63 -7.59
N GLY A 895 -13.41 33.75 -7.97
CA GLY A 895 -12.06 34.12 -7.56
C GLY A 895 -11.00 33.37 -8.35
N GLY A 896 -9.76 33.42 -7.86
CA GLY A 896 -8.61 32.71 -8.44
C GLY A 896 -7.95 33.42 -9.62
N GLU A 897 -6.76 32.93 -9.96
CA GLU A 897 -5.92 33.43 -11.06
C GLU A 897 -5.39 32.28 -11.91
N LEU A 898 -5.23 32.53 -13.21
CA LEU A 898 -4.58 31.58 -14.10
C LEU A 898 -3.06 31.69 -13.96
N SER A 899 -2.45 30.66 -13.36
CA SER A 899 -1.00 30.53 -13.28
C SER A 899 -0.47 29.42 -14.17
N ILE A 900 0.68 29.65 -14.79
CA ILE A 900 1.46 28.63 -15.47
C ILE A 900 2.45 28.07 -14.46
N SER A 901 2.39 26.77 -14.23
CA SER A 901 3.27 26.11 -13.28
C SER A 901 4.69 25.92 -13.82
N THR A 902 5.67 26.04 -12.93
CA THR A 902 7.05 25.65 -13.18
C THR A 902 7.36 24.36 -12.41
N ALA A 903 8.00 23.42 -13.08
CA ALA A 903 8.44 22.16 -12.51
C ALA A 903 9.58 21.59 -13.37
N ALA A 904 10.48 20.86 -12.73
CA ALA A 904 11.47 20.05 -13.41
C ALA A 904 11.18 18.58 -13.13
N LEU A 905 11.41 17.73 -14.13
CA LEU A 905 11.43 16.29 -13.97
C LEU A 905 12.81 15.79 -14.32
N ASP A 906 13.47 15.22 -13.32
CA ASP A 906 14.74 14.52 -13.50
C ASP A 906 14.52 13.02 -13.35
N ILE A 907 14.99 12.27 -14.34
CA ILE A 907 14.93 10.81 -14.36
C ILE A 907 16.38 10.32 -14.39
N PRO A 908 16.94 9.90 -13.24
CA PRO A 908 18.35 9.53 -13.17
C PRO A 908 18.63 8.33 -14.09
N PRO A 909 19.67 8.34 -14.93
CA PRO A 909 19.99 7.20 -15.78
C PRO A 909 20.40 5.99 -14.91
N LEU A 910 19.89 4.80 -15.22
CA LEU A 910 20.33 3.55 -14.59
C LEU A 910 21.12 2.70 -15.58
N ALA A 911 22.36 2.41 -15.20
CA ALA A 911 23.26 1.54 -15.93
C ALA A 911 23.71 0.37 -15.06
N TRP A 912 23.84 -0.81 -15.66
CA TRP A 912 24.36 -1.99 -14.96
C TRP A 912 25.84 -1.81 -14.62
N ARG A 913 26.19 -2.03 -13.34
CA ARG A 913 27.53 -2.33 -12.89
C ARG A 913 27.74 -3.83 -12.97
N SER A 914 28.21 -4.31 -14.12
CA SER A 914 28.51 -5.73 -14.32
C SER A 914 29.90 -6.08 -13.77
N VAL A 915 29.96 -7.14 -12.98
CA VAL A 915 31.19 -7.70 -12.42
C VAL A 915 31.26 -9.16 -12.80
N TYR A 916 32.34 -9.55 -13.46
CA TYR A 916 32.56 -10.90 -13.95
C TYR A 916 33.32 -11.74 -12.93
N GLU A 917 32.98 -13.02 -12.86
CA GLU A 917 33.64 -13.98 -11.99
C GLU A 917 35.14 -14.10 -12.31
N ALA A 918 35.97 -13.98 -11.27
CA ALA A 918 37.43 -13.96 -11.36
C ALA A 918 38.10 -15.08 -10.53
N GLY A 919 37.53 -16.29 -10.56
CA GLY A 919 38.04 -17.48 -9.87
C GLY A 919 37.22 -17.92 -8.65
N ASP A 920 37.74 -18.91 -7.91
CA ASP A 920 36.96 -19.64 -6.89
C ASP A 920 36.59 -18.83 -5.64
N GLY A 921 37.30 -17.72 -5.37
CA GLY A 921 37.02 -16.79 -4.27
C GLY A 921 35.93 -15.76 -4.56
N PHE A 922 35.29 -15.78 -5.75
CA PHE A 922 34.37 -14.72 -6.18
C PHE A 922 33.16 -14.54 -5.25
N TYR A 923 32.64 -15.64 -4.70
CA TYR A 923 31.55 -15.56 -3.73
C TYR A 923 31.99 -14.85 -2.43
N GLU A 924 33.02 -15.36 -1.77
CA GLU A 924 33.48 -14.86 -0.46
C GLU A 924 34.05 -13.45 -0.54
N GLY A 925 34.75 -13.10 -1.62
CA GLY A 925 35.39 -11.80 -1.79
C GLY A 925 34.52 -10.69 -2.38
N VAL A 926 33.47 -11.04 -3.14
CA VAL A 926 32.69 -10.03 -3.91
C VAL A 926 31.19 -10.12 -3.64
N ILE A 927 30.57 -11.29 -3.89
CA ILE A 927 29.12 -11.44 -3.79
C ILE A 927 28.66 -11.34 -2.32
N ARG A 928 29.30 -12.08 -1.42
CA ARG A 928 28.95 -12.15 -0.01
C ARG A 928 29.07 -10.78 0.68
N PRO A 929 30.19 -10.03 0.59
CA PRO A 929 30.29 -8.71 1.21
C PRO A 929 29.24 -7.73 0.68
N HIS A 930 28.93 -7.77 -0.61
CA HIS A 930 27.91 -6.92 -1.22
C HIS A 930 26.52 -7.22 -0.64
N ILE A 931 26.10 -8.48 -0.64
CA ILE A 931 24.77 -8.89 -0.14
C ILE A 931 24.66 -8.66 1.38
N MET A 932 25.69 -9.01 2.15
CA MET A 932 25.69 -8.82 3.60
C MET A 932 25.71 -7.33 4.01
N SER A 933 26.10 -6.42 3.13
CA SER A 933 25.98 -4.97 3.34
C SER A 933 24.55 -4.41 3.20
N GLY A 934 23.56 -5.28 2.98
CA GLY A 934 22.15 -4.90 2.80
C GLY A 934 21.75 -4.60 1.36
N LYS A 935 22.66 -4.72 0.39
CA LYS A 935 22.39 -4.49 -1.03
C LYS A 935 21.81 -5.71 -1.73
N SER A 936 21.13 -5.47 -2.83
CA SER A 936 20.64 -6.46 -3.78
C SER A 936 21.57 -6.62 -4.98
N ALA A 937 21.38 -7.69 -5.73
CA ALA A 937 22.08 -7.93 -6.99
C ALA A 937 21.29 -8.84 -7.92
N ARG A 938 21.67 -8.83 -9.19
CA ARG A 938 21.40 -9.89 -10.14
C ARG A 938 22.60 -10.82 -10.17
N ILE A 939 22.38 -12.13 -10.04
CA ILE A 939 23.40 -13.17 -10.25
C ILE A 939 23.02 -13.95 -11.50
N GLU A 940 23.73 -13.67 -12.58
CA GLU A 940 23.48 -14.24 -13.90
C GLU A 940 24.57 -15.25 -14.27
N GLY A 941 24.19 -16.31 -14.99
CA GLY A 941 25.16 -17.23 -15.55
C GLY A 941 24.49 -18.38 -16.31
N PRO A 942 25.13 -18.95 -17.34
CA PRO A 942 24.62 -20.13 -18.03
C PRO A 942 24.36 -21.35 -17.13
N PRO A 943 23.67 -22.40 -17.63
CA PRO A 943 23.46 -23.65 -16.92
C PRO A 943 24.80 -24.30 -16.57
N GLY A 944 24.93 -24.71 -15.30
CA GLY A 944 26.14 -25.35 -14.80
C GLY A 944 27.22 -24.40 -14.27
N MET A 945 27.00 -23.09 -14.26
CA MET A 945 27.97 -22.11 -13.73
C MET A 945 27.91 -21.91 -12.20
N GLY A 946 27.06 -22.66 -11.47
CA GLY A 946 27.00 -22.61 -10.01
C GLY A 946 25.94 -21.69 -9.39
N LYS A 947 24.99 -21.15 -10.16
CA LYS A 947 23.91 -20.26 -9.66
C LYS A 947 23.17 -20.82 -8.44
N SER A 948 22.71 -22.06 -8.49
CA SER A 948 21.98 -22.69 -7.40
C SER A 948 22.84 -22.90 -6.15
N TRP A 949 24.17 -23.06 -6.32
CA TRP A 949 25.10 -23.11 -5.19
C TRP A 949 25.23 -21.73 -4.53
N VAL A 950 25.41 -20.67 -5.33
CA VAL A 950 25.47 -19.29 -4.82
C VAL A 950 24.17 -18.94 -4.10
N LEU A 951 23.00 -19.25 -4.67
CA LEU A 951 21.70 -19.02 -4.05
C LEU A 951 21.59 -19.67 -2.67
N LYS A 952 21.95 -20.96 -2.55
CA LYS A 952 21.92 -21.69 -1.28
C LYS A 952 22.85 -21.08 -0.24
N ARG A 953 24.02 -20.62 -0.66
CA ARG A 953 25.01 -19.99 0.23
C ARG A 953 24.54 -18.61 0.70
N VAL A 954 24.00 -17.79 -0.20
CA VAL A 954 23.34 -16.52 0.16
C VAL A 954 22.21 -16.75 1.17
N LYS A 955 21.35 -17.73 0.92
CA LYS A 955 20.26 -18.09 1.85
C LYS A 955 20.82 -18.39 3.24
N HIS A 956 21.79 -19.29 3.32
CA HIS A 956 22.44 -19.69 4.57
C HIS A 956 23.02 -18.49 5.33
N ASP A 957 23.77 -17.63 4.64
CA ASP A 957 24.46 -16.50 5.27
C ASP A 957 23.49 -15.42 5.77
N LEU A 958 22.40 -15.18 5.04
CA LEU A 958 21.33 -14.28 5.46
C LEU A 958 20.54 -14.84 6.66
N GLU A 959 20.18 -16.12 6.63
CA GLU A 959 19.51 -16.79 7.76
C GLU A 959 20.41 -16.82 9.00
N ALA A 960 21.72 -17.04 8.84
CA ALA A 960 22.70 -16.98 9.92
C ALA A 960 22.84 -15.57 10.53
N ALA A 961 22.57 -14.52 9.75
CA ALA A 961 22.48 -13.14 10.24
C ALA A 961 21.12 -12.79 10.85
N GLY A 962 20.20 -13.75 10.98
CA GLY A 962 18.87 -13.56 11.55
C GLY A 962 17.85 -12.94 10.58
N GLU A 963 18.16 -12.87 9.29
CA GLU A 963 17.23 -12.32 8.29
C GLU A 963 16.20 -13.38 7.85
N GLN A 964 14.93 -12.96 7.70
CA GLN A 964 13.90 -13.81 7.12
C GLN A 964 14.12 -13.94 5.60
N VAL A 965 14.34 -15.15 5.11
CA VAL A 965 14.59 -15.41 3.68
C VAL A 965 13.49 -16.27 3.07
N ALA A 966 12.99 -15.87 1.90
CA ALA A 966 12.08 -16.66 1.09
C ALA A 966 12.71 -16.98 -0.26
N VAL A 967 12.83 -18.27 -0.59
CA VAL A 967 13.28 -18.71 -1.92
C VAL A 967 12.07 -19.01 -2.78
N ILE A 968 12.01 -18.38 -3.96
CA ILE A 968 10.90 -18.53 -4.89
C ILE A 968 11.40 -18.80 -6.32
N ALA A 969 10.59 -19.51 -7.10
CA ALA A 969 10.83 -19.74 -8.52
C ALA A 969 9.49 -19.73 -9.29
N PRO A 970 9.46 -19.42 -10.60
CA PRO A 970 8.21 -19.32 -11.36
C PRO A 970 7.46 -20.65 -11.46
N TYR A 971 8.17 -21.79 -11.51
CA TYR A 971 7.59 -23.12 -11.74
C TYR A 971 7.94 -24.13 -10.65
N HIS A 972 7.10 -25.17 -10.50
CA HIS A 972 7.29 -26.24 -9.51
C HIS A 972 8.63 -26.97 -9.67
N VAL A 973 9.05 -27.23 -10.90
CA VAL A 973 10.30 -27.95 -11.21
C VAL A 973 11.52 -27.18 -10.70
N ALA A 974 11.59 -25.89 -11.00
CA ALA A 974 12.69 -25.02 -10.55
C ALA A 974 12.73 -24.90 -9.01
N ALA A 975 11.57 -24.65 -8.38
CA ALA A 975 11.48 -24.60 -6.92
C ALA A 975 11.94 -25.92 -6.27
N ARG A 976 11.54 -27.06 -6.85
CA ARG A 976 11.88 -28.38 -6.33
C ARG A 976 13.39 -28.68 -6.44
N GLN A 977 14.01 -28.38 -7.57
CA GLN A 977 15.44 -28.61 -7.81
C GLN A 977 16.36 -27.86 -6.85
N LEU A 978 15.92 -26.71 -6.35
CA LEU A 978 16.68 -25.98 -5.35
C LEU A 978 16.81 -26.78 -4.05
N GLY A 979 15.83 -27.63 -3.68
CA GLY A 979 15.93 -28.53 -2.53
C GLY A 979 16.19 -27.82 -1.19
N CYS A 980 15.85 -26.53 -1.08
CA CYS A 980 16.16 -25.69 0.08
C CYS A 980 14.92 -25.03 0.69
N GLY A 981 13.74 -25.64 0.50
CA GLY A 981 12.44 -25.11 0.93
C GLY A 981 11.86 -24.03 0.02
N ALA A 982 12.27 -24.00 -1.25
CA ALA A 982 11.75 -23.04 -2.23
C ALA A 982 10.30 -23.34 -2.60
N ARG A 983 9.56 -22.30 -2.99
CA ARG A 983 8.15 -22.39 -3.39
C ARG A 983 7.91 -21.69 -4.72
N THR A 984 6.74 -21.91 -5.32
CA THR A 984 6.38 -21.17 -6.54
C THR A 984 6.08 -19.70 -6.22
N CYS A 985 6.40 -18.79 -7.15
CA CYS A 985 6.08 -17.36 -7.01
C CYS A 985 4.59 -17.14 -6.69
N HIS A 986 3.70 -17.87 -7.37
CA HIS A 986 2.26 -17.82 -7.13
C HIS A 986 1.88 -18.18 -5.68
N SER A 987 2.44 -19.28 -5.15
CA SER A 987 2.18 -19.70 -3.77
C SER A 987 2.69 -18.66 -2.76
N PHE A 988 3.86 -18.07 -3.02
CA PHE A 988 4.40 -16.99 -2.19
C PHE A 988 3.49 -15.77 -2.21
N VAL A 989 3.08 -15.32 -3.39
CA VAL A 989 2.26 -14.12 -3.56
C VAL A 989 0.90 -14.25 -2.88
N HIS A 990 0.17 -15.34 -3.10
CA HIS A 990 -1.13 -15.55 -2.45
C HIS A 990 -1.03 -15.64 -0.93
N ARG A 991 0.02 -16.30 -0.40
CA ARG A 991 0.16 -16.54 1.03
C ARG A 991 0.66 -15.32 1.80
N PHE A 992 1.57 -14.57 1.22
CA PHE A 992 2.30 -13.53 1.95
C PHE A 992 2.07 -12.13 1.41
N VAL A 993 2.06 -11.97 0.09
CA VAL A 993 1.96 -10.64 -0.52
C VAL A 993 0.54 -10.12 -0.45
N MET A 994 -0.44 -10.95 -0.80
CA MET A 994 -1.87 -10.61 -0.64
C MET A 994 -2.29 -10.50 0.83
N ALA A 995 -1.54 -11.13 1.73
CA ALA A 995 -1.72 -11.00 3.17
C ALA A 995 -0.89 -9.84 3.78
N GLY A 996 -0.05 -9.18 2.97
CA GLY A 996 0.88 -8.10 3.37
C GLY A 996 1.81 -8.42 4.54
N SER A 997 2.24 -9.68 4.64
CA SER A 997 2.81 -10.24 5.88
C SER A 997 4.30 -10.55 5.83
N PHE A 998 4.96 -10.44 4.66
CA PHE A 998 6.38 -10.79 4.54
C PHE A 998 7.30 -9.58 4.57
N ARG A 999 8.31 -9.63 5.45
CA ARG A 999 9.37 -8.63 5.57
C ARG A 999 10.72 -9.37 5.68
N GLY A 1000 11.60 -9.17 4.71
CA GLY A 1000 12.87 -9.87 4.62
C GLY A 1000 13.42 -9.87 3.20
N THR A 1001 14.24 -10.86 2.86
CA THR A 1001 14.83 -11.02 1.52
C THR A 1001 14.15 -12.14 0.73
N VAL A 1002 13.79 -11.83 -0.51
CA VAL A 1002 13.31 -12.80 -1.51
C VAL A 1002 14.46 -13.14 -2.44
N LEU A 1003 14.80 -14.43 -2.52
CA LEU A 1003 15.70 -14.98 -3.52
C LEU A 1003 14.85 -15.53 -4.67
N LEU A 1004 14.83 -14.82 -5.79
CA LEU A 1004 14.04 -15.15 -6.98
C LEU A 1004 14.92 -15.89 -7.99
N ASP A 1005 14.70 -17.20 -8.14
CA ASP A 1005 15.34 -18.01 -9.16
C ASP A 1005 14.56 -18.00 -10.49
N GLU A 1006 15.27 -18.20 -11.59
CA GLU A 1006 14.77 -18.12 -12.97
C GLU A 1006 13.95 -16.83 -13.22
N TYR A 1007 14.50 -15.67 -12.81
CA TYR A 1007 13.80 -14.37 -12.88
C TYR A 1007 13.28 -14.00 -14.28
N PHE A 1008 13.97 -14.47 -15.34
CA PHE A 1008 13.67 -14.13 -16.73
C PHE A 1008 12.31 -14.67 -17.21
N VAL A 1009 11.74 -15.64 -16.48
CA VAL A 1009 10.47 -16.29 -16.83
C VAL A 1009 9.29 -15.81 -15.97
N VAL A 1010 9.50 -14.73 -15.20
CA VAL A 1010 8.46 -14.12 -14.36
C VAL A 1010 7.52 -13.26 -15.21
N SER A 1011 6.21 -13.46 -15.03
CA SER A 1011 5.20 -12.67 -15.75
C SER A 1011 5.07 -11.24 -15.18
N PRO A 1012 4.60 -10.26 -15.97
CA PRO A 1012 4.35 -8.90 -15.50
C PRO A 1012 3.44 -8.81 -14.27
N GLU A 1013 2.46 -9.70 -14.11
CA GLU A 1013 1.54 -9.75 -12.96
C GLU A 1013 2.23 -10.17 -11.67
N ILE A 1014 3.06 -11.22 -11.73
CA ILE A 1014 3.87 -11.64 -10.60
C ILE A 1014 4.91 -10.57 -10.27
N ALA A 1015 5.53 -9.97 -11.29
CA ALA A 1015 6.44 -8.85 -11.11
C ALA A 1015 5.77 -7.67 -10.41
N SER A 1016 4.53 -7.33 -10.77
CA SER A 1016 3.75 -6.28 -10.08
C SER A 1016 3.49 -6.60 -8.61
N ALA A 1017 3.20 -7.85 -8.28
CA ALA A 1017 3.00 -8.26 -6.89
C ALA A 1017 4.31 -8.20 -6.09
N LEU A 1018 5.42 -8.64 -6.68
CA LEU A 1018 6.74 -8.58 -6.05
C LEU A 1018 7.22 -7.13 -5.84
N GLU A 1019 7.02 -6.24 -6.82
CA GLU A 1019 7.36 -4.82 -6.66
C GLU A 1019 6.53 -4.20 -5.53
N HIS A 1020 5.27 -4.61 -5.36
CA HIS A 1020 4.45 -4.17 -4.23
C HIS A 1020 5.03 -4.57 -2.86
N CYS A 1021 5.70 -5.72 -2.75
CA CYS A 1021 6.38 -6.14 -1.51
C CYS A 1021 7.47 -5.16 -1.07
N THR A 1022 8.07 -4.45 -2.01
CA THR A 1022 9.16 -3.52 -1.72
C THR A 1022 8.70 -2.34 -0.87
N LEU A 1023 7.39 -2.03 -0.87
CA LEU A 1023 6.77 -1.07 0.06
C LEU A 1023 6.86 -1.51 1.54
N HIS A 1024 7.01 -2.82 1.81
CA HIS A 1024 7.24 -3.36 3.14
C HIS A 1024 8.73 -3.44 3.52
N GLY A 1025 9.62 -2.92 2.67
CA GLY A 1025 11.06 -3.06 2.82
C GLY A 1025 11.58 -4.46 2.44
N THR A 1026 10.82 -5.24 1.67
CA THR A 1026 11.30 -6.50 1.12
C THR A 1026 12.41 -6.27 0.10
N ARG A 1027 13.54 -6.93 0.30
CA ARG A 1027 14.68 -6.93 -0.64
C ARG A 1027 14.52 -8.10 -1.62
N ILE A 1028 14.86 -7.90 -2.90
CA ILE A 1028 14.77 -8.94 -3.93
C ILE A 1028 16.16 -9.17 -4.52
N ILE A 1029 16.61 -10.42 -4.57
CA ILE A 1029 17.87 -10.82 -5.21
C ILE A 1029 17.52 -11.80 -6.32
N CYS A 1030 17.94 -11.49 -7.53
CA CYS A 1030 17.54 -12.22 -8.73
C CYS A 1030 18.64 -13.19 -9.17
N PHE A 1031 18.26 -14.43 -9.49
CA PHE A 1031 19.12 -15.47 -10.04
C PHE A 1031 18.50 -15.96 -11.35
N GLY A 1032 19.31 -16.18 -12.38
CA GLY A 1032 18.77 -16.67 -13.64
C GLY A 1032 19.77 -16.68 -14.79
N ASP A 1033 19.24 -16.95 -15.97
CA ASP A 1033 19.99 -16.98 -17.22
C ASP A 1033 19.15 -16.34 -18.33
N SER A 1034 19.59 -15.18 -18.82
CA SER A 1034 18.93 -14.42 -19.88
C SER A 1034 18.97 -15.13 -21.25
N LEU A 1035 19.80 -16.16 -21.40
CA LEU A 1035 19.92 -16.94 -22.63
C LEU A 1035 18.85 -18.04 -22.76
N GLN A 1036 18.14 -18.38 -21.69
CA GLN A 1036 17.06 -19.38 -21.71
C GLN A 1036 15.82 -18.89 -22.48
N LEU A 1037 14.82 -19.76 -22.60
CA LEU A 1037 13.53 -19.38 -23.18
C LEU A 1037 12.86 -18.32 -22.30
N PRO A 1038 12.36 -17.22 -22.88
CA PRO A 1038 11.62 -16.21 -22.15
C PRO A 1038 10.26 -16.74 -21.68
N THR A 1039 9.58 -15.93 -20.89
CA THR A 1039 8.16 -16.16 -20.58
C THR A 1039 7.39 -16.40 -21.87
N ILE A 1040 6.57 -17.46 -21.91
CA ILE A 1040 5.77 -17.79 -23.09
C ILE A 1040 4.66 -16.75 -23.21
N LYS A 1041 4.70 -15.92 -24.26
CA LYS A 1041 3.68 -14.91 -24.59
C LYS A 1041 3.26 -14.07 -23.37
N PRO A 1042 4.20 -13.33 -22.75
CA PRO A 1042 3.85 -12.52 -21.60
C PRO A 1042 2.79 -11.50 -22.03
N SER A 1043 1.83 -11.25 -21.15
CA SER A 1043 0.79 -10.25 -21.38
C SER A 1043 0.67 -9.36 -20.17
N TRP A 1044 0.10 -8.18 -20.37
CA TRP A 1044 -0.39 -7.32 -19.30
C TRP A 1044 -1.83 -6.93 -19.62
N ARG A 1045 -2.77 -7.23 -18.73
CA ARG A 1045 -4.22 -7.04 -18.99
C ARG A 1045 -4.61 -7.62 -20.35
N GLY A 1046 -4.16 -8.86 -20.62
CA GLY A 1046 -4.42 -9.62 -21.84
C GLY A 1046 -3.78 -9.06 -23.12
N ARG A 1047 -3.07 -7.93 -23.08
CA ARG A 1047 -2.31 -7.40 -24.21
C ARG A 1047 -0.90 -7.99 -24.21
N PRO A 1048 -0.39 -8.50 -25.35
CA PRO A 1048 0.99 -8.99 -25.43
C PRO A 1048 2.00 -7.90 -25.04
N VAL A 1049 3.00 -8.27 -24.24
CA VAL A 1049 4.17 -7.42 -23.97
C VAL A 1049 5.42 -8.07 -24.55
N SER A 1050 6.52 -7.32 -24.68
CA SER A 1050 7.79 -7.88 -25.14
C SER A 1050 8.23 -9.04 -24.25
N GLU A 1051 8.76 -10.10 -24.86
CA GLU A 1051 9.38 -11.24 -24.16
C GLU A 1051 10.56 -10.81 -23.29
N THR A 1052 11.22 -9.69 -23.63
CA THR A 1052 12.34 -9.11 -22.87
C THR A 1052 11.91 -7.99 -21.92
N ALA A 1053 10.62 -7.66 -21.82
CA ALA A 1053 10.14 -6.48 -21.10
C ALA A 1053 10.67 -6.39 -19.66
N LEU A 1054 10.69 -7.50 -18.91
CA LEU A 1054 11.23 -7.53 -17.55
C LEU A 1054 12.76 -7.33 -17.54
N HIS A 1055 13.48 -7.97 -18.46
CA HIS A 1055 14.93 -7.88 -18.55
C HIS A 1055 15.41 -6.45 -18.86
N ASP A 1056 14.71 -5.78 -19.77
CA ASP A 1056 15.05 -4.42 -20.20
C ASP A 1056 14.48 -3.36 -19.24
N SER A 1057 13.59 -3.77 -18.33
CA SER A 1057 12.91 -2.85 -17.41
C SER A 1057 13.87 -2.15 -16.45
N ARG A 1058 13.55 -0.88 -16.20
CA ARG A 1058 14.14 -0.10 -15.10
C ARG A 1058 13.87 -0.73 -13.74
N MET A 1059 12.71 -1.36 -13.57
CA MET A 1059 12.32 -2.05 -12.33
C MET A 1059 13.31 -3.15 -11.95
N LEU A 1060 13.77 -3.98 -12.90
CA LEU A 1060 14.77 -5.02 -12.61
C LEU A 1060 16.10 -4.40 -12.13
N LYS A 1061 16.54 -3.31 -12.74
CA LYS A 1061 17.73 -2.57 -12.29
C LYS A 1061 17.56 -2.08 -10.85
N LEU A 1062 16.38 -1.59 -10.50
CA LEU A 1062 16.04 -1.14 -9.14
C LEU A 1062 16.00 -2.30 -8.14
N TRP A 1063 15.47 -3.47 -8.52
CA TRP A 1063 15.50 -4.66 -7.67
C TRP A 1063 16.92 -5.10 -7.35
N CYS A 1064 17.86 -4.88 -8.27
CA CYS A 1064 19.22 -5.39 -8.19
C CYS A 1064 20.25 -4.32 -7.80
N ASP A 1065 19.84 -3.14 -7.34
CA ASP A 1065 20.73 -1.99 -7.06
C ASP A 1065 21.72 -1.72 -8.21
N CYS A 1066 21.25 -1.88 -9.45
CA CYS A 1066 22.04 -1.79 -10.68
C CYS A 1066 23.30 -2.69 -10.69
N THR A 1067 23.35 -3.74 -9.88
CA THR A 1067 24.52 -4.62 -9.74
C THR A 1067 24.25 -5.96 -10.42
N ASP A 1068 25.18 -6.39 -11.28
CA ASP A 1068 25.08 -7.61 -12.08
C ASP A 1068 26.34 -8.47 -11.92
N PHE A 1069 26.25 -9.58 -11.19
CA PHE A 1069 27.32 -10.55 -11.04
C PHE A 1069 27.19 -11.65 -12.09
N ARG A 1070 28.21 -11.83 -12.92
CA ARG A 1070 28.22 -12.82 -14.01
C ARG A 1070 29.11 -14.00 -13.69
N LEU A 1071 28.51 -15.16 -13.49
CA LEU A 1071 29.19 -16.43 -13.30
C LEU A 1071 29.62 -16.99 -14.65
N THR A 1072 30.91 -17.32 -14.78
CA THR A 1072 31.53 -17.74 -16.04
C THR A 1072 32.24 -19.08 -15.93
N THR A 1073 32.51 -19.59 -14.71
CA THR A 1073 33.20 -20.86 -14.49
C THR A 1073 32.23 -22.05 -14.55
N TYR A 1074 32.48 -22.97 -15.49
CA TYR A 1074 31.68 -24.18 -15.67
C TYR A 1074 31.99 -25.21 -14.58
N ARG A 1075 30.95 -25.68 -13.86
CA ARG A 1075 31.06 -26.54 -12.68
C ARG A 1075 30.21 -27.82 -12.77
N ARG A 1076 29.43 -28.00 -13.83
CA ARG A 1076 28.52 -29.14 -14.00
C ARG A 1076 29.20 -30.40 -14.56
N GLY A 1077 30.32 -30.24 -15.25
CA GLY A 1077 31.09 -31.32 -15.85
C GLY A 1077 32.51 -30.89 -16.15
N THR A 1078 33.27 -31.74 -16.84
CA THR A 1078 34.68 -31.52 -17.18
C THR A 1078 34.88 -30.90 -18.56
N ASP A 1079 33.88 -30.96 -19.44
CA ASP A 1079 33.98 -30.45 -20.81
C ASP A 1079 33.53 -28.99 -20.93
N ARG A 1080 34.49 -28.09 -20.74
CA ARG A 1080 34.30 -26.65 -20.94
C ARG A 1080 33.96 -26.28 -22.39
N ALA A 1081 34.51 -27.00 -23.37
CA ALA A 1081 34.32 -26.71 -24.79
C ALA A 1081 32.87 -26.98 -25.25
N PHE A 1082 32.20 -27.98 -24.66
CA PHE A 1082 30.77 -28.18 -24.88
C PHE A 1082 29.92 -27.04 -24.30
N ALA A 1083 30.30 -26.53 -23.12
CA ALA A 1083 29.64 -25.38 -22.51
C ALA A 1083 29.76 -24.10 -23.34
N ASP A 1084 30.98 -23.79 -23.78
CA ASP A 1084 31.23 -22.62 -24.61
C ASP A 1084 30.52 -22.74 -25.98
N TRP A 1085 30.39 -23.97 -26.53
CA TRP A 1085 29.66 -24.20 -27.78
C TRP A 1085 28.19 -23.83 -27.68
N PHE A 1086 27.44 -24.36 -26.71
CA PHE A 1086 26.01 -24.07 -26.66
C PHE A 1086 25.75 -22.58 -26.38
N ILE A 1087 26.62 -21.91 -25.60
CA ILE A 1087 26.56 -20.46 -25.38
C ILE A 1087 26.76 -19.70 -26.70
N ALA A 1088 27.74 -20.11 -27.51
CA ALA A 1088 28.00 -19.51 -28.81
C ALA A 1088 26.83 -19.73 -29.79
N VAL A 1089 26.25 -20.93 -29.82
CA VAL A 1089 25.07 -21.26 -30.66
C VAL A 1089 23.94 -20.29 -30.43
N ARG A 1090 23.71 -19.86 -29.18
CA ARG A 1090 22.64 -18.92 -28.83
C ARG A 1090 22.74 -17.56 -29.52
N GLN A 1091 23.94 -17.17 -29.95
CA GLN A 1091 24.24 -15.91 -30.62
C GLN A 1091 24.27 -16.02 -32.15
N MET A 1092 24.18 -17.23 -32.70
CA MET A 1092 24.18 -17.46 -34.15
C MET A 1092 22.81 -17.14 -34.77
N PRO A 1093 22.76 -16.75 -36.06
CA PRO A 1093 21.54 -16.77 -36.84
C PRO A 1093 20.90 -18.17 -36.82
N ALA A 1094 19.56 -18.25 -36.84
CA ALA A 1094 18.84 -19.52 -36.71
C ALA A 1094 19.26 -20.60 -37.74
N PRO A 1095 19.45 -20.30 -39.04
CA PRO A 1095 19.90 -21.29 -40.02
C PRO A 1095 21.28 -21.87 -39.70
N ASP A 1096 22.21 -21.00 -39.29
CA ASP A 1096 23.60 -21.39 -38.98
C ASP A 1096 23.66 -22.23 -37.71
N ALA A 1097 22.88 -21.84 -36.69
CA ALA A 1097 22.74 -22.59 -35.45
C ALA A 1097 22.23 -24.02 -35.69
N VAL A 1098 21.23 -24.16 -36.57
CA VAL A 1098 20.67 -25.47 -36.96
C VAL A 1098 21.71 -26.30 -37.74
N ALA A 1099 22.38 -25.72 -38.73
CA ALA A 1099 23.39 -26.40 -39.53
C ALA A 1099 24.57 -26.89 -38.66
N GLU A 1100 25.06 -26.04 -37.76
CA GLU A 1100 26.15 -26.38 -36.84
C GLU A 1100 25.75 -27.48 -35.85
N ALA A 1101 24.55 -27.41 -35.27
CA ALA A 1101 24.05 -28.44 -34.37
C ALA A 1101 23.94 -29.81 -35.05
N ARG A 1102 23.44 -29.86 -36.29
CA ARG A 1102 23.36 -31.11 -37.07
C ARG A 1102 24.73 -31.69 -37.40
N ARG A 1103 25.66 -30.82 -37.81
CA ARG A 1103 27.03 -31.21 -38.16
C ARG A 1103 27.76 -31.81 -36.96
N ARG A 1104 27.58 -31.22 -35.78
CA ARG A 1104 28.32 -31.60 -34.56
C ARG A 1104 27.66 -32.73 -33.76
N PHE A 1105 26.34 -32.87 -33.80
CA PHE A 1105 25.58 -33.81 -32.97
C PHE A 1105 24.60 -34.69 -33.78
N PRO A 1106 25.09 -35.50 -34.73
CA PRO A 1106 24.23 -36.35 -35.55
C PRO A 1106 23.47 -37.41 -34.72
N PRO A 1107 22.31 -37.88 -35.20
CA PRO A 1107 21.50 -38.87 -34.50
C PRO A 1107 22.20 -40.23 -34.39
N LYS A 1108 22.12 -40.85 -33.22
CA LYS A 1108 22.73 -42.15 -32.91
C LYS A 1108 21.70 -43.29 -32.95
N PRO A 1109 22.13 -44.53 -33.26
CA PRO A 1109 21.24 -45.69 -33.23
C PRO A 1109 20.66 -45.97 -31.84
N GLY A 1110 19.44 -46.50 -31.81
CA GLY A 1110 18.67 -46.76 -30.59
C GLY A 1110 17.77 -45.59 -30.15
N HIS A 1111 17.03 -45.79 -29.05
CA HIS A 1111 16.19 -44.75 -28.46
C HIS A 1111 16.97 -43.95 -27.40
N ALA A 1112 16.81 -42.64 -27.41
CA ALA A 1112 17.35 -41.78 -26.36
C ALA A 1112 16.55 -41.96 -25.06
N ARG A 1113 17.22 -41.81 -23.91
CA ARG A 1113 16.55 -41.83 -22.59
C ARG A 1113 15.61 -40.63 -22.44
N TRP A 1114 15.98 -39.49 -23.01
CA TRP A 1114 15.19 -38.27 -22.96
C TRP A 1114 14.97 -37.73 -24.35
N ASN A 1115 13.71 -37.49 -24.70
CA ASN A 1115 13.30 -36.98 -26.00
C ASN A 1115 12.65 -35.60 -25.81
N LEU A 1116 13.30 -34.56 -26.31
CA LEU A 1116 12.84 -33.18 -26.22
C LEU A 1116 12.16 -32.78 -27.53
N THR A 1117 10.96 -32.22 -27.41
CA THR A 1117 10.15 -31.76 -28.53
C THR A 1117 9.66 -30.33 -28.28
N MET A 1118 9.25 -29.65 -29.33
CA MET A 1118 8.52 -28.38 -29.23
C MET A 1118 7.04 -28.62 -28.92
N SER A 1119 6.45 -29.67 -29.51
CA SER A 1119 5.00 -29.82 -29.52
C SER A 1119 4.49 -30.99 -28.66
N HIS A 1120 3.29 -30.80 -28.08
CA HIS A 1120 2.61 -31.85 -27.31
C HIS A 1120 2.15 -33.01 -28.20
N PHE A 1121 1.89 -32.76 -29.49
CA PHE A 1121 1.52 -33.81 -30.45
C PHE A 1121 2.68 -34.78 -30.65
N ARG A 1122 3.86 -34.28 -31.02
CA ARG A 1122 5.05 -35.11 -31.24
C ARG A 1122 5.53 -35.78 -29.95
N ARG A 1123 5.42 -35.07 -28.81
CA ARG A 1123 5.63 -35.66 -27.48
C ARG A 1123 4.79 -36.93 -27.27
N ARG A 1124 3.50 -36.90 -27.64
CA ARG A 1124 2.60 -38.07 -27.49
C ARG A 1124 3.02 -39.22 -28.42
N GLN A 1125 3.29 -38.92 -29.69
CA GLN A 1125 3.75 -39.92 -30.67
C GLN A 1125 5.02 -40.65 -30.24
N ILE A 1126 6.01 -39.91 -29.74
CA ILE A 1126 7.27 -40.48 -29.27
C ILE A 1126 7.05 -41.30 -27.99
N ASN A 1127 6.26 -40.78 -27.03
CA ASN A 1127 5.92 -41.52 -25.83
C ASN A 1127 5.22 -42.85 -26.14
N GLU A 1128 4.26 -42.83 -27.07
CA GLU A 1128 3.55 -44.04 -27.52
C GLU A 1128 4.49 -45.04 -28.18
N SER A 1129 5.32 -44.58 -29.13
CA SER A 1129 6.25 -45.43 -29.86
C SER A 1129 7.28 -46.10 -28.94
N ILE A 1130 7.87 -45.34 -28.01
CA ILE A 1130 8.86 -45.85 -27.07
C ILE A 1130 8.21 -46.76 -26.04
N GLN A 1131 7.04 -46.39 -25.49
CA GLN A 1131 6.36 -47.22 -24.50
C GLN A 1131 5.92 -48.56 -25.12
N ALA A 1132 5.38 -48.56 -26.34
CA ALA A 1132 5.02 -49.78 -27.06
C ALA A 1132 6.23 -50.68 -27.33
N LEU A 1133 7.40 -50.08 -27.63
CA LEU A 1133 8.65 -50.84 -27.80
C LEU A 1133 9.09 -51.50 -26.48
N LEU A 1134 9.06 -50.76 -25.37
CA LEU A 1134 9.51 -51.24 -24.06
C LEU A 1134 8.53 -52.21 -23.39
N ALA A 1135 7.25 -52.14 -23.74
CA ALA A 1135 6.22 -53.06 -23.25
C ALA A 1135 6.36 -54.49 -23.83
N ARG A 1136 7.10 -54.67 -24.94
CA ARG A 1136 7.29 -55.99 -25.56
C ARG A 1136 7.96 -56.96 -24.58
N GLY A 1137 7.28 -58.06 -24.28
CA GLY A 1137 7.78 -59.08 -23.36
C GLY A 1137 7.63 -58.74 -21.87
N GLN A 1138 6.95 -57.65 -21.52
CA GLN A 1138 6.64 -57.28 -20.12
C GLN A 1138 5.23 -57.74 -19.73
N CYS A 1139 5.00 -57.95 -18.42
CA CYS A 1139 3.64 -58.08 -17.88
C CYS A 1139 3.04 -56.67 -17.72
N THR A 1140 2.05 -56.35 -18.55
CA THR A 1140 1.50 -55.00 -18.65
C THR A 1140 0.04 -54.91 -18.27
N ILE A 1141 -0.36 -53.75 -17.73
CA ILE A 1141 -1.75 -53.39 -17.48
C ILE A 1141 -2.10 -52.16 -18.30
N ARG A 1142 -3.18 -52.23 -19.08
CA ARG A 1142 -3.63 -51.11 -19.91
C ARG A 1142 -4.19 -49.99 -19.02
N VAL A 1143 -3.61 -48.80 -19.15
CA VAL A 1143 -4.10 -47.59 -18.51
C VAL A 1143 -4.79 -46.74 -19.57
N THR A 1144 -6.07 -46.46 -19.38
CA THR A 1144 -6.87 -45.64 -20.30
C THR A 1144 -6.89 -44.17 -19.87
N GLY A 1145 -6.88 -43.27 -20.84
CA GLY A 1145 -7.02 -41.82 -20.67
C GLY A 1145 -8.46 -41.44 -20.35
N GLY A 1146 -8.63 -40.57 -19.36
CA GLY A 1146 -9.95 -40.05 -18.96
C GLY A 1146 -10.23 -38.63 -19.48
N ASP A 1147 -9.25 -37.96 -20.09
CA ASP A 1147 -9.32 -36.56 -20.53
C ASP A 1147 -8.49 -36.32 -21.80
N ALA A 1148 -8.67 -35.16 -22.46
CA ALA A 1148 -8.05 -34.84 -23.76
C ALA A 1148 -6.50 -34.70 -23.73
N GLU A 1149 -5.90 -34.64 -22.54
CA GLU A 1149 -4.45 -34.54 -22.33
C GLU A 1149 -3.78 -35.88 -22.03
N SER A 1150 -4.53 -36.86 -21.52
CA SER A 1150 -4.04 -38.22 -21.27
C SER A 1150 -3.93 -39.02 -22.57
N GLN A 1151 -2.97 -39.95 -22.58
CA GLN A 1151 -2.83 -40.95 -23.64
C GLN A 1151 -2.99 -42.32 -23.01
N ASP A 1152 -3.49 -43.27 -23.80
CA ASP A 1152 -3.51 -44.67 -23.38
C ASP A 1152 -2.10 -45.25 -23.44
N TYR A 1153 -1.77 -46.12 -22.50
CA TYR A 1153 -0.50 -46.84 -22.53
C TYR A 1153 -0.53 -48.12 -21.71
N ASP A 1154 0.39 -49.02 -22.06
CA ASP A 1154 0.61 -50.26 -21.32
C ASP A 1154 1.58 -50.00 -20.18
N CYS A 1155 1.12 -50.11 -18.94
CA CYS A 1155 1.91 -49.84 -17.74
C CYS A 1155 2.54 -51.13 -17.20
N PHE A 1156 3.83 -51.08 -16.87
CA PHE A 1156 4.60 -52.21 -16.32
C PHE A 1156 5.61 -51.70 -15.29
N VAL A 1157 6.24 -52.61 -14.54
CA VAL A 1157 7.30 -52.25 -13.58
C VAL A 1157 8.49 -51.67 -14.36
N GLY A 1158 8.84 -50.41 -14.07
CA GLY A 1158 9.82 -49.64 -14.83
C GLY A 1158 9.22 -48.63 -15.81
N THR A 1159 7.89 -48.57 -15.98
CA THR A 1159 7.24 -47.48 -16.73
C THR A 1159 7.61 -46.13 -16.12
N ARG A 1160 8.05 -45.21 -16.98
CA ARG A 1160 8.51 -43.86 -16.60
C ARG A 1160 7.39 -42.86 -16.75
N LEU A 1161 7.15 -42.10 -15.70
CA LEU A 1161 6.06 -41.17 -15.57
C LEU A 1161 6.54 -39.80 -15.11
N ILE A 1162 5.75 -38.77 -15.40
CA ILE A 1162 5.94 -37.40 -14.92
C ILE A 1162 4.67 -36.98 -14.21
N GLY A 1163 4.78 -36.41 -13.01
CA GLY A 1163 3.63 -35.84 -12.30
C GLY A 1163 3.02 -34.65 -13.06
N CYS A 1164 1.69 -34.58 -13.15
CA CYS A 1164 0.97 -33.56 -13.94
C CYS A 1164 0.25 -32.51 -13.10
N ASN A 1165 -0.03 -32.79 -11.83
CA ASN A 1165 -0.67 -31.85 -10.92
C ASN A 1165 -0.23 -32.13 -9.47
N SER A 1166 -0.52 -31.19 -8.58
CA SER A 1166 -0.13 -31.24 -7.16
C SER A 1166 -1.34 -31.41 -6.23
N ILE A 1167 -2.47 -31.88 -6.76
CA ILE A 1167 -3.73 -32.05 -6.00
C ILE A 1167 -3.61 -33.23 -5.04
N ARG A 1168 -2.85 -34.26 -5.41
CA ARG A 1168 -2.72 -35.48 -4.64
C ARG A 1168 -1.42 -35.46 -3.81
N PRO A 1169 -1.49 -35.65 -2.48
CA PRO A 1169 -0.30 -35.86 -1.66
C PRO A 1169 0.56 -37.00 -2.21
N GLY A 1170 1.89 -36.80 -2.28
CA GLY A 1170 2.85 -37.78 -2.81
C GLY A 1170 3.08 -37.72 -4.33
N ILE A 1171 2.30 -36.95 -5.10
CA ILE A 1171 2.56 -36.69 -6.52
C ILE A 1171 2.67 -35.18 -6.73
N THR A 1172 3.88 -34.73 -7.08
CA THR A 1172 4.15 -33.31 -7.35
C THR A 1172 4.20 -33.07 -8.85
N ASN A 1173 3.67 -31.93 -9.32
CA ASN A 1173 3.77 -31.55 -10.72
C ASN A 1173 5.25 -31.44 -11.16
N GLY A 1174 5.61 -32.16 -12.22
CA GLY A 1174 6.96 -32.26 -12.75
C GLY A 1174 7.87 -33.25 -12.02
N ALA A 1175 7.43 -33.99 -11.01
CA ALA A 1175 8.25 -35.06 -10.43
C ALA A 1175 8.53 -36.15 -11.48
N LEU A 1176 9.76 -36.66 -11.52
CA LEU A 1176 10.13 -37.82 -12.32
C LEU A 1176 9.83 -39.08 -11.51
N LEU A 1177 8.96 -39.94 -12.02
CA LEU A 1177 8.41 -41.07 -11.29
C LEU A 1177 8.67 -42.37 -12.05
N THR A 1178 9.04 -43.41 -11.33
CA THR A 1178 9.19 -44.77 -11.88
C THR A 1178 8.20 -45.71 -11.21
N VAL A 1179 7.47 -46.49 -12.00
CA VAL A 1179 6.56 -47.53 -11.49
C VAL A 1179 7.38 -48.67 -10.89
N THR A 1180 7.19 -48.94 -9.59
CA THR A 1180 7.87 -50.03 -8.89
C THR A 1180 6.99 -51.27 -8.68
N ALA A 1181 5.67 -51.09 -8.70
CA ALA A 1181 4.70 -52.18 -8.67
C ALA A 1181 3.40 -51.73 -9.36
N VAL A 1182 2.72 -52.65 -10.04
CA VAL A 1182 1.44 -52.37 -10.70
C VAL A 1182 0.54 -53.62 -10.64
N SER A 1183 -0.71 -53.43 -10.25
CA SER A 1183 -1.76 -54.46 -10.23
C SER A 1183 -3.02 -53.92 -10.88
N SER A 1184 -4.07 -54.74 -11.01
CA SER A 1184 -5.36 -54.31 -11.55
C SER A 1184 -6.08 -53.27 -10.66
N VAL A 1185 -5.63 -53.09 -9.41
CA VAL A 1185 -6.26 -52.21 -8.42
C VAL A 1185 -5.39 -51.00 -8.09
N GLU A 1186 -4.07 -51.18 -7.97
CA GLU A 1186 -3.15 -50.16 -7.46
C GLU A 1186 -1.83 -50.10 -8.22
N CYS A 1187 -1.15 -48.97 -8.08
CA CYS A 1187 0.17 -48.72 -8.65
C CYS A 1187 1.05 -48.01 -7.61
N SER A 1188 2.27 -48.52 -7.41
CA SER A 1188 3.30 -47.91 -6.59
C SER A 1188 4.32 -47.18 -7.46
N LEU A 1189 4.56 -45.93 -7.11
CA LEU A 1189 5.50 -45.03 -7.78
C LEU A 1189 6.66 -44.73 -6.83
N ARG A 1190 7.86 -44.69 -7.37
CA ARG A 1190 9.04 -44.11 -6.70
C ARG A 1190 9.37 -42.80 -7.37
N ASP A 1191 9.57 -41.77 -6.57
CA ASP A 1191 10.14 -40.51 -7.02
C ASP A 1191 11.65 -40.67 -7.27
N ASP A 1192 12.10 -40.41 -8.49
CA ASP A 1192 13.49 -40.62 -8.88
C ASP A 1192 14.45 -39.59 -8.25
N GLU A 1193 13.94 -38.45 -7.77
CA GLU A 1193 14.75 -37.41 -7.13
C GLU A 1193 14.80 -37.56 -5.61
N THR A 1194 13.68 -37.88 -4.95
CA THR A 1194 13.62 -38.00 -3.48
C THR A 1194 13.72 -39.43 -2.97
N GLY A 1195 13.48 -40.43 -3.82
CA GLY A 1195 13.40 -41.84 -3.44
C GLY A 1195 12.10 -42.22 -2.71
N GLU A 1196 11.22 -41.26 -2.42
CA GLU A 1196 9.95 -41.49 -1.73
C GLU A 1196 9.03 -42.39 -2.57
N ARG A 1197 8.29 -43.27 -1.90
CA ARG A 1197 7.34 -44.17 -2.53
C ARG A 1197 5.91 -43.76 -2.22
N THR A 1198 5.08 -43.70 -3.26
CA THR A 1198 3.65 -43.38 -3.14
C THR A 1198 2.83 -44.45 -3.86
N THR A 1199 1.86 -45.02 -3.18
CA THR A 1199 0.89 -45.96 -3.78
C THR A 1199 -0.44 -45.26 -4.02
N LEU A 1200 -1.04 -45.51 -5.18
CA LEU A 1200 -2.34 -44.96 -5.55
C LEU A 1200 -3.19 -46.00 -6.30
N PRO A 1201 -4.53 -45.87 -6.23
CA PRO A 1201 -5.42 -46.65 -7.08
C PRO A 1201 -5.07 -46.45 -8.55
N LEU A 1202 -5.07 -47.53 -9.35
CA LEU A 1202 -4.70 -47.50 -10.76
C LEU A 1202 -5.53 -46.49 -11.56
N LYS A 1203 -6.83 -46.37 -11.25
CA LYS A 1203 -7.76 -45.39 -11.84
C LYS A 1203 -7.34 -43.92 -11.67
N CYS A 1204 -6.48 -43.63 -10.69
CA CYS A 1204 -5.96 -42.29 -10.44
C CYS A 1204 -4.65 -42.01 -11.19
N LEU A 1205 -3.99 -43.04 -11.75
CA LEU A 1205 -2.65 -42.93 -12.31
C LEU A 1205 -2.59 -41.92 -13.47
N ASN A 1206 -3.47 -42.06 -14.47
CA ASN A 1206 -3.48 -41.19 -15.65
C ASN A 1206 -3.97 -39.75 -15.34
N ARG A 1207 -4.74 -39.58 -14.25
CA ARG A 1207 -5.22 -38.26 -13.79
C ARG A 1207 -4.10 -37.41 -13.18
N HIS A 1208 -3.09 -38.05 -12.59
CA HIS A 1208 -2.03 -37.37 -11.84
C HIS A 1208 -0.65 -37.50 -12.49
N THR A 1209 -0.50 -38.37 -13.50
CA THR A 1209 0.77 -38.63 -14.17
C THR A 1209 0.61 -38.76 -15.68
N ARG A 1210 1.71 -38.60 -16.43
CA ARG A 1210 1.80 -38.86 -17.87
C ARG A 1210 3.10 -39.59 -18.20
N LEU A 1211 3.17 -40.25 -19.35
CA LEU A 1211 4.42 -40.88 -19.81
C LEU A 1211 5.60 -39.88 -19.88
N GLY A 1212 6.77 -40.36 -19.48
CA GLY A 1212 7.98 -39.56 -19.28
C GLY A 1212 9.13 -39.79 -20.27
N HIS A 1213 8.92 -40.52 -21.37
CA HIS A 1213 9.96 -40.76 -22.38
C HIS A 1213 10.26 -39.52 -23.23
N ALA A 1214 9.22 -38.71 -23.47
CA ALA A 1214 9.31 -37.44 -24.17
C ALA A 1214 8.65 -36.30 -23.38
N MET A 1215 9.26 -35.12 -23.43
CA MET A 1215 8.75 -33.88 -22.83
C MET A 1215 8.99 -32.67 -23.73
N THR A 1216 8.21 -31.61 -23.53
CA THR A 1216 8.40 -30.37 -24.27
C THR A 1216 9.60 -29.57 -23.72
N LEU A 1217 10.25 -28.75 -24.55
CA LEU A 1217 11.39 -27.93 -24.14
C LEU A 1217 11.12 -27.05 -22.90
N PRO A 1218 9.98 -26.34 -22.78
CA PRO A 1218 9.66 -25.59 -21.56
C PRO A 1218 9.57 -26.47 -20.30
N ALA A 1219 9.12 -27.73 -20.42
CA ALA A 1219 9.03 -28.66 -19.30
C ALA A 1219 10.39 -29.25 -18.89
N ALA A 1220 11.36 -29.23 -19.80
CA ALA A 1220 12.74 -29.64 -19.56
C ALA A 1220 13.62 -28.54 -18.96
N GLN A 1221 13.20 -27.27 -19.12
CA GLN A 1221 13.92 -26.12 -18.58
C GLN A 1221 14.16 -26.26 -17.06
N GLY A 1222 15.34 -25.84 -16.61
CA GLY A 1222 15.82 -26.05 -15.24
C GLY A 1222 16.47 -27.43 -14.98
N ARG A 1223 16.09 -28.51 -15.70
CA ARG A 1223 16.58 -29.88 -15.41
C ARG A 1223 18.00 -30.18 -15.85
N THR A 1224 18.69 -31.03 -15.10
CA THR A 1224 19.82 -31.79 -15.65
C THR A 1224 19.31 -33.19 -15.93
N LEU A 1225 19.51 -33.69 -17.15
CA LEU A 1225 18.95 -34.96 -17.59
C LEU A 1225 20.08 -35.97 -17.73
N GLU A 1226 20.12 -36.94 -16.82
CA GLU A 1226 21.12 -38.00 -16.86
C GLU A 1226 20.84 -38.99 -17.99
N GLY A 1227 21.84 -39.22 -18.84
CA GLY A 1227 21.75 -40.10 -20.01
C GLY A 1227 21.50 -39.35 -21.31
N ARG A 1228 21.29 -40.10 -22.40
CA ARG A 1228 21.20 -39.54 -23.75
C ARG A 1228 19.95 -38.65 -23.93
N VAL A 1229 20.14 -37.44 -24.43
CA VAL A 1229 19.13 -36.41 -24.71
C VAL A 1229 19.07 -36.15 -26.22
N ARG A 1230 17.89 -36.32 -26.81
CA ARG A 1230 17.63 -36.09 -28.24
C ARG A 1230 16.65 -34.94 -28.45
N LEU A 1231 17.01 -33.96 -29.27
CA LEU A 1231 16.10 -32.92 -29.77
C LEU A 1231 15.51 -33.34 -31.12
N TRP A 1232 14.18 -33.42 -31.25
CA TRP A 1232 13.51 -34.00 -32.43
C TRP A 1232 13.03 -33.03 -33.50
N ASP A 1233 12.88 -31.75 -33.14
CA ASP A 1233 12.16 -30.79 -33.98
C ASP A 1233 13.10 -29.85 -34.72
N ILE A 1234 14.37 -30.22 -34.96
CA ILE A 1234 15.38 -29.24 -35.38
C ILE A 1234 15.13 -28.62 -36.76
N GLU A 1235 14.35 -29.31 -37.61
CA GLU A 1235 13.94 -28.83 -38.93
C GLU A 1235 12.65 -27.97 -38.91
N SER A 1236 12.05 -27.74 -37.74
CA SER A 1236 10.87 -26.88 -37.62
C SER A 1236 11.22 -25.41 -37.91
N ALA A 1237 10.36 -24.74 -38.67
CA ALA A 1237 10.47 -23.30 -38.95
C ALA A 1237 10.36 -22.42 -37.67
N HIS A 1238 9.90 -22.99 -36.55
CA HIS A 1238 9.80 -22.30 -35.26
C HIS A 1238 10.98 -22.58 -34.33
N VAL A 1239 11.97 -23.40 -34.74
CA VAL A 1239 13.21 -23.58 -33.97
C VAL A 1239 13.98 -22.29 -33.97
N THR A 1240 14.51 -21.95 -32.81
CA THR A 1240 15.36 -20.78 -32.60
C THR A 1240 16.64 -21.23 -31.92
N PRO A 1241 17.71 -20.44 -31.96
CA PRO A 1241 18.93 -20.71 -31.21
C PRO A 1241 18.69 -20.96 -29.71
N ALA A 1242 17.67 -20.34 -29.13
CA ALA A 1242 17.26 -20.57 -27.73
C ALA A 1242 16.77 -22.01 -27.48
N HIS A 1243 16.05 -22.61 -28.43
CA HIS A 1243 15.59 -23.99 -28.33
C HIS A 1243 16.77 -24.98 -28.32
N ILE A 1244 17.76 -24.76 -29.20
CA ILE A 1244 18.98 -25.58 -29.28
C ILE A 1244 19.80 -25.42 -27.99
N TYR A 1245 19.99 -24.18 -27.52
CA TYR A 1245 20.66 -23.86 -26.25
C TYR A 1245 20.02 -24.59 -25.06
N VAL A 1246 18.69 -24.49 -24.92
CA VAL A 1246 17.97 -25.13 -23.81
C VAL A 1246 18.11 -26.65 -23.89
N ALA A 1247 17.96 -27.24 -25.08
CA ALA A 1247 18.09 -28.69 -25.28
C ALA A 1247 19.49 -29.21 -24.93
N ALA A 1248 20.53 -28.60 -25.52
CA ALA A 1248 21.93 -29.00 -25.34
C ALA A 1248 22.36 -28.88 -23.88
N SER A 1249 21.97 -27.78 -23.22
CA SER A 1249 22.32 -27.52 -21.82
C SER A 1249 21.65 -28.45 -20.81
N ARG A 1250 20.76 -29.37 -21.22
CA ARG A 1250 20.22 -30.42 -20.33
C ARG A 1250 21.14 -31.63 -20.23
N ALA A 1251 21.98 -31.87 -21.24
CA ALA A 1251 22.97 -32.94 -21.25
C ALA A 1251 24.20 -32.55 -20.42
N THR A 1252 24.86 -33.54 -19.82
CA THR A 1252 26.07 -33.34 -19.00
C THR A 1252 27.36 -33.40 -19.81
N ALA A 1253 27.33 -33.98 -21.01
CA ALA A 1253 28.48 -34.18 -21.88
C ALA A 1253 28.06 -34.19 -23.36
N PRO A 1254 28.94 -33.81 -24.30
CA PRO A 1254 28.60 -33.71 -25.73
C PRO A 1254 28.16 -35.04 -26.33
N GLU A 1255 28.73 -36.16 -25.91
CA GLU A 1255 28.37 -37.51 -26.38
C GLU A 1255 26.99 -37.96 -25.93
N LEU A 1256 26.37 -37.26 -24.97
CA LEU A 1256 25.02 -37.53 -24.52
C LEU A 1256 23.98 -36.67 -25.25
N PHE A 1257 24.39 -35.75 -26.12
CA PHE A 1257 23.48 -34.90 -26.87
C PHE A 1257 23.45 -35.28 -28.36
N GLU A 1258 22.26 -35.24 -28.94
CA GLU A 1258 22.02 -35.48 -30.37
C GLU A 1258 20.80 -34.71 -30.86
N VAL A 1259 20.78 -34.41 -32.16
CA VAL A 1259 19.66 -33.73 -32.82
C VAL A 1259 19.10 -34.60 -33.94
N MET A 1260 17.79 -34.52 -34.16
CA MET A 1260 17.04 -35.28 -35.14
C MET A 1260 16.09 -34.37 -35.92
#